data_AF-A0A812HFQ8-F1
#
_entry.id   AF-A0A812HFQ8-F1
#
_cell.length_a   1.000
_cell.length_b   1.000
_cell.length_c   1.000
_cell.angle_alpha   90.00
_cell.angle_beta   90.00
_cell.angle_gamma   90.00
#
_symmetry.space_group_name_H-M   'P 1'
#
loop_
_entity.id
_entity.type
_entity.pdbx_description
1 polymer ?
#
loop_
_entity_poly.entity_id
_entity_poly.type
_entity_poly.pdbx_seq_one_letter_code
_entity_poly.pdbx_strand_id
1 'polypeptide(L)'
;MKNLLSGVSQVRLPICSELTFGRLRCPSARDFQSKALFVWYDYFCCPQDMSSMATRCRNGAIRSIPTYVARSEYFVILCPRVEHADEGKRLDLTTWAARGWCRTERLARELSARKQGYSIEIEGTMQQTLSMDILRILEAPGQGQWSRDSDKSVVASALTQMIWNKLFYLLEQGDVHGYRFLLNRQVPCLYRGLDMEPVDGLVPAFTTELDPFEDAHAFALARFLHQSGFRTPLERRSGWSPLCFAAMNGSPFLVRALLAQKANPNDRIRRSEGSLFPAQVGALSIAARFHNTEVMEVLLQARASLASTDRIQATAAHWASLANNATGLRLLCQARADLQRRNIVGMSVFQVACSNGAVDAMAEILAQSPTTSLRFGLHWALLFWGAYAAPLRFLITAKADLNEPFHIQIQEPAWWVMLNLASARHQLSPSSWTLLAFHHKWATPLMFAILTRNFESAFLLLSAKASLDLQNARKLGALSAEELGRPAEDRVLAAQCLVEQLLSRTGNVNFAKESRPGVQRKEAMVKLFEENGDCVLPETACPGLLPGSVPKGLGASNPFGTARLREMALAHFEGTVVKAIDAHFTTGTDGTGWTADESLALRHFLAALEYPLNPEYASPLDVLRAWSRKGGVVAVENTVLGGSWTPEGWNGIPDCRFIPDPHLSQSELEELDLGSDRGRADDAMSGPLQPDEVIVDTCEELIEDARTLRRAADTSEVPFVHACVLDHLLARASELCRSGIFRAASGVEVLSGLGQVFDTSSIEDFRRTTPVKDVDVFISHSWSANRWEKYVAMCYFLNLGLAAKALTASVVLSEGLMLIIPDMSIHFVFWFLLDFPILVFFVFFFLGQELTCGVWGPRCWVDRLCVDQTDETTKSEGIAGLPTIVANSREMLVLWDKSYCERLWCNFELSVFVKSRGLQNLRLMPLWLTPWLLTTMLLSYVSARLVAVFTESDPSFVVSNTSEFSGVVGSALAFGFKRFCEYAVLPYNLFCLPSIMVGVVSFQKKLDGHRNMLESLKSFNVRNARCALDNDRSVIEAQVAELFDGLDDPVIAVPIEVKSGEEEWQELIDSSLTVSARLALRSVTGLATHEDCLEEFNKYVQGPMHDAVVEDLGNVTDISFMVCLLAMFPWSLSFPPVAWNGRPYLHALGYGSDLEYFAVQFIECLFFMLVYPAAYPYLLRCVRCLDSSLDLGILRAPAAFACGFLIFTLLQIENSFVCASLESFTITRHPIFLCSVMLATVAAIFQHYMLFGAGWPHKSSREIAM
;
A
#
# COMPACT_ATOMS: atom_id res chain seq x y z
N MET A 1 22.42 -10.58 6.22
CA MET A 1 22.47 -10.40 4.75
C MET A 1 22.52 -11.71 3.98
N LYS A 2 23.54 -12.57 4.16
CA LYS A 2 23.64 -13.87 3.46
C LYS A 2 22.35 -14.70 3.54
N ASN A 3 21.75 -14.83 4.73
CA ASN A 3 20.50 -15.57 4.91
C ASN A 3 19.30 -14.95 4.17
N LEU A 4 19.23 -13.63 4.03
CA LEU A 4 18.18 -12.93 3.28
C LEU A 4 18.38 -13.13 1.78
N LEU A 5 19.62 -13.02 1.31
CA LEU A 5 19.99 -13.24 -0.10
C LEU A 5 19.80 -14.70 -0.52
N SER A 6 20.11 -15.68 0.34
CA SER A 6 19.91 -17.09 0.02
C SER A 6 18.47 -17.57 0.18
N GLY A 7 17.59 -16.75 0.77
CA GLY A 7 16.22 -17.13 1.11
C GLY A 7 16.08 -18.07 2.31
N VAL A 8 17.18 -18.36 3.03
CA VAL A 8 17.17 -19.13 4.29
C VAL A 8 16.33 -18.41 5.36
N SER A 9 16.43 -17.08 5.41
CA SER A 9 15.62 -16.24 6.28
C SER A 9 14.75 -15.28 5.45
N GLN A 10 13.57 -14.92 5.94
CA GLN A 10 12.64 -14.04 5.25
C GLN A 10 12.23 -12.88 6.16
N VAL A 11 12.07 -11.68 5.57
CA VAL A 11 11.48 -10.55 6.27
C VAL A 11 9.99 -10.83 6.46
N ARG A 12 9.51 -10.71 7.69
CA ARG A 12 8.11 -11.00 8.04
C ARG A 12 7.37 -9.75 8.46
N LEU A 13 6.05 -9.76 8.26
CA LEU A 13 5.16 -8.75 8.77
C LEU A 13 4.84 -9.03 10.24
N PRO A 14 5.06 -8.07 11.17
CA PRO A 14 4.59 -8.19 12.54
C PRO A 14 3.07 -8.39 12.62
N ILE A 15 2.60 -9.12 13.64
CA ILE A 15 1.17 -9.40 13.83
C ILE A 15 0.36 -8.09 13.97
N CYS A 16 0.89 -7.12 14.71
CA CYS A 16 0.26 -5.81 14.88
C CYS A 16 0.15 -5.04 13.55
N SER A 17 1.13 -5.15 12.66
CA SER A 17 1.11 -4.55 11.34
C SER A 17 0.07 -5.22 10.44
N GLU A 18 -0.01 -6.56 10.47
CA GLU A 18 -1.04 -7.31 9.73
C GLU A 18 -2.46 -6.98 10.23
N LEU A 19 -2.63 -6.79 11.54
CA LEU A 19 -3.88 -6.37 12.16
C LEU A 19 -4.31 -4.96 11.73
N THR A 20 -3.36 -4.04 11.60
CA THR A 20 -3.64 -2.61 11.38
C THR A 20 -3.77 -2.28 9.90
N PHE A 21 -2.92 -2.86 9.05
CA PHE A 21 -2.80 -2.51 7.63
C PHE A 21 -3.16 -3.66 6.68
N GLY A 22 -3.52 -4.83 7.22
CA GLY A 22 -3.68 -6.04 6.41
C GLY A 22 -2.33 -6.61 5.96
N ARG A 23 -2.35 -7.50 4.97
CA ARG A 23 -1.12 -8.13 4.47
C ARG A 23 -0.36 -7.18 3.56
N LEU A 24 0.79 -6.72 4.05
CA LEU A 24 1.77 -5.97 3.28
C LEU A 24 2.80 -6.91 2.65
N ARG A 25 3.28 -6.56 1.45
CA ARG A 25 4.40 -7.25 0.80
C ARG A 25 5.66 -7.03 1.64
N CYS A 26 6.34 -8.12 2.00
CA CYS A 26 7.67 -8.07 2.59
C CYS A 26 8.72 -8.34 1.51
N PRO A 27 9.93 -7.76 1.61
CA PRO A 27 10.99 -8.01 0.65
C PRO A 27 11.45 -9.47 0.72
N SER A 28 11.53 -10.09 -0.45
CA SER A 28 11.92 -11.47 -0.67
C SER A 28 13.39 -11.59 -1.07
N ALA A 29 13.93 -12.81 -1.06
CA ALA A 29 15.29 -13.06 -1.53
C ALA A 29 15.52 -12.57 -2.97
N ARG A 30 14.51 -12.67 -3.83
CA ARG A 30 14.56 -12.16 -5.22
C ARG A 30 14.69 -10.65 -5.27
N ASP A 31 14.00 -9.93 -4.37
CA ASP A 31 14.07 -8.47 -4.33
C ASP A 31 15.51 -8.02 -3.98
N PHE A 32 16.14 -8.68 -3.01
CA PHE A 32 17.56 -8.44 -2.66
C PHE A 32 18.55 -8.86 -3.76
N GLN A 33 18.18 -9.80 -4.64
CA GLN A 33 19.02 -10.26 -5.75
C GLN A 33 18.80 -9.49 -7.05
N SER A 34 17.73 -8.70 -7.14
CA SER A 34 17.32 -8.03 -8.38
C SER A 34 18.34 -7.02 -8.92
N LYS A 35 19.15 -6.44 -8.03
CA LYS A 35 20.18 -5.43 -8.32
C LYS A 35 21.39 -5.63 -7.43
N ALA A 36 22.54 -5.10 -7.86
CA ALA A 36 23.71 -5.01 -6.99
C ALA A 36 23.38 -4.16 -5.75
N LEU A 37 23.66 -4.70 -4.56
CA LEU A 37 23.38 -4.02 -3.30
C LEU A 37 24.61 -3.26 -2.81
N PHE A 38 24.45 -1.95 -2.65
CA PHE A 38 25.43 -1.10 -1.98
C PHE A 38 25.01 -0.93 -0.52
N VAL A 39 25.93 -1.23 0.40
CA VAL A 39 25.67 -1.13 1.84
C VAL A 39 26.39 0.09 2.37
N TRP A 40 25.63 1.07 2.86
CA TRP A 40 26.16 2.15 3.67
C TRP A 40 26.12 1.73 5.14
N TYR A 41 27.28 1.81 5.81
CA TYR A 41 27.42 1.47 7.22
C TYR A 41 28.35 2.48 7.89
N ASP A 42 27.83 3.19 8.89
CA ASP A 42 28.48 4.33 9.56
C ASP A 42 29.94 4.06 9.96
N TYR A 43 30.23 2.88 10.50
CA TYR A 43 31.57 2.53 10.96
C TYR A 43 32.63 2.54 9.85
N PHE A 44 32.30 2.09 8.63
CA PHE A 44 33.25 2.03 7.50
C PHE A 44 33.07 3.18 6.50
N CYS A 45 31.86 3.75 6.39
CA CYS A 45 31.56 4.83 5.47
C CYS A 45 31.90 6.22 6.04
N CYS A 46 32.02 6.35 7.37
CA CYS A 46 32.52 7.56 8.02
C CYS A 46 33.97 7.35 8.49
N PRO A 47 34.90 8.27 8.18
CA PRO A 47 36.28 8.19 8.66
C PRO A 47 36.37 8.10 10.19
N GLN A 48 37.02 7.06 10.72
CA GLN A 48 37.18 6.84 12.16
C GLN A 48 38.46 7.46 12.74
N ASP A 49 39.42 7.81 11.89
CA ASP A 49 40.71 8.41 12.26
C ASP A 49 40.57 9.81 12.90
N MET A 50 41.42 10.10 13.89
CA MET A 50 41.41 11.32 14.70
C MET A 50 42.21 12.48 14.09
N SER A 51 42.79 12.31 12.90
CA SER A 51 43.45 13.41 12.18
C SER A 51 42.48 14.56 11.86
N SER A 52 43.02 15.76 11.69
CA SER A 52 42.22 16.95 11.36
C SER A 52 41.48 16.80 10.02
N MET A 53 42.13 16.18 9.03
CA MET A 53 41.52 15.86 7.74
C MET A 53 40.40 14.82 7.89
N ALA A 54 40.66 13.72 8.60
CA ALA A 54 39.63 12.71 8.85
C ALA A 54 38.45 13.27 9.65
N THR A 55 38.68 14.21 10.57
CA THR A 55 37.62 14.92 11.30
C THR A 55 36.75 15.76 10.37
N ARG A 56 37.36 16.50 9.43
CA ARG A 56 36.62 17.27 8.42
C ARG A 56 35.79 16.36 7.50
N CYS A 57 36.40 15.29 6.98
CA CYS A 57 35.72 14.32 6.12
C CYS A 57 34.59 13.59 6.87
N ARG A 58 34.79 13.25 8.15
CA ARG A 58 33.76 12.66 9.02
C ARG A 58 32.59 13.61 9.21
N ASN A 59 32.83 14.88 9.46
CA ASN A 59 31.76 15.87 9.57
C ASN A 59 30.98 16.02 8.25
N GLY A 60 31.66 15.96 7.10
CA GLY A 60 31.03 15.92 5.79
C GLY A 60 30.15 14.68 5.59
N ALA A 61 30.67 13.50 5.95
CA ALA A 61 29.92 12.24 5.89
C ALA A 61 28.70 12.22 6.83
N ILE A 62 28.82 12.79 8.03
CA ILE A 62 27.70 12.92 8.98
C ILE A 62 26.60 13.82 8.40
N ARG A 63 26.96 14.95 7.78
CA ARG A 63 26.00 15.86 7.15
C ARG A 63 25.27 15.25 5.95
N SER A 64 25.84 14.22 5.30
CA SER A 64 25.21 13.55 4.17
C SER A 64 24.32 12.36 4.56
N ILE A 65 24.31 11.93 5.82
CA ILE A 65 23.47 10.82 6.32
C ILE A 65 22.00 10.97 5.91
N PRO A 66 21.34 12.13 6.10
CA PRO A 66 19.94 12.29 5.67
C PRO A 66 19.71 11.99 4.19
N THR A 67 20.65 12.38 3.33
CA THR A 67 20.58 12.15 1.89
C THR A 67 20.72 10.68 1.53
N TYR A 68 21.64 9.96 2.19
CA TYR A 68 21.78 8.51 2.02
C TYR A 68 20.54 7.76 2.48
N VAL A 69 19.97 8.13 3.64
CA VAL A 69 18.74 7.53 4.17
C VAL A 69 17.54 7.81 3.26
N ALA A 70 17.45 9.01 2.69
CA ALA A 70 16.38 9.36 1.75
C ALA A 70 16.49 8.61 0.40
N ARG A 71 17.70 8.20 0.00
CA ARG A 71 17.96 7.47 -1.24
C ARG A 71 18.00 5.94 -1.06
N SER A 72 18.04 5.44 0.17
CA SER A 72 18.12 4.00 0.42
C SER A 72 16.82 3.28 0.06
N GLU A 73 16.92 2.10 -0.54
CA GLU A 73 15.76 1.24 -0.79
C GLU A 73 15.43 0.39 0.45
N TYR A 74 16.46 -0.01 1.19
CA TYR A 74 16.36 -0.79 2.42
C TYR A 74 17.01 -0.02 3.56
N PHE A 75 16.22 0.40 4.55
CA PHE A 75 16.71 0.98 5.81
C PHE A 75 16.78 -0.14 6.86
N VAL A 76 17.98 -0.59 7.19
CA VAL A 76 18.17 -1.77 8.06
C VAL A 76 18.55 -1.34 9.47
N ILE A 77 17.67 -1.65 10.44
CA ILE A 77 17.91 -1.48 11.87
C ILE A 77 18.49 -2.79 12.40
N LEU A 78 19.80 -2.81 12.60
CA LEU A 78 20.51 -3.97 13.15
C LEU A 78 20.57 -3.85 14.69
N CYS A 79 19.70 -4.57 15.38
CA CYS A 79 19.56 -4.52 16.82
C CYS A 79 19.50 -5.92 17.45
N PRO A 80 20.54 -6.77 17.24
CA PRO A 80 20.58 -8.08 17.86
C PRO A 80 20.67 -7.96 19.37
N ARG A 81 20.11 -8.95 20.07
CA ARG A 81 20.17 -9.00 21.53
C ARG A 81 21.56 -9.48 21.97
N VAL A 82 22.42 -8.55 22.40
CA VAL A 82 23.80 -8.83 22.79
C VAL A 82 24.15 -8.10 24.09
N GLU A 83 25.19 -8.56 24.78
CA GLU A 83 25.73 -7.87 25.96
C GLU A 83 26.89 -6.97 25.54
N HIS A 84 26.90 -5.72 26.01
CA HIS A 84 27.99 -4.79 25.77
C HIS A 84 29.24 -5.31 26.47
N ALA A 85 30.32 -5.54 25.70
CA ALA A 85 31.53 -6.18 26.20
C ALA A 85 32.13 -5.50 27.45
N ASP A 86 32.13 -4.17 27.48
CA ASP A 86 32.75 -3.41 28.58
C ASP A 86 31.79 -3.05 29.73
N GLU A 87 30.50 -2.86 29.44
CA GLU A 87 29.52 -2.33 30.39
C GLU A 87 28.62 -3.42 31.00
N GLY A 88 28.62 -4.63 30.43
CA GLY A 88 27.65 -5.67 30.79
C GLY A 88 26.19 -5.30 30.50
N LYS A 89 25.96 -4.17 29.83
CA LYS A 89 24.61 -3.67 29.52
C LYS A 89 24.05 -4.43 28.33
N ARG A 90 22.84 -4.94 28.46
CA ARG A 90 22.15 -5.61 27.35
C ARG A 90 21.72 -4.58 26.30
N LEU A 91 22.10 -4.84 25.05
CA LEU A 91 21.75 -4.05 23.87
C LEU A 91 20.65 -4.78 23.09
N ASP A 92 19.63 -4.03 22.69
CA ASP A 92 18.48 -4.48 21.91
C ASP A 92 17.80 -3.29 21.17
N LEU A 93 16.66 -3.56 20.53
CA LEU A 93 15.85 -2.54 19.85
C LEU A 93 15.45 -1.37 20.78
N THR A 94 15.26 -1.62 22.07
CA THR A 94 14.91 -0.58 23.04
C THR A 94 16.07 0.38 23.28
N THR A 95 17.29 -0.17 23.41
CA THR A 95 18.50 0.64 23.56
C THR A 95 18.83 1.41 22.29
N TRP A 96 18.58 0.83 21.12
CA TRP A 96 18.72 1.53 19.83
C TRP A 96 17.72 2.69 19.73
N ALA A 97 16.43 2.43 19.98
CA ALA A 97 15.37 3.42 19.92
C ALA A 97 15.52 4.53 20.96
N ALA A 98 16.27 4.30 22.04
CA ALA A 98 16.56 5.30 23.04
C ALA A 98 17.63 6.31 22.60
N ARG A 99 18.43 6.05 21.55
CA ARG A 99 19.54 6.93 21.14
C ARG A 99 19.09 8.09 20.25
N GLY A 100 19.61 9.29 20.51
CA GLY A 100 19.27 10.51 19.75
C GLY A 100 19.61 10.41 18.25
N TRP A 101 20.81 9.92 17.91
CA TRP A 101 21.22 9.71 16.51
C TRP A 101 20.34 8.70 15.77
N CYS A 102 20.00 7.57 16.39
CA CYS A 102 19.14 6.55 15.77
C CYS A 102 17.73 7.07 15.50
N ARG A 103 17.18 7.88 16.42
CA ARG A 103 15.92 8.61 16.19
C ARG A 103 16.02 9.60 15.03
N THR A 104 17.17 10.23 14.85
CA THR A 104 17.45 11.17 13.76
C THR A 104 17.47 10.46 12.40
N GLU A 105 18.15 9.33 12.30
CA GLU A 105 18.19 8.51 11.08
C GLU A 105 16.79 8.04 10.68
N ARG A 106 16.00 7.58 11.66
CA ARG A 106 14.60 7.22 11.46
C ARG A 106 13.76 8.41 10.98
N LEU A 107 13.91 9.59 11.58
CA LEU A 107 13.21 10.79 11.11
C LEU A 107 13.66 11.23 9.72
N ALA A 108 14.94 11.06 9.37
CA ALA A 108 15.41 11.35 8.01
C ALA A 108 14.71 10.48 6.97
N ARG A 109 14.40 9.22 7.33
CA ARG A 109 13.58 8.34 6.50
C ARG A 109 12.14 8.86 6.39
N GLU A 110 11.50 9.22 7.51
CA GLU A 110 10.12 9.71 7.55
C GLU A 110 9.94 11.04 6.78
N LEU A 111 10.90 11.95 6.90
CA LEU A 111 10.88 13.28 6.27
C LEU A 111 11.37 13.27 4.82
N SER A 112 11.80 12.11 4.30
CA SER A 112 12.24 12.02 2.91
C SER A 112 11.08 12.27 1.92
N ALA A 113 11.39 12.85 0.75
CA ALA A 113 10.40 13.08 -0.30
C ALA A 113 9.94 11.78 -0.98
N ARG A 114 10.79 10.74 -0.99
CA ARG A 114 10.50 9.44 -1.60
C ARG A 114 9.66 8.57 -0.66
N LYS A 115 8.46 8.17 -1.10
CA LYS A 115 7.57 7.27 -0.35
C LYS A 115 7.90 5.77 -0.51
N GLN A 116 8.99 5.40 -1.20
CA GLN A 116 9.28 4.01 -1.58
C GLN A 116 10.48 3.43 -0.82
N GLY A 117 10.37 2.17 -0.39
CA GLY A 117 11.43 1.35 0.24
C GLY A 117 11.04 0.78 1.62
N TYR A 118 11.84 -0.15 2.14
CA TYR A 118 11.52 -0.97 3.31
C TYR A 118 12.39 -0.63 4.53
N SER A 119 11.77 -0.42 5.69
CA SER A 119 12.47 -0.39 6.99
C SER A 119 12.46 -1.80 7.59
N ILE A 120 13.64 -2.39 7.84
CA ILE A 120 13.78 -3.78 8.29
C ILE A 120 14.49 -3.82 9.64
N GLU A 121 13.84 -4.37 10.65
CA GLU A 121 14.43 -4.66 11.96
C GLU A 121 15.02 -6.06 11.97
N ILE A 122 16.27 -6.18 12.42
CA ILE A 122 16.99 -7.45 12.55
C ILE A 122 17.37 -7.64 14.02
N GLU A 123 16.63 -8.51 14.71
CA GLU A 123 16.87 -8.88 16.12
C GLU A 123 17.72 -10.15 16.27
N GLY A 124 17.89 -10.90 15.18
CA GLY A 124 18.67 -12.14 15.17
C GLY A 124 18.88 -12.69 13.76
N THR A 125 19.56 -13.82 13.67
CA THR A 125 19.92 -14.47 12.39
C THR A 125 18.71 -14.93 11.59
N MET A 126 17.57 -15.20 12.25
CA MET A 126 16.30 -15.65 11.66
C MET A 126 15.11 -14.76 12.03
N GLN A 127 15.36 -13.66 12.74
CA GLN A 127 14.34 -12.72 13.22
C GLN A 127 14.49 -11.40 12.48
N GLN A 128 13.88 -11.33 11.29
CA GLN A 128 13.81 -10.11 10.50
C GLN A 128 12.35 -9.71 10.30
N THR A 129 12.01 -8.48 10.69
CA THR A 129 10.65 -7.96 10.65
C THR A 129 10.58 -6.63 9.93
N LEU A 130 9.47 -6.38 9.25
CA LEU A 130 9.19 -5.07 8.69
C LEU A 130 8.87 -4.09 9.83
N SER A 131 9.64 -3.00 9.92
CA SER A 131 9.40 -1.93 10.89
C SER A 131 8.29 -1.01 10.40
N MET A 132 7.45 -0.53 11.32
CA MET A 132 6.40 0.43 11.05
C MET A 132 6.64 1.69 11.87
N ASP A 133 7.30 2.67 11.25
CA ASP A 133 7.73 3.93 11.90
C ASP A 133 6.57 4.76 12.46
N ILE A 134 5.35 4.57 11.93
CA ILE A 134 4.14 5.31 12.30
C ILE A 134 3.75 5.17 13.79
N LEU A 135 4.16 4.08 14.45
CA LEU A 135 3.91 3.86 15.88
C LEU A 135 4.87 4.68 16.78
N ARG A 136 5.96 5.22 16.23
CA ARG A 136 7.02 5.94 16.96
C ARG A 136 7.09 7.44 16.63
N ILE A 137 6.02 8.01 16.08
CA ILE A 137 5.94 9.42 15.69
C ILE A 137 6.24 10.42 16.84
N LEU A 138 6.03 10.01 18.09
CA LEU A 138 6.27 10.87 19.27
C LEU A 138 7.73 10.80 19.78
N GLU A 139 8.58 9.95 19.22
CA GLU A 139 9.96 9.77 19.69
C GLU A 139 10.93 10.78 19.04
N ALA A 140 10.95 12.00 19.59
CA ALA A 140 11.85 13.07 19.15
C ALA A 140 13.34 12.74 19.41
N PRO A 141 14.28 13.16 18.54
CA PRO A 141 15.72 13.02 18.76
C PRO A 141 16.23 13.69 20.02
N GLY A 142 15.71 14.88 20.36
CA GLY A 142 16.13 15.64 21.53
C GLY A 142 15.90 14.92 22.86
N GLN A 143 14.90 14.04 22.93
CA GLN A 143 14.61 13.19 24.09
C GLN A 143 15.44 11.90 24.14
N GLY A 144 16.27 11.66 23.13
CA GLY A 144 17.17 10.51 23.10
C GLY A 144 18.34 10.64 24.07
N GLN A 145 19.00 9.51 24.32
CA GLN A 145 20.29 9.43 25.01
C GLN A 145 21.40 9.84 24.06
N TRP A 146 22.31 10.70 24.54
CA TRP A 146 23.42 11.26 23.77
C TRP A 146 24.75 10.90 24.42
N SER A 147 25.70 10.46 23.60
CA SER A 147 27.09 10.28 24.04
C SER A 147 27.82 11.62 24.15
N ARG A 148 27.42 12.61 23.33
CA ARG A 148 27.95 13.99 23.33
C ARG A 148 26.79 14.97 23.19
N ASP A 149 26.62 15.86 24.16
CA ASP A 149 25.54 16.85 24.11
C ASP A 149 25.69 17.86 22.96
N SER A 150 26.91 18.12 22.50
CA SER A 150 27.17 18.99 21.34
C SER A 150 26.45 18.53 20.06
N ASP A 151 26.23 17.24 19.91
CA ASP A 151 25.62 16.65 18.72
C ASP A 151 24.14 17.05 18.56
N LYS A 152 23.48 17.46 19.65
CA LYS A 152 22.10 17.97 19.61
C LYS A 152 21.97 19.16 18.66
N SER A 153 22.95 20.07 18.66
CA SER A 153 22.95 21.24 17.77
C SER A 153 23.12 20.86 16.29
N VAL A 154 23.94 19.84 16.01
CA VAL A 154 24.16 19.32 14.65
C VAL A 154 22.89 18.67 14.12
N VAL A 155 22.26 17.84 14.94
CA VAL A 155 20.99 17.18 14.60
C VAL A 155 19.86 18.18 14.45
N ALA A 156 19.79 19.18 15.32
CA ALA A 156 18.80 20.25 15.26
C ALA A 156 18.86 21.03 13.93
N SER A 157 20.07 21.39 13.48
CA SER A 157 20.28 22.04 12.18
C SER A 157 19.88 21.13 11.01
N ALA A 158 20.33 19.87 11.01
CA ALA A 158 19.97 18.91 9.97
C ALA A 158 18.44 18.66 9.90
N LEU A 159 17.79 18.53 11.07
CA LEU A 159 16.35 18.33 11.18
C LEU A 159 15.56 19.52 10.62
N THR A 160 16.02 20.74 10.87
CA THR A 160 15.41 21.96 10.34
C THR A 160 15.44 21.96 8.81
N GLN A 161 16.58 21.61 8.21
CA GLN A 161 16.68 21.48 6.76
C GLN A 161 15.75 20.40 6.20
N MET A 162 15.67 19.23 6.87
CA MET A 162 14.78 18.15 6.45
C MET A 162 13.30 18.54 6.51
N ILE A 163 12.89 19.23 7.58
CA ILE A 163 11.52 19.72 7.75
C ILE A 163 11.19 20.76 6.68
N TRP A 164 12.08 21.74 6.46
CA TRP A 164 11.93 22.77 5.44
C TRP A 164 11.75 22.15 4.05
N ASN A 165 12.64 21.23 3.65
CA ASN A 165 12.54 20.52 2.37
C ASN A 165 11.22 19.76 2.23
N LYS A 166 10.76 19.11 3.30
CA LYS A 166 9.54 18.31 3.29
C LYS A 166 8.28 19.18 3.23
N LEU A 167 8.24 20.29 3.96
CA LEU A 167 7.14 21.26 3.91
C LEU A 167 6.98 21.83 2.50
N PHE A 168 8.08 22.23 1.87
CA PHE A 168 8.07 22.68 0.48
C PHE A 168 7.58 21.60 -0.48
N TYR A 169 8.13 20.39 -0.38
CA TYR A 169 7.68 19.25 -1.20
C TYR A 169 6.17 19.02 -1.07
N LEU A 170 5.61 19.11 0.15
CA LEU A 170 4.17 18.91 0.36
C LEU A 170 3.33 20.01 -0.31
N LEU A 171 3.77 21.27 -0.26
CA LEU A 171 3.14 22.37 -1.00
C LEU A 171 3.20 22.15 -2.51
N GLU A 172 4.35 21.73 -3.05
CA GLU A 172 4.52 21.46 -4.49
C GLU A 172 3.59 20.37 -5.01
N GLN A 173 3.40 19.31 -4.23
CA GLN A 173 2.48 18.22 -4.55
C GLN A 173 1.00 18.61 -4.37
N GLY A 174 0.70 19.81 -3.86
CA GLY A 174 -0.65 20.23 -3.50
C GLY A 174 -1.21 19.52 -2.26
N ASP A 175 -0.36 18.85 -1.46
CA ASP A 175 -0.77 18.17 -0.22
C ASP A 175 -0.82 19.16 0.95
N VAL A 176 -1.83 20.04 0.89
CA VAL A 176 -2.06 21.10 1.90
C VAL A 176 -2.32 20.51 3.29
N HIS A 177 -2.98 19.34 3.38
CA HIS A 177 -3.22 18.69 4.66
C HIS A 177 -1.91 18.16 5.27
N GLY A 178 -1.09 17.47 4.49
CA GLY A 178 0.23 17.00 4.90
C GLY A 178 1.13 18.16 5.33
N TYR A 179 1.10 19.28 4.58
CA TYR A 179 1.81 20.51 4.94
C TYR A 179 1.35 21.04 6.31
N ARG A 180 0.04 21.27 6.51
CA ARG A 180 -0.52 21.75 7.79
C ARG A 180 -0.18 20.81 8.95
N PHE A 181 -0.24 19.50 8.70
CA PHE A 181 0.06 18.48 9.70
C PHE A 181 1.54 18.52 10.10
N LEU A 182 2.47 18.62 9.14
CA LEU A 182 3.90 18.73 9.43
C LEU A 182 4.24 20.06 10.10
N LEU A 183 3.67 21.18 9.61
CA LEU A 183 3.88 22.53 10.14
C LEU A 183 3.52 22.59 11.63
N ASN A 184 2.37 22.00 12.00
CA ASN A 184 1.83 22.05 13.35
C ASN A 184 2.38 20.99 14.31
N ARG A 185 3.16 20.01 13.86
CA ARG A 185 3.76 18.99 14.75
C ARG A 185 5.24 19.22 15.05
N GLN A 186 5.86 20.28 14.51
CA GLN A 186 7.30 20.53 14.62
C GLN A 186 7.79 20.55 16.08
N VAL A 187 7.27 21.48 16.89
CA VAL A 187 7.70 21.63 18.28
C VAL A 187 7.30 20.41 19.14
N PRO A 188 6.05 19.92 19.08
CA PRO A 188 5.61 18.85 19.99
C PRO A 188 6.21 17.47 19.69
N CYS A 189 6.59 17.19 18.43
CA CYS A 189 7.09 15.87 18.01
C CYS A 189 8.53 15.84 17.51
N LEU A 190 9.00 16.86 16.80
CA LEU A 190 10.28 16.81 16.09
C LEU A 190 11.38 17.51 16.89
N TYR A 191 11.11 18.73 17.36
CA TYR A 191 12.06 19.52 18.15
C TYR A 191 11.99 19.29 19.65
N ARG A 192 11.16 18.36 20.14
CA ARG A 192 11.03 18.13 21.57
C ARG A 192 12.38 17.73 22.19
N GLY A 193 12.86 18.52 23.14
CA GLY A 193 14.18 18.37 23.77
C GLY A 193 15.34 18.98 22.97
N LEU A 194 15.06 19.74 21.91
CA LEU A 194 15.99 20.58 21.16
C LEU A 194 15.55 22.04 21.32
N ASP A 195 16.51 22.93 21.53
CA ASP A 195 16.26 24.37 21.64
C ASP A 195 16.32 25.00 20.24
N MET A 196 15.20 24.88 19.50
CA MET A 196 15.08 25.33 18.12
C MET A 196 13.74 26.03 17.89
N GLU A 197 13.80 27.10 17.10
CA GLU A 197 12.60 27.72 16.58
C GLU A 197 12.00 26.87 15.44
N PRO A 198 10.66 26.76 15.35
CA PRO A 198 10.01 26.03 14.28
C PRO A 198 10.24 26.74 12.94
N VAL A 199 10.29 25.96 11.85
CA VAL A 199 10.29 26.50 10.49
C VAL A 199 8.95 27.21 10.26
N ASP A 200 9.03 28.50 9.92
CA ASP A 200 7.90 29.39 9.66
C ASP A 200 8.21 30.31 8.46
N GLY A 201 7.21 31.02 7.95
CA GLY A 201 7.40 32.03 6.88
C GLY A 201 7.57 31.45 5.47
N LEU A 202 7.11 30.21 5.26
CA LEU A 202 7.13 29.54 3.95
C LEU A 202 6.10 30.14 2.99
N VAL A 203 5.05 30.74 3.55
CA VAL A 203 4.04 31.48 2.80
C VAL A 203 4.46 32.97 2.83
N PRO A 204 4.78 33.57 1.66
CA PRO A 204 5.16 34.97 1.58
C PRO A 204 3.93 35.89 1.73
N ALA A 205 4.17 37.20 1.82
CA ALA A 205 3.13 38.24 1.80
C ALA A 205 2.15 38.29 3.00
N PHE A 206 2.56 37.83 4.19
CA PHE A 206 1.80 38.11 5.41
C PHE A 206 1.75 39.62 5.67
N THR A 207 0.59 40.23 5.45
CA THR A 207 0.32 41.65 5.71
C THR A 207 -0.87 41.76 6.65
N THR A 208 -0.74 42.58 7.70
CA THR A 208 -1.81 42.82 8.66
C THR A 208 -1.67 44.23 9.23
N GLU A 209 -2.81 44.87 9.51
CA GLU A 209 -2.88 46.17 10.21
C GLU A 209 -2.68 46.01 11.73
N LEU A 210 -2.64 44.76 12.23
CA LEU A 210 -2.47 44.46 13.65
C LEU A 210 -1.02 44.69 14.08
N ASP A 211 -0.81 45.55 15.06
CA ASP A 211 0.49 45.75 15.68
C ASP A 211 0.78 44.62 16.69
N PRO A 212 1.88 43.85 16.52
CA PRO A 212 2.29 42.82 17.48
C PRO A 212 2.55 43.34 18.89
N PHE A 213 2.84 44.64 19.07
CA PHE A 213 3.05 45.27 20.36
C PHE A 213 1.75 45.73 21.04
N GLU A 214 0.67 45.93 20.28
CA GLU A 214 -0.66 46.29 20.82
C GLU A 214 -1.52 45.06 21.12
N ASP A 215 -1.61 44.10 20.19
CA ASP A 215 -2.34 42.85 20.38
C ASP A 215 -1.57 41.66 19.79
N ALA A 216 -0.59 41.18 20.56
CA ALA A 216 0.16 39.98 20.25
C ALA A 216 -0.75 38.76 20.01
N HIS A 217 -1.93 38.69 20.64
CA HIS A 217 -2.87 37.56 20.52
C HIS A 217 -3.53 37.52 19.16
N ALA A 218 -4.08 38.65 18.72
CA ALA A 218 -4.66 38.79 17.40
C ALA A 218 -3.60 38.63 16.31
N PHE A 219 -2.41 39.21 16.49
CA PHE A 219 -1.31 39.10 15.53
C PHE A 219 -0.86 37.65 15.32
N ALA A 220 -0.56 36.90 16.39
CA ALA A 220 -0.10 35.52 16.23
C ALA A 220 -1.21 34.60 15.70
N LEU A 221 -2.48 34.87 16.03
CA LEU A 221 -3.61 34.15 15.43
C LEU A 221 -3.72 34.43 13.92
N ALA A 222 -3.63 35.69 13.51
CA ALA A 222 -3.66 36.07 12.09
C ALA A 222 -2.50 35.42 11.31
N ARG A 223 -1.28 35.44 11.88
CA ARG A 223 -0.11 34.77 11.31
C ARG A 223 -0.30 33.27 11.20
N PHE A 224 -0.82 32.62 12.25
CA PHE A 224 -1.10 31.19 12.25
C PHE A 224 -2.11 30.79 11.17
N LEU A 225 -3.21 31.55 11.04
CA LEU A 225 -4.23 31.31 10.02
C LEU A 225 -3.62 31.48 8.61
N HIS A 226 -2.86 32.54 8.39
CA HIS A 226 -2.20 32.79 7.10
C HIS A 226 -1.19 31.70 6.73
N GLN A 227 -0.24 31.37 7.62
CA GLN A 227 0.76 30.33 7.35
C GLN A 227 0.14 28.93 7.20
N SER A 228 -1.01 28.67 7.85
CA SER A 228 -1.76 27.43 7.66
C SER A 228 -2.74 27.49 6.48
N GLY A 229 -2.87 28.62 5.78
CA GLY A 229 -3.80 28.78 4.66
C GLY A 229 -5.28 28.75 5.04
N PHE A 230 -5.64 29.18 6.24
CA PHE A 230 -7.02 29.34 6.69
C PHE A 230 -7.47 30.79 6.48
N ARG A 231 -8.68 30.96 5.95
CA ARG A 231 -9.36 32.25 5.78
C ARG A 231 -10.05 32.70 7.04
N THR A 232 -10.61 31.77 7.81
CA THR A 232 -11.36 32.08 9.03
C THR A 232 -10.99 31.17 10.20
N PRO A 233 -11.09 31.64 11.45
CA PRO A 233 -10.78 30.82 12.64
C PRO A 233 -11.72 29.63 12.84
N LEU A 234 -12.83 29.57 12.11
CA LEU A 234 -13.84 28.50 12.19
C LEU A 234 -13.86 27.60 10.94
N GLU A 235 -12.94 27.82 10.00
CA GLU A 235 -12.84 27.07 8.75
C GLU A 235 -12.59 25.58 8.99
N ARG A 236 -13.05 24.72 8.07
CA ARG A 236 -12.88 23.26 8.15
C ARG A 236 -12.52 22.61 6.81
N ARG A 237 -11.82 23.33 5.93
CA ARG A 237 -11.28 22.74 4.70
C ARG A 237 -10.33 21.59 5.06
N SER A 238 -10.38 20.50 4.30
CA SER A 238 -9.67 19.24 4.59
C SER A 238 -10.13 18.49 5.85
N GLY A 239 -11.25 18.88 6.47
CA GLY A 239 -11.89 18.14 7.56
C GLY A 239 -11.31 18.38 8.96
N TRP A 240 -10.27 19.21 9.11
CA TRP A 240 -9.70 19.65 10.40
C TRP A 240 -9.95 21.15 10.58
N SER A 241 -10.19 21.61 11.80
CA SER A 241 -10.31 23.04 12.11
C SER A 241 -9.01 23.66 12.59
N PRO A 242 -8.87 25.01 12.53
CA PRO A 242 -7.77 25.73 13.16
C PRO A 242 -7.55 25.33 14.62
N LEU A 243 -8.62 25.07 15.38
CA LEU A 243 -8.53 24.62 16.78
C LEU A 243 -7.89 23.22 16.90
N CYS A 244 -8.21 22.28 16.01
CA CYS A 244 -7.58 20.96 15.98
C CYS A 244 -6.07 21.06 15.69
N PHE A 245 -5.66 21.93 14.77
CA PHE A 245 -4.23 22.16 14.48
C PHE A 245 -3.53 22.90 15.63
N ALA A 246 -4.14 23.91 16.24
CA ALA A 246 -3.60 24.59 17.41
C ALA A 246 -3.45 23.63 18.61
N ALA A 247 -4.41 22.70 18.78
CA ALA A 247 -4.33 21.68 19.82
C ALA A 247 -3.17 20.68 19.59
N MET A 248 -2.83 20.40 18.33
CA MET A 248 -1.63 19.65 17.95
C MET A 248 -0.35 20.45 18.18
N ASN A 249 -0.33 21.72 17.74
CA ASN A 249 0.80 22.65 17.87
C ASN A 249 1.24 22.86 19.32
N GLY A 250 0.33 22.71 20.26
CA GLY A 250 0.65 22.79 21.68
C GLY A 250 0.71 24.22 22.21
N SER A 251 0.31 25.22 21.42
CA SER A 251 0.23 26.61 21.83
C SER A 251 -1.08 26.90 22.60
N PRO A 252 -1.04 27.07 23.94
CA PRO A 252 -2.24 27.40 24.71
C PRO A 252 -2.76 28.79 24.34
N PHE A 253 -1.86 29.66 23.89
CA PHE A 253 -2.13 31.00 23.40
C PHE A 253 -3.05 31.00 22.18
N LEU A 254 -2.70 30.23 21.14
CA LEU A 254 -3.53 30.11 19.93
C LEU A 254 -4.90 29.49 20.25
N VAL A 255 -4.92 28.51 21.14
CA VAL A 255 -6.18 27.88 21.59
C VAL A 255 -7.07 28.89 22.31
N ARG A 256 -6.53 29.71 23.22
CA ARG A 256 -7.31 30.79 23.88
C ARG A 256 -7.83 31.81 22.87
N ALA A 257 -7.01 32.24 21.91
CA ALA A 257 -7.41 33.19 20.87
C ALA A 257 -8.54 32.63 19.98
N LEU A 258 -8.44 31.36 19.56
CA LEU A 258 -9.49 30.69 18.78
C LEU A 258 -10.80 30.52 19.57
N LEU A 259 -10.71 30.17 20.86
CA LEU A 259 -11.88 30.08 21.74
C LEU A 259 -12.55 31.45 21.95
N ALA A 260 -11.77 32.54 22.06
CA ALA A 260 -12.30 33.90 22.10
C ALA A 260 -13.05 34.26 20.81
N GLN A 261 -12.61 33.74 19.67
CA GLN A 261 -13.31 33.81 18.37
C GLN A 261 -14.45 32.78 18.23
N LYS A 262 -14.99 32.29 19.36
CA LYS A 262 -16.14 31.36 19.45
C LYS A 262 -15.88 29.98 18.80
N ALA A 263 -14.62 29.53 18.70
CA ALA A 263 -14.35 28.15 18.33
C ALA A 263 -14.96 27.17 19.35
N ASN A 264 -15.53 26.06 18.87
CA ASN A 264 -16.13 25.06 19.75
C ASN A 264 -15.03 24.20 20.41
N PRO A 265 -14.89 24.17 21.74
CA PRO A 265 -13.88 23.34 22.43
C PRO A 265 -14.06 21.83 22.19
N ASN A 266 -15.26 21.41 21.75
CA ASN A 266 -15.59 20.03 21.38
C ASN A 266 -15.51 19.78 19.86
N ASP A 267 -14.83 20.64 19.11
CA ASP A 267 -14.69 20.45 17.67
C ASP A 267 -13.95 19.16 17.33
N ARG A 268 -14.34 18.55 16.20
CA ARG A 268 -13.91 17.21 15.81
C ARG A 268 -13.50 17.16 14.35
N ILE A 269 -12.52 16.32 14.08
CA ILE A 269 -12.07 15.99 12.73
C ILE A 269 -13.21 15.30 11.97
N ARG A 270 -13.51 15.72 10.75
CA ARG A 270 -14.61 15.17 9.93
C ARG A 270 -14.16 14.14 8.89
N ARG A 271 -12.93 14.26 8.39
CA ARG A 271 -12.34 13.36 7.39
C ARG A 271 -11.00 12.82 7.87
N SER A 272 -10.68 11.61 7.46
CA SER A 272 -9.45 10.90 7.78
C SER A 272 -8.63 10.74 6.49
N GLU A 273 -8.33 11.84 5.81
CA GLU A 273 -7.52 11.82 4.58
C GLU A 273 -6.06 11.59 4.97
N GLY A 274 -5.56 10.35 4.80
CA GLY A 274 -4.15 9.99 5.02
C GLY A 274 -3.61 10.17 6.44
N SER A 275 -4.43 10.55 7.42
CA SER A 275 -4.00 10.94 8.77
C SER A 275 -3.94 9.77 9.76
N LEU A 276 -3.05 9.89 10.75
CA LEU A 276 -2.93 9.04 11.95
C LEU A 276 -4.18 9.00 12.84
N PHE A 277 -5.13 9.91 12.63
CA PHE A 277 -6.34 10.04 13.43
C PHE A 277 -7.57 9.56 12.65
N PRO A 278 -8.42 8.70 13.24
CA PRO A 278 -9.72 8.42 12.67
C PRO A 278 -10.59 9.67 12.67
N ALA A 279 -11.63 9.67 11.84
CA ALA A 279 -12.63 10.73 11.90
C ALA A 279 -13.33 10.74 13.29
N GLN A 280 -13.88 11.90 13.65
CA GLN A 280 -14.51 12.25 14.92
C GLN A 280 -13.58 12.44 16.12
N VAL A 281 -12.25 12.40 15.94
CA VAL A 281 -11.32 12.75 17.01
C VAL A 281 -11.45 14.25 17.36
N GLY A 282 -11.60 14.55 18.66
CA GLY A 282 -11.78 15.91 19.16
C GLY A 282 -10.48 16.60 19.58
N ALA A 283 -10.49 17.93 19.67
CA ALA A 283 -9.33 18.75 20.04
C ALA A 283 -8.65 18.31 21.35
N LEU A 284 -9.42 17.94 22.38
CA LEU A 284 -8.87 17.45 23.65
C LEU A 284 -8.11 16.11 23.49
N SER A 285 -8.62 15.20 22.65
CA SER A 285 -7.94 13.94 22.35
C SER A 285 -6.64 14.14 21.56
N ILE A 286 -6.61 15.14 20.67
CA ILE A 286 -5.40 15.54 19.94
C ILE A 286 -4.35 16.06 20.92
N ALA A 287 -4.70 17.02 21.78
CA ALA A 287 -3.79 17.56 22.80
C ALA A 287 -3.26 16.46 23.74
N ALA A 288 -4.13 15.53 24.14
CA ALA A 288 -3.74 14.36 24.94
C ALA A 288 -2.73 13.45 24.24
N ARG A 289 -2.89 13.23 22.92
CA ARG A 289 -1.98 12.41 22.11
C ARG A 289 -0.59 13.03 21.97
N PHE A 290 -0.48 14.36 21.90
CA PHE A 290 0.79 15.07 21.70
C PHE A 290 1.47 15.54 22.99
N HIS A 291 0.94 15.17 24.17
CA HIS A 291 1.42 15.61 25.49
C HIS A 291 1.35 17.13 25.74
N ASN A 292 0.41 17.81 25.09
CA ASN A 292 0.22 19.26 25.23
C ASN A 292 -0.67 19.54 26.46
N THR A 293 -0.10 19.38 27.65
CA THR A 293 -0.84 19.41 28.93
C THR A 293 -1.49 20.77 29.19
N GLU A 294 -0.78 21.86 28.91
CA GLU A 294 -1.28 23.22 29.09
C GLU A 294 -2.47 23.50 28.16
N VAL A 295 -2.44 23.00 26.93
CA VAL A 295 -3.59 23.07 26.02
C VAL A 295 -4.77 22.26 26.56
N MET A 296 -4.53 21.07 27.12
CA MET A 296 -5.58 20.28 27.74
C MET A 296 -6.24 21.05 28.89
N GLU A 297 -5.46 21.73 29.73
CA GLU A 297 -5.99 22.59 30.80
C GLU A 297 -6.88 23.71 30.26
N VAL A 298 -6.45 24.41 29.21
CA VAL A 298 -7.24 25.46 28.56
C VAL A 298 -8.56 24.91 28.01
N LEU A 299 -8.52 23.77 27.31
CA LEU A 299 -9.72 23.14 26.75
C LEU A 299 -10.68 22.68 27.85
N LEU A 300 -10.16 22.13 28.96
CA LEU A 300 -10.97 21.72 30.11
C LEU A 300 -11.59 22.92 30.84
N GLN A 301 -10.84 24.02 31.00
CA GLN A 301 -11.37 25.30 31.51
C GLN A 301 -12.50 25.83 30.62
N ALA A 302 -12.38 25.65 29.30
CA ALA A 302 -13.41 25.97 28.32
C ALA A 302 -14.55 24.93 28.24
N ARG A 303 -14.63 23.99 29.20
CA ARG A 303 -15.67 22.94 29.28
C ARG A 303 -15.68 21.96 28.09
N ALA A 304 -14.50 21.62 27.56
CA ALA A 304 -14.37 20.47 26.66
C ALA A 304 -14.92 19.20 27.35
N SER A 305 -15.72 18.42 26.62
CA SER A 305 -16.39 17.24 27.12
C SER A 305 -15.43 16.06 27.23
N LEU A 306 -15.32 15.51 28.43
CA LEU A 306 -14.58 14.27 28.71
C LEU A 306 -15.26 13.03 28.11
N ALA A 307 -16.56 13.11 27.84
CA ALA A 307 -17.36 12.05 27.24
C ALA A 307 -17.32 12.08 25.71
N SER A 308 -16.65 13.08 25.10
CA SER A 308 -16.46 13.10 23.65
C SER A 308 -15.65 11.89 23.20
N THR A 309 -16.16 11.20 22.18
CA THR A 309 -15.51 10.04 21.60
C THR A 309 -15.35 10.17 20.10
N ASP A 310 -14.34 9.50 19.56
CA ASP A 310 -14.18 9.30 18.12
C ASP A 310 -15.07 8.16 17.57
N ARG A 311 -14.85 7.77 16.30
CA ARG A 311 -15.59 6.69 15.64
C ARG A 311 -15.42 5.31 16.29
N ILE A 312 -14.31 5.07 16.98
CA ILE A 312 -14.10 3.83 17.73
C ILE A 312 -14.55 3.95 19.18
N GLN A 313 -15.30 5.00 19.52
CA GLN A 313 -15.73 5.32 20.88
C GLN A 313 -14.56 5.55 21.86
N ALA A 314 -13.36 5.88 21.37
CA ALA A 314 -12.22 6.20 22.24
C ALA A 314 -12.30 7.66 22.72
N THR A 315 -12.05 7.85 24.02
CA THR A 315 -12.03 9.14 24.72
C THR A 315 -10.62 9.73 24.78
N ALA A 316 -10.48 10.99 25.22
CA ALA A 316 -9.17 11.61 25.45
C ALA A 316 -8.26 10.77 26.38
N ALA A 317 -8.83 10.03 27.34
CA ALA A 317 -8.07 9.13 28.21
C ALA A 317 -7.47 7.94 27.43
N HIS A 318 -8.20 7.35 26.48
CA HIS A 318 -7.66 6.31 25.60
C HIS A 318 -6.49 6.84 24.76
N TRP A 319 -6.62 8.06 24.22
CA TRP A 319 -5.56 8.70 23.45
C TRP A 319 -4.33 9.06 24.29
N ALA A 320 -4.52 9.48 25.54
CA ALA A 320 -3.44 9.70 26.51
C ALA A 320 -2.69 8.39 26.86
N SER A 321 -3.43 7.29 27.07
CA SER A 321 -2.84 5.96 27.25
C SER A 321 -2.01 5.51 26.06
N LEU A 322 -2.55 5.67 24.84
CA LEU A 322 -1.84 5.32 23.61
C LEU A 322 -0.54 6.14 23.45
N ALA A 323 -0.48 7.34 24.00
CA ALA A 323 0.70 8.23 23.95
C ALA A 323 1.69 8.02 25.09
N ASN A 324 1.39 7.17 26.08
CA ASN A 324 2.13 7.12 27.34
C ASN A 324 2.15 8.48 28.08
N ASN A 325 1.06 9.24 27.99
CA ASN A 325 0.93 10.56 28.62
C ASN A 325 0.35 10.46 30.04
N ALA A 326 1.20 10.10 31.00
CA ALA A 326 0.82 10.00 32.42
C ALA A 326 0.29 11.34 32.97
N THR A 327 0.94 12.47 32.66
CA THR A 327 0.49 13.80 33.12
C THR A 327 -0.90 14.15 32.59
N GLY A 328 -1.17 13.89 31.31
CA GLY A 328 -2.49 14.08 30.71
C GLY A 328 -3.56 13.17 31.33
N LEU A 329 -3.23 11.92 31.66
CA LEU A 329 -4.14 11.02 32.39
C LEU A 329 -4.48 11.54 33.78
N ARG A 330 -3.48 12.05 34.51
CA ARG A 330 -3.67 12.68 35.82
C ARG A 330 -4.63 13.88 35.72
N LEU A 331 -4.40 14.76 34.75
CA LEU A 331 -5.24 15.93 34.53
C LEU A 331 -6.68 15.53 34.17
N LEU A 332 -6.86 14.57 33.27
CA LEU A 332 -8.18 14.05 32.90
C LEU A 332 -8.89 13.42 34.11
N CYS A 333 -8.16 12.68 34.95
CA CYS A 333 -8.71 12.09 36.18
C CYS A 333 -9.14 13.16 37.19
N GLN A 334 -8.34 14.22 37.39
CA GLN A 334 -8.71 15.38 38.22
C GLN A 334 -9.97 16.07 37.69
N ALA A 335 -10.15 16.12 36.37
CA ALA A 335 -11.37 16.60 35.72
C ALA A 335 -12.55 15.60 35.80
N ARG A 336 -12.38 14.45 36.46
CA ARG A 336 -13.35 13.35 36.63
C ARG A 336 -13.63 12.53 35.36
N ALA A 337 -12.62 12.30 34.53
CA ALA A 337 -12.71 11.37 33.41
C ALA A 337 -12.84 9.93 33.91
N ASP A 338 -13.69 9.13 33.25
CA ASP A 338 -13.85 7.71 33.54
C ASP A 338 -12.75 6.88 32.85
N LEU A 339 -11.81 6.37 33.65
CA LEU A 339 -10.71 5.50 33.20
C LEU A 339 -11.15 4.04 32.98
N GLN A 340 -12.34 3.64 33.41
CA GLN A 340 -12.87 2.28 33.21
C GLN A 340 -13.68 2.15 31.92
N ARG A 341 -13.96 3.27 31.23
CA ARG A 341 -14.71 3.28 29.99
C ARG A 341 -14.01 2.42 28.93
N ARG A 342 -14.83 1.68 28.18
CA ARG A 342 -14.40 0.85 27.06
C ARG A 342 -14.76 1.49 25.72
N ASN A 343 -13.88 1.31 24.75
CA ASN A 343 -14.12 1.70 23.36
C ASN A 343 -14.97 0.63 22.62
N ILE A 344 -15.30 0.84 21.34
CA ILE A 344 -16.14 -0.08 20.54
C ILE A 344 -15.50 -1.46 20.35
N VAL A 345 -14.17 -1.52 20.46
CA VAL A 345 -13.37 -2.75 20.37
C VAL A 345 -13.36 -3.47 21.73
N GLY A 346 -13.99 -2.91 22.77
CA GLY A 346 -14.10 -3.49 24.10
C GLY A 346 -12.89 -3.23 25.01
N MET A 347 -11.89 -2.46 24.56
CA MET A 347 -10.68 -2.19 25.35
C MET A 347 -10.90 -1.04 26.32
N SER A 348 -10.48 -1.21 27.57
CA SER A 348 -10.41 -0.12 28.56
C SER A 348 -9.19 0.78 28.33
N VAL A 349 -9.16 1.94 29.00
CA VAL A 349 -8.02 2.87 29.00
C VAL A 349 -6.72 2.19 29.45
N PHE A 350 -6.79 1.26 30.40
CA PHE A 350 -5.64 0.45 30.85
C PHE A 350 -5.19 -0.57 29.81
N GLN A 351 -6.13 -1.27 29.16
CA GLN A 351 -5.81 -2.24 28.12
C GLN A 351 -5.16 -1.58 26.89
N VAL A 352 -5.57 -0.35 26.55
CA VAL A 352 -4.90 0.46 25.51
C VAL A 352 -3.46 0.82 25.92
N ALA A 353 -3.21 1.11 27.20
CA ALA A 353 -1.85 1.35 27.69
C ALA A 353 -0.99 0.08 27.60
N CYS A 354 -1.54 -1.09 27.98
CA CYS A 354 -0.88 -2.39 27.82
C CYS A 354 -0.55 -2.69 26.35
N SER A 355 -1.52 -2.47 25.45
CA SER A 355 -1.34 -2.69 24.01
C SER A 355 -0.37 -1.72 23.34
N ASN A 356 0.03 -0.64 24.01
CA ASN A 356 1.03 0.30 23.49
C ASN A 356 2.37 0.26 24.27
N GLY A 357 2.52 -0.67 25.21
CA GLY A 357 3.69 -0.71 26.09
C GLY A 357 3.90 0.56 26.91
N ALA A 358 2.83 1.32 27.19
CA ALA A 358 2.86 2.63 27.82
C ALA A 358 2.98 2.50 29.36
N VAL A 359 4.20 2.23 29.85
CA VAL A 359 4.45 1.90 31.26
C VAL A 359 4.07 3.03 32.21
N ASP A 360 4.36 4.28 31.87
CA ASP A 360 4.05 5.43 32.73
C ASP A 360 2.54 5.66 32.81
N ALA A 361 1.83 5.48 31.68
CA ALA A 361 0.37 5.50 31.67
C ALA A 361 -0.23 4.36 32.51
N MET A 362 0.29 3.13 32.40
CA MET A 362 -0.15 1.99 33.22
C MET A 362 0.03 2.28 34.71
N ALA A 363 1.20 2.82 35.10
CA ALA A 363 1.49 3.21 36.48
C ALA A 363 0.53 4.28 37.00
N GLU A 364 0.30 5.34 36.22
CA GLU A 364 -0.63 6.41 36.62
C GLU A 364 -2.08 5.91 36.73
N ILE A 365 -2.56 5.07 35.80
CA ILE A 365 -3.92 4.53 35.86
C ILE A 365 -4.12 3.67 37.12
N LEU A 366 -3.15 2.83 37.48
CA LEU A 366 -3.22 2.02 38.70
C LEU A 366 -3.12 2.88 39.97
N ALA A 367 -2.37 3.98 39.93
CA ALA A 367 -2.30 4.94 41.03
C ALA A 367 -3.63 5.68 41.24
N GLN A 368 -4.27 6.14 40.16
CA GLN A 368 -5.55 6.85 40.21
C GLN A 368 -6.75 5.91 40.41
N SER A 369 -6.64 4.63 40.03
CA SER A 369 -7.70 3.63 40.12
C SER A 369 -7.14 2.25 40.47
N PRO A 370 -6.82 1.98 41.76
CA PRO A 370 -6.26 0.71 42.21
C PRO A 370 -7.14 -0.52 41.94
N THR A 371 -8.45 -0.33 41.72
CA THR A 371 -9.41 -1.39 41.41
C THR A 371 -9.44 -1.79 39.93
N THR A 372 -8.59 -1.19 39.10
CA THR A 372 -8.51 -1.48 37.66
C THR A 372 -8.16 -2.94 37.42
N SER A 373 -8.90 -3.61 36.55
CA SER A 373 -8.65 -5.01 36.22
C SER A 373 -7.40 -5.16 35.35
N LEU A 374 -6.49 -6.06 35.75
CA LEU A 374 -5.30 -6.45 34.97
C LEU A 374 -5.59 -7.50 33.89
N ARG A 375 -6.87 -7.92 33.77
CA ARG A 375 -7.33 -8.99 32.89
C ARG A 375 -6.88 -8.76 31.45
N PHE A 376 -6.25 -9.78 30.87
CA PHE A 376 -5.66 -9.81 29.53
C PHE A 376 -4.52 -8.80 29.29
N GLY A 377 -4.04 -8.09 30.31
CA GLY A 377 -2.97 -7.09 30.15
C GLY A 377 -1.70 -7.68 29.54
N LEU A 378 -1.29 -8.87 30.00
CA LEU A 378 -0.13 -9.59 29.46
C LEU A 378 -0.35 -10.00 28.00
N HIS A 379 -1.53 -10.49 27.63
CA HIS A 379 -1.84 -10.88 26.25
C HIS A 379 -1.81 -9.70 25.29
N TRP A 380 -2.39 -8.55 25.67
CA TRP A 380 -2.38 -7.35 24.85
C TRP A 380 -0.96 -6.79 24.65
N ALA A 381 -0.15 -6.78 25.71
CA ALA A 381 1.26 -6.38 25.60
C ALA A 381 2.05 -7.30 24.65
N LEU A 382 1.83 -8.61 24.73
CA LEU A 382 2.46 -9.60 23.86
C LEU A 382 2.00 -9.51 22.40
N LEU A 383 0.72 -9.24 22.16
CA LEU A 383 0.13 -9.18 20.82
C LEU A 383 0.64 -7.98 20.01
N PHE A 384 0.74 -6.80 20.65
CA PHE A 384 1.04 -5.55 19.95
C PHE A 384 2.49 -5.08 20.06
N TRP A 385 3.12 -5.28 21.23
CA TRP A 385 4.47 -4.79 21.54
C TRP A 385 5.37 -5.93 22.03
N GLY A 386 5.14 -7.12 21.49
CA GLY A 386 5.80 -8.38 21.83
C GLY A 386 7.31 -8.41 21.58
N ALA A 387 8.06 -7.32 21.73
CA ALA A 387 9.52 -7.25 21.78
C ALA A 387 10.05 -6.61 23.09
N TYR A 388 9.20 -5.92 23.89
CA TYR A 388 9.65 -5.08 25.00
C TYR A 388 9.47 -5.76 26.36
N ALA A 389 10.56 -5.85 27.13
CA ALA A 389 10.55 -6.44 28.48
C ALA A 389 9.85 -5.54 29.53
N ALA A 390 9.90 -4.21 29.37
CA ALA A 390 9.45 -3.28 30.41
C ALA A 390 7.93 -3.36 30.72
N PRO A 391 7.01 -3.41 29.73
CA PRO A 391 5.58 -3.58 29.99
C PRO A 391 5.26 -4.89 30.71
N LEU A 392 5.90 -6.00 30.33
CA LEU A 392 5.71 -7.29 30.97
C LEU A 392 6.23 -7.30 32.41
N ARG A 393 7.44 -6.77 32.64
CA ARG A 393 8.00 -6.62 34.00
C ARG A 393 7.07 -5.82 34.90
N PHE A 394 6.55 -4.70 34.40
CA PHE A 394 5.57 -3.89 35.13
C PHE A 394 4.33 -4.70 35.50
N LEU A 395 3.72 -5.40 34.54
CA LEU A 395 2.51 -6.21 34.77
C LEU A 395 2.77 -7.38 35.74
N ILE A 396 3.94 -8.02 35.67
CA ILE A 396 4.36 -9.07 36.61
C ILE A 396 4.50 -8.48 38.02
N THR A 397 5.14 -7.32 38.16
CA THR A 397 5.26 -6.61 39.45
C THR A 397 3.90 -6.18 39.99
N ALA A 398 2.97 -5.78 39.10
CA ALA A 398 1.58 -5.48 39.43
C ALA A 398 0.75 -6.73 39.77
N LYS A 399 1.34 -7.93 39.77
CA LYS A 399 0.71 -9.22 40.07
C LYS A 399 -0.38 -9.63 39.06
N ALA A 400 -0.18 -9.33 37.78
CA ALA A 400 -1.02 -9.90 36.72
C ALA A 400 -0.90 -11.45 36.71
N ASP A 401 -2.00 -12.13 36.42
CA ASP A 401 -2.02 -13.60 36.37
C ASP A 401 -1.22 -14.12 35.17
N LEU A 402 -0.11 -14.79 35.46
CA LEU A 402 0.82 -15.35 34.45
C LEU A 402 0.21 -16.49 33.63
N ASN A 403 -0.85 -17.10 34.15
CA ASN A 403 -1.48 -18.30 33.62
C ASN A 403 -2.89 -18.03 33.10
N GLU A 404 -3.27 -16.76 33.00
CA GLU A 404 -4.62 -16.35 32.61
C GLU A 404 -5.01 -16.93 31.24
N PRO A 405 -6.10 -17.70 31.12
CA PRO A 405 -6.53 -18.25 29.85
C PRO A 405 -7.18 -17.17 28.97
N PHE A 406 -6.65 -16.96 27.76
CA PHE A 406 -7.22 -15.99 26.83
C PHE A 406 -8.53 -16.50 26.23
N HIS A 407 -9.66 -15.99 26.71
CA HIS A 407 -10.99 -16.36 26.22
C HIS A 407 -11.91 -15.16 26.14
N ILE A 408 -12.02 -14.61 24.94
CA ILE A 408 -12.96 -13.52 24.63
C ILE A 408 -14.33 -14.13 24.34
N GLN A 409 -15.35 -13.66 25.07
CA GLN A 409 -16.73 -14.10 24.91
C GLN A 409 -17.44 -13.28 23.82
N ILE A 410 -18.57 -13.78 23.33
CA ILE A 410 -19.39 -13.11 22.30
C ILE A 410 -19.86 -11.69 22.71
N GLN A 411 -19.87 -11.39 24.01
CA GLN A 411 -20.21 -10.09 24.59
C GLN A 411 -19.21 -8.98 24.20
N GLU A 412 -18.00 -9.34 23.74
CA GLU A 412 -17.04 -8.44 23.10
C GLU A 412 -16.99 -8.76 21.60
N PRO A 413 -18.05 -8.38 20.83
CA PRO A 413 -18.31 -8.94 19.50
C PRO A 413 -17.21 -8.62 18.49
N ALA A 414 -16.55 -7.45 18.59
CA ALA A 414 -15.50 -7.04 17.67
C ALA A 414 -14.30 -8.01 17.70
N TRP A 415 -13.67 -8.20 18.86
CA TRP A 415 -12.55 -9.13 19.01
C TRP A 415 -12.95 -10.58 18.77
N TRP A 416 -14.14 -10.98 19.23
CA TRP A 416 -14.64 -12.33 19.01
C TRP A 416 -14.80 -12.63 17.51
N VAL A 417 -15.44 -11.74 16.74
CA VAL A 417 -15.58 -11.89 15.29
C VAL A 417 -14.20 -11.90 14.61
N MET A 418 -13.34 -10.93 14.93
CA MET A 418 -12.02 -10.82 14.30
C MET A 418 -11.16 -12.07 14.50
N LEU A 419 -11.07 -12.58 15.74
CA LEU A 419 -10.27 -13.75 16.06
C LEU A 419 -10.86 -15.04 15.47
N ASN A 420 -12.19 -15.21 15.46
CA ASN A 420 -12.79 -16.41 14.86
C ASN A 420 -12.71 -16.39 13.32
N LEU A 421 -12.89 -15.24 12.67
CA LEU A 421 -12.69 -15.12 11.21
C LEU A 421 -11.22 -15.36 10.83
N ALA A 422 -10.27 -14.78 11.58
CA ALA A 422 -8.84 -15.02 11.35
C ALA A 422 -8.45 -16.47 11.61
N SER A 423 -9.02 -17.11 12.64
CA SER A 423 -8.88 -18.53 12.91
C SER A 423 -9.41 -19.39 11.76
N ALA A 424 -10.58 -19.05 11.20
CA ALA A 424 -11.15 -19.78 10.07
C ALA A 424 -10.28 -19.59 8.80
N ARG A 425 -9.78 -18.37 8.57
CA ARG A 425 -8.89 -18.03 7.45
C ARG A 425 -7.53 -18.74 7.53
N HIS A 426 -7.08 -19.17 8.71
CA HIS A 426 -5.77 -19.82 8.88
C HIS A 426 -5.58 -21.04 7.97
N GLN A 427 -6.63 -21.85 7.77
CA GLN A 427 -6.57 -23.05 6.92
C GLN A 427 -6.46 -22.73 5.42
N LEU A 428 -6.97 -21.57 4.99
CA LEU A 428 -6.95 -21.14 3.59
C LEU A 428 -5.71 -20.31 3.27
N SER A 429 -5.25 -19.52 4.23
CA SER A 429 -4.19 -18.55 4.03
C SER A 429 -3.47 -18.31 5.36
N PRO A 430 -2.46 -19.12 5.69
CA PRO A 430 -1.74 -19.00 6.95
C PRO A 430 -0.86 -17.74 6.98
N SER A 431 -0.81 -17.09 8.13
CA SER A 431 0.09 -15.98 8.48
C SER A 431 0.33 -15.97 9.99
N SER A 432 1.23 -15.12 10.47
CA SER A 432 1.52 -15.00 11.91
C SER A 432 0.27 -14.61 12.71
N TRP A 433 -0.54 -13.69 12.19
CA TRP A 433 -1.80 -13.29 12.82
C TRP A 433 -2.84 -14.43 12.81
N THR A 434 -3.07 -15.08 11.66
CA THR A 434 -4.07 -16.14 11.59
C THR A 434 -3.67 -17.37 12.40
N LEU A 435 -2.37 -17.64 12.54
CA LEU A 435 -1.84 -18.69 13.41
C LEU A 435 -2.11 -18.39 14.89
N LEU A 436 -1.84 -17.16 15.33
CA LEU A 436 -2.18 -16.74 16.70
C LEU A 436 -3.68 -16.86 16.94
N ALA A 437 -4.50 -16.36 16.00
CA ALA A 437 -5.95 -16.48 16.07
C ALA A 437 -6.43 -17.94 16.04
N PHE A 438 -5.75 -18.85 15.36
CA PHE A 438 -6.11 -20.27 15.33
C PHE A 438 -5.89 -20.97 16.69
N HIS A 439 -4.93 -20.50 17.48
CA HIS A 439 -4.55 -21.04 18.79
C HIS A 439 -4.95 -20.17 19.99
N HIS A 440 -5.58 -19.01 19.79
CA HIS A 440 -5.82 -18.03 20.86
C HIS A 440 -6.71 -18.55 22.00
N LYS A 441 -7.67 -19.44 21.70
CA LYS A 441 -8.67 -19.89 22.67
C LYS A 441 -8.01 -20.65 23.81
N TRP A 442 -8.09 -20.07 25.01
CA TRP A 442 -7.51 -20.57 26.27
C TRP A 442 -5.99 -20.60 26.27
N ALA A 443 -5.34 -19.86 25.38
CA ALA A 443 -3.89 -19.75 25.39
C ALA A 443 -3.43 -18.86 26.55
N THR A 444 -2.39 -19.30 27.25
CA THR A 444 -1.75 -18.53 28.33
C THR A 444 -0.85 -17.43 27.76
N PRO A 445 -0.46 -16.42 28.55
CA PRO A 445 0.56 -15.45 28.16
C PRO A 445 1.85 -16.12 27.65
N LEU A 446 2.27 -17.22 28.26
CA LEU A 446 3.45 -17.97 27.81
C LEU A 446 3.28 -18.54 26.39
N MET A 447 2.09 -19.08 26.07
CA MET A 447 1.78 -19.53 24.71
C MET A 447 1.74 -18.36 23.72
N PHE A 448 1.18 -17.20 24.12
CA PHE A 448 1.21 -15.99 23.31
C PHE A 448 2.65 -15.57 23.01
N ALA A 449 3.56 -15.58 23.99
CA ALA A 449 4.97 -15.26 23.76
C ALA A 449 5.65 -16.18 22.73
N ILE A 450 5.29 -17.47 22.71
CA ILE A 450 5.76 -18.43 21.70
C ILE A 450 5.12 -18.19 20.33
N LEU A 451 3.81 -17.92 20.30
CA LEU A 451 3.04 -17.61 19.07
C LEU A 451 3.45 -16.29 18.43
N THR A 452 3.92 -15.32 19.21
CA THR A 452 4.50 -14.06 18.72
C THR A 452 6.01 -14.15 18.46
N ARG A 453 6.65 -15.30 18.78
CA ARG A 453 8.09 -15.57 18.61
C ARG A 453 8.98 -14.70 19.49
N ASN A 454 8.50 -14.25 20.64
CA ASN A 454 9.32 -13.53 21.62
C ASN A 454 9.75 -14.43 22.77
N PHE A 455 10.92 -15.02 22.60
CA PHE A 455 11.53 -15.90 23.59
C PHE A 455 11.97 -15.18 24.86
N GLU A 456 12.27 -13.88 24.83
CA GLU A 456 12.59 -13.12 26.04
C GLU A 456 11.35 -12.90 26.90
N SER A 457 10.22 -12.57 26.27
CA SER A 457 8.95 -12.51 27.01
C SER A 457 8.60 -13.88 27.60
N ALA A 458 8.84 -14.96 26.86
CA ALA A 458 8.67 -16.31 27.38
C ALA A 458 9.62 -16.58 28.57
N PHE A 459 10.90 -16.17 28.47
CA PHE A 459 11.89 -16.26 29.54
C PHE A 459 11.48 -15.46 30.78
N LEU A 460 10.99 -14.24 30.61
CA LEU A 460 10.53 -13.40 31.73
C LEU A 460 9.34 -14.04 32.45
N LEU A 461 8.37 -14.57 31.69
CA LEU A 461 7.23 -15.30 32.24
C LEU A 461 7.67 -16.59 32.96
N LEU A 462 8.60 -17.35 32.38
CA LEU A 462 9.16 -18.56 33.01
C LEU A 462 9.97 -18.24 34.27
N SER A 463 10.77 -17.18 34.23
CA SER A 463 11.51 -16.65 35.39
C SER A 463 10.56 -16.25 36.52
N ALA A 464 9.41 -15.67 36.15
CA ALA A 464 8.30 -15.36 37.07
C ALA A 464 7.46 -16.59 37.50
N LYS A 465 7.83 -17.80 37.08
CA LYS A 465 7.17 -19.08 37.39
C LYS A 465 5.81 -19.29 36.71
N ALA A 466 5.64 -18.83 35.46
CA ALA A 466 4.51 -19.25 34.62
C ALA A 466 4.46 -20.78 34.44
N SER A 467 3.26 -21.36 34.40
CA SER A 467 3.06 -22.81 34.27
C SER A 467 3.28 -23.28 32.84
N LEU A 468 3.93 -24.43 32.71
CA LEU A 468 4.15 -25.13 31.43
C LEU A 468 3.05 -26.16 31.11
N ASP A 469 2.26 -26.54 32.12
CA ASP A 469 1.36 -27.70 32.07
C ASP A 469 -0.03 -27.36 31.51
N LEU A 470 -0.35 -26.07 31.44
CA LEU A 470 -1.63 -25.59 30.95
C LEU A 470 -1.73 -25.77 29.43
N GLN A 471 -2.95 -26.08 28.97
CA GLN A 471 -3.23 -26.34 27.58
C GLN A 471 -4.33 -25.41 27.04
N ASN A 472 -4.21 -25.02 25.79
CA ASN A 472 -5.24 -24.26 25.09
C ASN A 472 -6.45 -25.15 24.70
N ALA A 473 -7.46 -24.58 24.06
CA ALA A 473 -8.67 -25.30 23.64
C ALA A 473 -8.41 -26.44 22.65
N ARG A 474 -7.20 -26.53 22.07
CA ARG A 474 -6.74 -27.60 21.18
C ARG A 474 -5.88 -28.65 21.91
N LYS A 475 -5.82 -28.60 23.24
CA LYS A 475 -4.99 -29.48 24.09
C LYS A 475 -3.48 -29.32 23.87
N LEU A 476 -3.05 -28.16 23.36
CA LEU A 476 -1.65 -27.84 23.13
C LEU A 476 -1.10 -26.98 24.27
N GLY A 477 0.05 -27.38 24.81
CA GLY A 477 0.78 -26.70 25.88
C GLY A 477 1.84 -25.72 25.34
N ALA A 478 2.56 -25.05 26.25
CA ALA A 478 3.73 -24.25 25.86
C ALA A 478 4.89 -25.12 25.30
N LEU A 479 4.96 -26.39 25.70
CA LEU A 479 5.98 -27.35 25.26
C LEU A 479 5.72 -27.94 23.86
N SER A 480 4.48 -27.88 23.36
CA SER A 480 4.10 -28.40 22.02
C SER A 480 4.32 -27.34 20.93
N ALA A 481 5.49 -26.69 20.93
CA ALA A 481 5.81 -25.59 19.99
C ALA A 481 5.79 -26.03 18.51
N GLU A 482 6.02 -27.32 18.24
CA GLU A 482 5.94 -27.92 16.90
C GLU A 482 4.51 -27.95 16.34
N GLU A 483 3.55 -28.41 17.16
CA GLU A 483 2.12 -28.49 16.81
C GLU A 483 1.42 -27.12 16.79
N LEU A 484 2.08 -26.08 17.34
CA LEU A 484 1.72 -24.67 17.15
C LEU A 484 2.23 -24.09 15.81
N GLY A 485 2.66 -24.94 14.86
CA GLY A 485 2.92 -24.59 13.46
C GLY A 485 4.29 -23.96 13.17
N ARG A 486 5.39 -24.52 13.73
CA ARG A 486 6.74 -23.92 13.64
C ARG A 486 7.81 -24.84 13.02
N PRO A 487 8.78 -24.29 12.25
CA PRO A 487 9.88 -25.04 11.65
C PRO A 487 10.91 -25.51 12.69
N ALA A 488 11.68 -26.55 12.33
CA ALA A 488 12.56 -27.29 13.24
C ALA A 488 13.76 -26.50 13.81
N GLU A 489 14.14 -25.37 13.22
CA GLU A 489 15.32 -24.59 13.64
C GLU A 489 15.01 -23.64 14.80
N ASP A 490 13.76 -23.18 14.93
CA ASP A 490 13.26 -22.42 16.09
C ASP A 490 13.25 -23.31 17.37
N ARG A 491 13.40 -24.64 17.22
CA ARG A 491 13.48 -25.64 18.32
C ARG A 491 14.74 -25.48 19.17
N VAL A 492 15.90 -25.21 18.56
CA VAL A 492 17.20 -25.22 19.25
C VAL A 492 17.32 -24.04 20.19
N LEU A 493 16.86 -22.85 19.77
CA LEU A 493 16.93 -21.62 20.56
C LEU A 493 15.92 -21.64 21.73
N ALA A 494 14.71 -22.11 21.47
CA ALA A 494 13.68 -22.27 22.49
C ALA A 494 14.06 -23.35 23.52
N ALA A 495 14.63 -24.48 23.07
CA ALA A 495 15.10 -25.55 23.94
C ALA A 495 16.36 -25.15 24.72
N GLN A 496 17.33 -24.45 24.12
CA GLN A 496 18.51 -23.93 24.83
C GLN A 496 18.13 -22.97 25.95
N CYS A 497 17.22 -22.03 25.69
CA CYS A 497 16.79 -21.07 26.70
C CYS A 497 15.98 -21.73 27.83
N LEU A 498 15.15 -22.73 27.51
CA LEU A 498 14.44 -23.55 28.51
C LEU A 498 15.41 -24.38 29.37
N VAL A 499 16.43 -24.99 28.74
CA VAL A 499 17.39 -25.88 29.39
C VAL A 499 18.38 -25.10 30.26
N GLU A 500 18.91 -23.96 29.80
CA GLU A 500 19.86 -23.13 30.56
C GLU A 500 19.29 -22.61 31.89
N GLN A 501 17.99 -22.35 31.98
CA GLN A 501 17.34 -21.94 33.24
C GLN A 501 16.82 -23.09 34.11
N LEU A 502 16.40 -24.21 33.50
CA LEU A 502 16.10 -25.41 34.28
C LEU A 502 17.34 -25.90 35.03
N LEU A 503 18.52 -25.77 34.42
CA LEU A 503 19.82 -26.04 35.05
C LEU A 503 20.21 -25.00 36.13
N SER A 504 19.76 -23.75 36.03
CA SER A 504 20.00 -22.75 37.09
C SER A 504 19.08 -22.92 38.30
N ARG A 505 17.91 -23.55 38.14
CA ARG A 505 16.94 -23.84 39.22
C ARG A 505 17.33 -25.03 40.11
N THR A 506 18.18 -25.94 39.64
CA THR A 506 18.62 -27.13 40.39
C THR A 506 19.79 -26.87 41.33
N GLY A 507 20.25 -25.62 41.46
CA GLY A 507 21.19 -25.22 42.53
C GLY A 507 22.66 -25.60 42.32
N ASN A 508 23.06 -26.12 41.15
CA ASN A 508 24.46 -26.44 40.86
C ASN A 508 25.19 -25.25 40.18
N VAL A 509 25.34 -24.14 40.91
CA VAL A 509 25.92 -22.88 40.40
C VAL A 509 27.46 -22.92 40.27
N ASN A 510 28.13 -23.98 40.74
CA ASN A 510 29.60 -24.04 40.71
C ASN A 510 30.21 -24.54 39.39
N PHE A 511 29.44 -25.14 38.48
CA PHE A 511 30.00 -25.66 37.21
C PHE A 511 30.06 -24.62 36.07
N ALA A 512 29.37 -23.49 36.22
CA ALA A 512 29.28 -22.44 35.20
C ALA A 512 30.47 -21.45 35.20
N LYS A 513 31.32 -21.46 36.24
CA LYS A 513 32.48 -20.56 36.32
C LYS A 513 33.82 -21.15 35.83
N GLU A 514 33.92 -22.45 35.58
CA GLU A 514 35.22 -23.08 35.23
C GLU A 514 35.24 -23.90 33.92
N SER A 515 34.14 -24.01 33.17
CA SER A 515 34.13 -24.82 31.94
C SER A 515 34.26 -23.98 30.65
N ARG A 516 35.41 -24.10 29.99
CA ARG A 516 35.71 -23.53 28.65
C ARG A 516 34.71 -24.03 27.58
N PRO A 517 34.34 -23.20 26.57
CA PRO A 517 33.32 -23.57 25.60
C PRO A 517 33.92 -24.44 24.47
N GLY A 518 33.26 -25.54 24.13
CA GLY A 518 33.56 -26.25 22.88
C GLY A 518 33.15 -27.72 22.84
N VAL A 519 33.81 -28.59 23.62
CA VAL A 519 33.78 -30.04 23.32
C VAL A 519 33.42 -30.92 24.52
N GLN A 520 33.72 -30.51 25.77
CA GLN A 520 33.41 -31.32 26.96
C GLN A 520 31.95 -31.24 27.46
N ARG A 521 31.14 -30.31 26.93
CA ARG A 521 29.70 -30.19 27.29
C ARG A 521 28.86 -31.40 26.84
N LYS A 522 29.29 -32.10 25.78
CA LYS A 522 28.55 -33.23 25.19
C LYS A 522 28.69 -34.52 26.03
N GLU A 523 29.88 -34.80 26.56
CA GLU A 523 30.14 -35.97 27.41
C GLU A 523 29.59 -35.80 28.84
N ALA A 524 29.60 -34.57 29.38
CA ALA A 524 29.02 -34.28 30.68
C ALA A 524 27.48 -34.40 30.69
N MET A 525 26.80 -34.03 29.59
CA MET A 525 25.34 -34.15 29.44
C MET A 525 24.87 -35.60 29.38
N VAL A 526 25.67 -36.50 28.80
CA VAL A 526 25.38 -37.94 28.72
C VAL A 526 25.58 -38.59 30.09
N LYS A 527 26.68 -38.29 30.80
CA LYS A 527 26.92 -38.78 32.17
C LYS A 527 25.85 -38.34 33.19
N LEU A 528 25.36 -37.10 33.11
CA LEU A 528 24.34 -36.59 34.03
C LEU A 528 22.95 -37.24 33.86
N PHE A 529 22.68 -37.78 32.65
CA PHE A 529 21.47 -38.55 32.34
C PHE A 529 21.58 -40.03 32.75
N GLU A 530 22.81 -40.57 32.82
CA GLU A 530 23.08 -41.94 33.27
C GLU A 530 23.12 -42.06 34.81
N GLU A 531 23.56 -41.02 35.54
CA GLU A 531 23.79 -41.10 36.99
C GLU A 531 22.58 -40.75 37.89
N ASN A 532 21.50 -40.14 37.37
CA ASN A 532 20.31 -39.77 38.17
C ASN A 532 19.11 -40.74 38.03
N GLY A 533 19.38 -42.00 37.68
CA GLY A 533 18.38 -43.04 37.49
C GLY A 533 17.73 -43.60 38.77
N ASP A 534 18.28 -43.34 39.96
CA ASP A 534 17.79 -43.92 41.21
C ASP A 534 17.73 -42.89 42.35
N CYS A 535 16.54 -42.38 42.68
CA CYS A 535 16.26 -41.84 44.02
C CYS A 535 14.77 -42.00 44.38
N VAL A 536 14.55 -42.97 45.26
CA VAL A 536 13.32 -43.28 45.98
C VAL A 536 12.95 -42.09 46.89
N LEU A 537 11.71 -41.58 46.77
CA LEU A 537 11.14 -40.66 47.76
C LEU A 537 10.76 -41.45 49.04
N PRO A 538 11.12 -41.00 50.25
CA PRO A 538 10.60 -41.61 51.48
C PRO A 538 9.18 -41.13 51.75
N GLU A 539 8.29 -42.11 51.99
CA GLU A 539 7.00 -41.94 52.66
C GLU A 539 7.21 -41.43 54.08
N THR A 540 6.53 -40.34 54.48
CA THR A 540 5.86 -40.15 55.79
C THR A 540 5.37 -38.72 55.94
N ALA A 541 4.05 -38.53 55.95
CA ALA A 541 3.27 -37.65 56.84
C ALA A 541 1.89 -37.30 56.22
N CYS A 542 0.94 -38.22 56.41
CA CYS A 542 -0.50 -37.90 56.51
C CYS A 542 -0.80 -37.52 57.98
N PRO A 543 -1.86 -36.76 58.35
CA PRO A 543 -3.24 -37.18 58.06
C PRO A 543 -4.37 -36.11 57.94
N GLY A 544 -5.48 -36.56 57.33
CA GLY A 544 -6.86 -36.11 57.56
C GLY A 544 -7.45 -35.26 56.44
N LEU A 545 -8.52 -35.60 55.72
CA LEU A 545 -9.59 -36.61 55.88
C LEU A 545 -10.17 -36.95 54.48
N LEU A 546 -10.41 -38.24 54.25
CA LEU A 546 -11.34 -38.83 53.26
C LEU A 546 -12.81 -38.76 53.80
N PRO A 547 -13.88 -39.26 53.15
CA PRO A 547 -14.09 -39.76 51.76
C PRO A 547 -15.46 -39.41 51.09
N GLY A 548 -15.58 -39.74 49.81
CA GLY A 548 -16.79 -40.31 49.19
C GLY A 548 -17.51 -39.39 48.19
N SER A 549 -17.79 -39.75 46.94
CA SER A 549 -17.94 -41.08 46.34
C SER A 549 -17.75 -41.03 44.81
N VAL A 550 -17.00 -42.00 44.31
CA VAL A 550 -16.90 -42.42 42.90
C VAL A 550 -17.86 -43.62 42.72
N PRO A 551 -18.55 -43.78 41.59
CA PRO A 551 -18.29 -44.96 40.74
C PRO A 551 -18.34 -44.63 39.23
N LYS A 552 -17.32 -44.96 38.42
CA LYS A 552 -16.88 -46.29 37.91
C LYS A 552 -17.65 -46.78 36.67
N GLY A 553 -16.89 -46.98 35.59
CA GLY A 553 -17.14 -47.87 34.46
C GLY A 553 -15.95 -47.78 33.49
N LEU A 554 -14.86 -48.54 33.71
CA LEU A 554 -14.49 -49.79 33.00
C LEU A 554 -14.11 -49.56 31.52
N GLY A 555 -12.92 -49.93 31.02
CA GLY A 555 -11.92 -50.84 31.58
C GLY A 555 -10.59 -50.79 30.82
N ALA A 556 -9.61 -51.45 31.40
CA ALA A 556 -8.22 -51.50 30.99
C ALA A 556 -7.96 -52.41 29.78
N SER A 557 -7.04 -52.02 28.90
CA SER A 557 -5.96 -52.89 28.42
C SER A 557 -4.86 -52.08 27.72
N ASN A 558 -3.62 -52.29 28.18
CA ASN A 558 -2.34 -52.32 27.44
C ASN A 558 -1.21 -51.42 28.04
N PRO A 559 -0.23 -52.01 28.77
CA PRO A 559 0.98 -51.33 29.21
C PRO A 559 2.13 -51.58 28.22
N PHE A 560 2.04 -51.06 27.00
CA PHE A 560 3.18 -51.00 26.05
C PHE A 560 2.95 -49.84 25.07
N GLY A 561 3.44 -48.65 25.43
CA GLY A 561 3.32 -47.47 24.56
C GLY A 561 4.45 -46.44 24.72
N THR A 562 5.10 -46.36 25.89
CA THR A 562 6.10 -45.31 26.17
C THR A 562 7.55 -45.71 25.91
N ALA A 563 7.88 -47.00 25.84
CA ALA A 563 9.26 -47.45 25.56
C ALA A 563 9.60 -47.40 24.06
N ARG A 564 8.67 -47.79 23.18
CA ARG A 564 8.89 -47.83 21.72
C ARG A 564 8.91 -46.44 21.06
N LEU A 565 8.17 -45.47 21.62
CA LEU A 565 8.23 -44.05 21.21
C LEU A 565 9.55 -43.38 21.62
N ARG A 566 10.18 -43.83 22.72
CA ARG A 566 11.46 -43.33 23.21
C ARG A 566 12.62 -43.84 22.35
N GLU A 567 12.61 -45.11 21.95
CA GLU A 567 13.58 -45.68 21.00
C GLU A 567 13.40 -45.15 19.57
N MET A 568 12.17 -44.91 19.11
CA MET A 568 11.93 -44.31 17.78
C MET A 568 12.38 -42.85 17.71
N ALA A 569 12.23 -42.07 18.78
CA ALA A 569 12.69 -40.67 18.82
C ALA A 569 14.22 -40.55 18.85
N LEU A 570 14.92 -41.42 19.59
CA LEU A 570 16.38 -41.48 19.62
C LEU A 570 16.99 -42.02 18.31
N ALA A 571 16.40 -43.07 17.72
CA ALA A 571 16.86 -43.62 16.44
C ALA A 571 16.61 -42.67 15.25
N HIS A 572 15.57 -41.83 15.30
CA HIS A 572 15.32 -40.82 14.27
C HIS A 572 16.26 -39.61 14.40
N PHE A 573 16.70 -39.28 15.62
CA PHE A 573 17.62 -38.16 15.89
C PHE A 573 19.06 -38.49 15.47
N GLU A 574 19.53 -39.72 15.71
CA GLU A 574 20.86 -40.18 15.26
C GLU A 574 20.91 -40.46 13.74
N GLY A 575 19.84 -41.00 13.16
CA GLY A 575 19.80 -41.33 11.73
C GLY A 575 19.69 -40.14 10.78
N THR A 576 19.12 -39.01 11.22
CA THR A 576 18.83 -37.85 10.35
C THR A 576 20.00 -36.87 10.32
N VAL A 577 20.69 -36.70 11.45
CA VAL A 577 21.83 -35.77 11.56
C VAL A 577 23.08 -36.37 10.91
N VAL A 578 23.32 -37.68 11.06
CA VAL A 578 24.45 -38.35 10.40
C VAL A 578 24.23 -38.45 8.89
N LYS A 579 23.01 -38.71 8.40
CA LYS A 579 22.72 -38.72 6.95
C LYS A 579 22.70 -37.32 6.33
N ALA A 580 22.32 -36.28 7.06
CA ALA A 580 22.39 -34.90 6.55
C ALA A 580 23.84 -34.39 6.47
N ILE A 581 24.70 -34.86 7.38
CA ILE A 581 26.14 -34.54 7.36
C ILE A 581 26.83 -35.37 6.26
N ASP A 582 26.54 -36.66 6.12
CA ASP A 582 27.18 -37.51 5.11
C ASP A 582 26.70 -37.23 3.67
N ALA A 583 25.43 -36.82 3.49
CA ALA A 583 24.89 -36.39 2.19
C ALA A 583 25.42 -35.02 1.73
N HIS A 584 25.97 -34.20 2.64
CA HIS A 584 26.66 -32.96 2.29
C HIS A 584 28.14 -33.16 1.95
N PHE A 585 28.71 -34.34 2.28
CA PHE A 585 30.12 -34.66 2.06
C PHE A 585 30.38 -35.72 0.96
N THR A 586 29.36 -36.35 0.36
CA THR A 586 29.55 -37.45 -0.62
C THR A 586 29.06 -37.19 -2.05
N THR A 587 28.46 -36.04 -2.37
CA THR A 587 28.03 -35.72 -3.76
C THR A 587 28.83 -34.57 -4.36
N GLY A 588 30.12 -34.81 -4.60
CA GLY A 588 30.66 -34.47 -5.93
C GLY A 588 30.08 -35.51 -6.90
N THR A 589 29.58 -35.19 -8.07
CA THR A 589 30.16 -34.41 -9.16
C THR A 589 29.01 -33.72 -9.92
N ASP A 590 29.10 -32.49 -10.43
CA ASP A 590 29.84 -32.17 -11.65
C ASP A 590 30.12 -30.65 -11.74
N GLY A 591 31.38 -30.31 -12.05
CA GLY A 591 31.71 -29.15 -12.87
C GLY A 591 31.84 -27.77 -12.21
N THR A 592 32.77 -27.59 -11.26
CA THR A 592 33.73 -26.45 -11.19
C THR A 592 34.54 -26.58 -9.88
N GLY A 593 35.70 -27.20 -9.98
CA GLY A 593 36.56 -27.52 -8.83
C GLY A 593 37.22 -26.28 -8.22
N TRP A 594 37.11 -26.16 -6.90
CA TRP A 594 37.98 -25.33 -6.08
C TRP A 594 39.40 -25.93 -6.06
N THR A 595 40.43 -25.07 -6.07
CA THR A 595 41.82 -25.51 -6.14
C THR A 595 42.33 -25.95 -4.75
N ALA A 596 43.34 -26.84 -4.72
CA ALA A 596 43.91 -27.38 -3.48
C ALA A 596 44.42 -26.28 -2.51
N ASP A 597 44.73 -25.08 -3.02
CA ASP A 597 45.15 -23.92 -2.24
C ASP A 597 44.01 -23.28 -1.44
N GLU A 598 42.75 -23.40 -1.87
CA GLU A 598 41.58 -22.85 -1.16
C GLU A 598 41.17 -23.72 0.03
N SER A 599 41.36 -25.04 -0.11
CA SER A 599 41.23 -26.01 0.99
C SER A 599 42.37 -25.89 2.02
N LEU A 600 43.51 -25.33 1.63
CA LEU A 600 44.62 -25.03 2.54
C LEU A 600 44.38 -23.68 3.25
N ALA A 601 43.89 -22.66 2.54
CA ALA A 601 43.51 -21.37 3.13
C ALA A 601 42.40 -21.51 4.18
N LEU A 602 41.40 -22.37 3.94
CA LEU A 602 40.33 -22.64 4.89
C LEU A 602 40.83 -23.46 6.11
N ARG A 603 41.79 -24.38 5.91
CA ARG A 603 42.45 -25.09 7.02
C ARG A 603 43.35 -24.19 7.84
N HIS A 604 44.05 -23.25 7.23
CA HIS A 604 44.85 -22.23 7.94
C HIS A 604 43.97 -21.21 8.67
N PHE A 605 42.80 -20.86 8.12
CA PHE A 605 41.81 -20.01 8.77
C PHE A 605 41.18 -20.68 9.99
N LEU A 606 40.92 -21.99 9.91
CA LEU A 606 40.43 -22.79 11.05
C LEU A 606 41.54 -23.04 12.09
N ALA A 607 42.80 -23.23 11.68
CA ALA A 607 43.94 -23.35 12.60
C ALA A 607 44.26 -22.02 13.33
N ALA A 608 43.98 -20.87 12.71
CA ALA A 608 44.15 -19.55 13.33
C ALA A 608 43.09 -19.24 14.41
N LEU A 609 41.98 -19.97 14.43
CA LEU A 609 40.91 -19.84 15.44
C LEU A 609 41.15 -20.71 16.69
N GLU A 610 42.19 -21.55 16.71
CA GLU A 610 42.43 -22.54 17.78
C GLU A 610 43.56 -22.23 18.78
N TYR A 611 44.25 -21.08 18.70
CA TYR A 611 45.28 -20.70 19.70
C TYR A 611 45.05 -19.31 20.32
N PRO A 612 45.00 -19.18 21.67
CA PRO A 612 45.01 -17.88 22.33
C PRO A 612 46.44 -17.36 22.52
N LEU A 613 46.67 -16.10 22.11
CA LEU A 613 47.69 -15.15 22.58
C LEU A 613 49.04 -15.74 23.05
N ASN A 614 50.04 -15.72 22.17
CA ASN A 614 51.46 -15.70 22.54
C ASN A 614 51.97 -14.26 22.27
N PRO A 615 52.59 -13.54 23.23
CA PRO A 615 52.79 -12.08 23.11
C PRO A 615 53.97 -11.65 22.24
N GLU A 616 54.52 -12.51 21.37
CA GLU A 616 55.76 -12.19 20.64
C GLU A 616 55.71 -12.19 19.11
N TYR A 617 54.57 -12.44 18.43
CA TYR A 617 54.58 -12.43 16.95
C TYR A 617 53.37 -11.79 16.26
N ALA A 618 53.68 -10.69 15.55
CA ALA A 618 53.06 -10.03 14.38
C ALA A 618 51.67 -9.35 14.50
N SER A 619 51.64 -8.08 14.06
CA SER A 619 50.49 -7.18 14.13
C SER A 619 49.43 -7.44 13.05
N PRO A 620 48.15 -7.02 13.25
CA PRO A 620 47.07 -7.13 12.27
C PRO A 620 47.35 -6.48 10.88
N LEU A 621 48.36 -5.62 10.79
CA LEU A 621 48.82 -4.99 9.55
C LEU A 621 49.50 -5.97 8.57
N ASP A 622 50.07 -7.07 9.05
CA ASP A 622 50.78 -8.03 8.18
C ASP A 622 49.83 -8.99 7.46
N VAL A 623 48.66 -9.26 8.06
CA VAL A 623 47.56 -10.00 7.43
C VAL A 623 46.92 -9.19 6.29
N LEU A 624 46.78 -7.87 6.46
CA LEU A 624 46.30 -6.96 5.43
C LEU A 624 47.30 -6.79 4.27
N ARG A 625 48.61 -6.84 4.56
CA ARG A 625 49.67 -6.82 3.53
C ARG A 625 49.76 -8.13 2.73
N ALA A 626 49.41 -9.27 3.33
CA ALA A 626 49.32 -10.54 2.63
C ALA A 626 48.13 -10.58 1.65
N TRP A 627 47.02 -9.90 2.00
CA TRP A 627 45.84 -9.79 1.14
C TRP A 627 46.05 -8.81 -0.02
N SER A 628 46.82 -7.74 0.19
CA SER A 628 47.18 -6.75 -0.84
C SER A 628 48.12 -7.29 -1.94
N ARG A 629 48.84 -8.40 -1.72
CA ARG A 629 49.83 -8.94 -2.69
C ARG A 629 49.29 -9.95 -3.70
N LYS A 630 48.02 -10.36 -3.62
CA LYS A 630 47.44 -11.39 -4.53
C LYS A 630 46.31 -10.88 -5.45
N GLY A 631 46.40 -9.62 -5.86
CA GLY A 631 45.83 -9.16 -7.14
C GLY A 631 44.30 -9.23 -7.27
N GLY A 632 43.61 -8.24 -6.71
CA GLY A 632 42.34 -7.75 -7.21
C GLY A 632 42.47 -6.24 -7.38
N VAL A 633 42.40 -5.75 -8.62
CA VAL A 633 42.66 -4.36 -8.97
C VAL A 633 41.63 -3.46 -8.29
N VAL A 634 42.04 -2.80 -7.21
CA VAL A 634 41.41 -1.57 -6.71
C VAL A 634 42.04 -0.44 -7.51
N ALA A 635 41.34 0.05 -8.53
CA ALA A 635 41.68 1.34 -9.12
C ALA A 635 41.27 2.41 -8.11
N VAL A 636 42.23 2.82 -7.29
CA VAL A 636 42.22 4.10 -6.61
C VAL A 636 42.57 5.15 -7.65
N GLU A 637 41.60 5.88 -8.17
CA GLU A 637 41.85 7.20 -8.75
C GLU A 637 41.25 8.26 -7.83
N ASN A 638 42.12 8.75 -6.95
CA ASN A 638 42.03 10.11 -6.44
C ASN A 638 42.51 11.05 -7.54
N THR A 639 41.67 11.96 -8.02
CA THR A 639 42.12 13.30 -8.43
C THR A 639 41.18 14.34 -7.86
N VAL A 640 41.66 14.97 -6.79
CA VAL A 640 41.29 16.33 -6.42
C VAL A 640 42.06 17.27 -7.35
N LEU A 641 41.34 18.08 -8.12
CA LEU A 641 41.74 19.45 -8.47
C LEU A 641 40.57 20.29 -7.98
N GLY A 642 40.66 21.09 -6.91
CA GLY A 642 41.75 22.01 -6.60
C GLY A 642 41.33 23.42 -7.02
N GLY A 643 40.27 23.96 -6.39
CA GLY A 643 39.92 25.38 -6.42
C GLY A 643 39.92 25.90 -4.98
N SER A 644 40.98 26.61 -4.63
CA SER A 644 41.30 27.14 -3.31
C SER A 644 40.26 28.12 -2.75
N TRP A 645 39.84 27.93 -1.49
CA TRP A 645 39.33 29.04 -0.67
C TRP A 645 39.99 29.01 0.71
N THR A 646 40.58 30.15 1.06
CA THR A 646 41.35 30.43 2.28
C THR A 646 40.48 30.42 3.54
N PRO A 647 41.06 30.16 4.73
CA PRO A 647 40.33 30.16 5.99
C PRO A 647 40.29 31.56 6.60
N GLU A 648 39.30 32.38 6.25
CA GLU A 648 38.97 33.62 6.98
C GLU A 648 37.53 34.01 6.65
N GLY A 649 36.67 34.13 7.68
CA GLY A 649 35.29 34.62 7.49
C GLY A 649 34.17 33.90 8.25
N TRP A 650 34.42 33.31 9.42
CA TRP A 650 33.37 33.07 10.42
C TRP A 650 33.68 33.91 11.65
N ASN A 651 33.28 35.18 11.59
CA ASN A 651 33.08 36.06 12.73
C ASN A 651 32.06 37.12 12.30
N GLY A 652 30.87 37.11 12.90
CA GLY A 652 29.92 38.21 12.77
C GLY A 652 28.51 37.78 12.36
N ILE A 653 27.79 37.10 13.24
CA ILE A 653 26.35 37.38 13.39
C ILE A 653 26.24 38.24 14.65
N PRO A 654 25.96 39.55 14.57
CA PRO A 654 25.50 40.29 15.72
C PRO A 654 23.97 40.31 15.73
N ASP A 655 23.40 39.72 16.77
CA ASP A 655 22.21 40.17 17.50
C ASP A 655 21.33 41.22 16.80
N CYS A 656 20.20 40.79 16.24
CA CYS A 656 19.09 41.70 15.94
C CYS A 656 18.39 42.09 17.26
N ARG A 657 19.00 43.03 18.00
CA ARG A 657 18.29 43.84 18.99
C ARG A 657 17.75 45.10 18.31
N PHE A 658 16.44 45.29 18.45
CA PHE A 658 15.75 46.56 18.22
C PHE A 658 16.34 47.67 19.10
N ILE A 659 16.88 48.73 18.49
CA ILE A 659 16.85 50.12 19.00
C ILE A 659 16.73 51.04 17.77
N PRO A 660 15.80 52.01 17.76
CA PRO A 660 15.63 52.97 16.67
C PRO A 660 16.61 54.13 16.83
N ASP A 661 17.13 54.70 15.73
CA ASP A 661 17.80 56.01 15.78
C ASP A 661 17.15 56.98 14.77
N PRO A 662 16.87 58.23 15.19
CA PRO A 662 16.15 59.25 14.44
C PRO A 662 17.12 60.05 13.56
N HIS A 663 16.57 60.96 12.74
CA HIS A 663 17.26 61.86 11.82
C HIS A 663 17.45 61.32 10.39
N LEU A 664 16.35 61.29 9.64
CA LEU A 664 16.40 61.69 8.24
C LEU A 664 15.42 62.85 8.04
N SER A 665 15.94 63.90 7.40
CA SER A 665 15.42 65.26 7.37
C SER A 665 14.36 65.49 6.30
N GLN A 666 13.52 66.47 6.61
CA GLN A 666 12.27 66.89 5.99
C GLN A 666 12.45 67.65 4.65
N SER A 667 13.35 67.22 3.75
CA SER A 667 13.75 68.06 2.59
C SER A 667 13.78 67.38 1.23
N GLU A 668 13.15 66.21 1.06
CA GLU A 668 12.97 65.59 -0.27
C GLU A 668 11.48 65.28 -0.56
N LEU A 669 10.60 66.06 0.08
CA LEU A 669 9.21 66.26 -0.28
C LEU A 669 9.11 67.64 -0.93
N GLU A 670 9.15 67.67 -2.27
CA GLU A 670 8.57 68.70 -3.16
C GLU A 670 9.37 68.74 -4.47
N GLU A 671 8.83 68.17 -5.55
CA GLU A 671 8.78 68.83 -6.86
C GLU A 671 7.95 68.00 -7.87
N LEU A 672 6.95 68.69 -8.47
CA LEU A 672 6.26 68.44 -9.74
C LEU A 672 5.23 67.29 -9.74
N ASP A 673 3.94 67.48 -9.43
CA ASP A 673 2.94 68.54 -9.66
C ASP A 673 2.33 68.58 -11.10
N LEU A 674 0.99 68.51 -11.09
CA LEU A 674 -0.03 68.91 -12.10
C LEU A 674 -0.16 68.12 -13.40
N GLY A 675 -1.37 67.76 -13.86
CA GLY A 675 -2.74 68.14 -13.49
C GLY A 675 -3.72 67.35 -14.35
N SER A 676 -5.03 67.56 -14.37
CA SER A 676 -6.02 68.19 -13.50
C SER A 676 -7.32 68.22 -14.31
N ASP A 677 -8.44 67.74 -13.77
CA ASP A 677 -9.79 68.34 -13.87
C ASP A 677 -10.84 67.26 -13.52
N ARG A 678 -11.71 67.33 -12.50
CA ARG A 678 -12.46 68.36 -11.75
C ARG A 678 -13.96 68.06 -11.91
N GLY A 679 -14.65 67.95 -10.76
CA GLY A 679 -16.11 68.07 -10.61
C GLY A 679 -16.70 66.98 -9.69
N ARG A 680 -16.85 67.18 -8.37
CA ARG A 680 -18.05 67.71 -7.65
C ARG A 680 -19.35 67.02 -8.07
N ALA A 681 -20.30 66.63 -7.21
CA ALA A 681 -20.50 66.59 -5.77
C ALA A 681 -21.86 65.86 -5.54
N ASP A 682 -22.05 65.34 -4.33
CA ASP A 682 -23.34 65.17 -3.61
C ASP A 682 -24.34 64.06 -3.98
N ASP A 683 -24.97 63.60 -2.88
CA ASP A 683 -26.23 62.88 -2.70
C ASP A 683 -26.26 61.33 -2.54
N ALA A 684 -26.42 60.97 -1.24
CA ALA A 684 -27.56 60.24 -0.69
C ALA A 684 -27.56 58.69 -0.65
N MET A 685 -27.59 58.22 0.61
CA MET A 685 -28.61 57.30 1.17
C MET A 685 -28.56 55.79 0.83
N SER A 686 -28.20 55.03 1.89
CA SER A 686 -28.88 53.82 2.39
C SER A 686 -29.28 52.69 1.42
N GLY A 687 -28.59 51.54 1.52
CA GLY A 687 -29.09 50.24 1.05
C GLY A 687 -27.96 49.18 1.00
N PRO A 688 -28.20 47.91 1.38
CA PRO A 688 -27.15 46.93 1.65
C PRO A 688 -26.58 46.37 0.34
N LEU A 689 -25.25 46.40 0.18
CA LEU A 689 -24.58 45.70 -0.91
C LEU A 689 -24.22 44.28 -0.46
N GLN A 690 -24.71 43.32 -1.24
CA GLN A 690 -24.39 41.90 -1.15
C GLN A 690 -22.90 41.65 -1.43
N PRO A 691 -22.28 40.59 -0.89
CA PRO A 691 -20.94 40.19 -1.25
C PRO A 691 -21.00 39.35 -2.54
N ASP A 692 -20.72 39.97 -3.68
CA ASP A 692 -20.27 39.23 -4.87
C ASP A 692 -18.78 38.91 -4.69
N GLU A 693 -18.57 37.69 -4.18
CA GLU A 693 -17.30 37.11 -3.80
C GLU A 693 -16.59 36.58 -5.07
N VAL A 694 -15.63 37.33 -5.61
CA VAL A 694 -14.55 36.73 -6.42
C VAL A 694 -13.66 35.98 -5.43
N ILE A 695 -14.05 34.75 -5.09
CA ILE A 695 -13.23 33.84 -4.29
C ILE A 695 -12.13 33.29 -5.21
N VAL A 696 -10.98 33.97 -5.27
CA VAL A 696 -9.73 33.33 -5.68
C VAL A 696 -9.38 32.30 -4.60
N ASP A 697 -9.00 31.08 -4.97
CA ASP A 697 -8.79 30.00 -4.01
C ASP A 697 -7.42 30.16 -3.32
N THR A 698 -7.38 30.75 -2.11
CA THR A 698 -6.15 30.93 -1.29
C THR A 698 -5.23 29.71 -1.16
N CYS A 699 -5.73 28.48 -1.40
CA CYS A 699 -4.89 27.29 -1.47
C CYS A 699 -4.06 27.20 -2.76
N GLU A 700 -4.59 27.69 -3.89
CA GLU A 700 -3.88 27.80 -5.15
C GLU A 700 -2.83 28.92 -5.08
N GLU A 701 -3.14 30.03 -4.40
CA GLU A 701 -2.17 31.10 -4.11
C GLU A 701 -0.99 30.57 -3.27
N LEU A 702 -1.26 29.79 -2.20
CA LEU A 702 -0.21 29.14 -1.40
C LEU A 702 0.71 28.24 -2.23
N ILE A 703 0.15 27.51 -3.20
CA ILE A 703 0.90 26.59 -4.06
C ILE A 703 1.74 27.39 -5.07
N GLU A 704 1.18 28.46 -5.66
CA GLU A 704 1.89 29.27 -6.64
C GLU A 704 2.98 30.16 -6.01
N ASP A 705 2.74 30.67 -4.81
CA ASP A 705 3.72 31.42 -4.02
C ASP A 705 4.91 30.54 -3.63
N ALA A 706 4.67 29.29 -3.21
CA ALA A 706 5.73 28.33 -2.92
C ALA A 706 6.56 27.98 -4.16
N ARG A 707 5.91 27.81 -5.33
CA ARG A 707 6.60 27.62 -6.62
C ARG A 707 7.45 28.83 -6.99
N THR A 708 6.96 30.04 -6.70
CA THR A 708 7.64 31.29 -7.00
C THR A 708 8.86 31.51 -6.08
N LEU A 709 8.73 31.20 -4.79
CA LEU A 709 9.85 31.22 -3.85
C LEU A 709 10.95 30.23 -4.21
N ARG A 710 10.63 29.06 -4.80
CA ARG A 710 11.65 28.15 -5.30
C ARG A 710 12.35 28.70 -6.55
N ARG A 711 11.60 29.27 -7.49
CA ARG A 711 12.19 30.01 -8.63
C ARG A 711 13.12 31.14 -8.15
N ALA A 712 12.78 31.81 -7.05
CA ALA A 712 13.60 32.86 -6.45
C ALA A 712 14.80 32.30 -5.63
N ALA A 713 14.62 31.22 -4.88
CA ALA A 713 15.70 30.56 -4.14
C ALA A 713 16.71 29.89 -5.08
N ASP A 714 16.27 29.40 -6.24
CA ASP A 714 17.10 28.87 -7.32
C ASP A 714 17.92 29.99 -8.03
N THR A 715 17.63 31.27 -7.78
CA THR A 715 18.39 32.41 -8.33
C THR A 715 19.56 32.88 -7.48
N SER A 716 19.76 32.33 -6.26
CA SER A 716 20.95 32.60 -5.43
C SER A 716 21.85 31.37 -5.32
N GLU A 717 22.73 31.21 -6.31
CA GLU A 717 23.96 30.38 -6.41
C GLU A 717 24.09 29.12 -5.53
N VAL A 718 23.76 27.94 -6.08
CA VAL A 718 24.68 26.93 -6.68
C VAL A 718 23.78 25.80 -7.25
N PRO A 719 23.80 25.50 -8.57
CA PRO A 719 22.87 24.54 -9.15
C PRO A 719 23.35 23.09 -8.91
N PHE A 720 22.49 22.26 -8.32
CA PHE A 720 22.65 20.80 -8.38
C PHE A 720 21.98 20.31 -9.67
N VAL A 721 22.81 20.11 -10.70
CA VAL A 721 22.44 19.64 -12.05
C VAL A 721 21.83 18.24 -11.97
N HIS A 722 20.59 18.07 -12.43
CA HIS A 722 19.92 16.76 -12.57
C HIS A 722 18.94 16.69 -13.76
N ALA A 723 19.09 17.58 -14.74
CA ALA A 723 18.08 17.82 -15.75
C ALA A 723 18.72 18.24 -17.07
N CYS A 724 18.70 17.38 -18.10
CA CYS A 724 19.15 17.79 -19.44
C CYS A 724 18.30 17.22 -20.59
N VAL A 725 18.07 15.91 -20.71
CA VAL A 725 17.29 15.35 -21.85
C VAL A 725 15.79 15.57 -21.72
N LEU A 726 15.21 15.15 -20.59
CA LEU A 726 13.76 15.21 -20.40
C LEU A 726 13.28 16.66 -20.30
N ASP A 727 14.05 17.52 -19.64
CA ASP A 727 13.73 18.94 -19.50
C ASP A 727 13.85 19.68 -20.83
N HIS A 728 14.79 19.30 -21.70
CA HIS A 728 14.84 19.80 -23.08
C HIS A 728 13.60 19.37 -23.88
N LEU A 729 13.17 18.10 -23.77
CA LEU A 729 11.94 17.62 -24.41
C LEU A 729 10.70 18.34 -23.85
N LEU A 730 10.62 18.59 -22.54
CA LEU A 730 9.53 19.35 -21.93
C LEU A 730 9.54 20.82 -22.38
N ALA A 731 10.71 21.45 -22.52
CA ALA A 731 10.85 22.83 -22.97
C ALA A 731 10.51 23.00 -24.47
N ARG A 732 10.93 22.05 -25.31
CA ARG A 732 10.71 22.07 -26.77
C ARG A 732 9.23 21.95 -27.17
N ALA A 733 8.36 21.49 -26.28
CA ALA A 733 6.92 21.41 -26.52
C ALA A 733 6.28 22.77 -26.87
N SER A 734 6.75 23.86 -26.23
CA SER A 734 6.25 25.21 -26.52
C SER A 734 6.70 25.74 -27.88
N GLU A 735 7.80 25.24 -28.42
CA GLU A 735 8.26 25.55 -29.78
C GLU A 735 7.44 24.79 -30.81
N LEU A 736 7.28 23.47 -30.64
CA LEU A 736 6.49 22.63 -31.55
C LEU A 736 5.00 23.01 -31.58
N CYS A 737 4.46 23.53 -30.46
CA CYS A 737 3.11 24.08 -30.43
C CYS A 737 3.01 25.37 -31.27
N ARG A 738 4.02 26.25 -31.23
CA ARG A 738 4.04 27.51 -31.99
C ARG A 738 4.23 27.28 -33.49
N SER A 739 5.01 26.28 -33.89
CA SER A 739 5.15 25.88 -35.29
C SER A 739 3.93 25.11 -35.82
N GLY A 740 2.96 24.78 -34.95
CA GLY A 740 1.75 24.06 -35.33
C GLY A 740 1.95 22.57 -35.59
N ILE A 741 3.12 22.03 -35.23
CA ILE A 741 3.51 20.62 -35.38
C ILE A 741 2.95 19.76 -34.25
N PHE A 742 2.99 20.24 -33.00
CA PHE A 742 2.40 19.53 -31.87
C PHE A 742 0.90 19.78 -31.82
N ARG A 743 0.11 18.77 -32.22
CA ARG A 743 -1.35 18.84 -32.32
C ARG A 743 -2.04 17.67 -31.61
N ALA A 744 -3.30 17.84 -31.28
CA ALA A 744 -4.16 16.80 -30.71
C ALA A 744 -5.52 16.74 -31.41
N ALA A 745 -6.08 15.55 -31.45
CA ALA A 745 -7.42 15.25 -31.93
C ALA A 745 -8.39 15.03 -30.75
N SER A 746 -9.65 15.37 -30.95
CA SER A 746 -10.72 15.01 -30.02
C SER A 746 -11.12 13.53 -30.19
N GLY A 747 -11.76 12.95 -29.17
CA GLY A 747 -12.31 11.60 -29.26
C GLY A 747 -13.31 11.42 -30.42
N VAL A 748 -14.05 12.46 -30.80
CA VAL A 748 -14.97 12.47 -31.95
C VAL A 748 -14.22 12.26 -33.26
N GLU A 749 -13.07 12.91 -33.42
CA GLU A 749 -12.26 12.81 -34.65
C GLU A 749 -11.63 11.43 -34.77
N VAL A 750 -11.12 10.89 -33.65
CA VAL A 750 -10.54 9.53 -33.60
C VAL A 750 -11.56 8.44 -33.94
N LEU A 751 -12.82 8.61 -33.54
CA LEU A 751 -13.90 7.65 -33.85
C LEU A 751 -14.58 7.91 -35.21
N SER A 752 -14.33 9.05 -35.84
CA SER A 752 -14.99 9.44 -37.08
C SER A 752 -14.73 8.44 -38.22
N GLY A 753 -15.71 8.32 -39.13
CA GLY A 753 -15.63 7.38 -40.24
C GLY A 753 -15.56 5.90 -39.82
N LEU A 754 -15.99 5.57 -38.59
CA LEU A 754 -15.85 4.24 -37.97
C LEU A 754 -14.39 3.81 -37.81
N GLY A 755 -13.55 4.73 -37.31
CA GLY A 755 -12.12 4.52 -37.11
C GLY A 755 -11.34 4.55 -38.41
N GLN A 756 -11.71 5.45 -39.33
CA GLN A 756 -11.04 5.63 -40.62
C GLN A 756 -9.55 5.99 -40.45
N VAL A 757 -9.19 6.66 -39.35
CA VAL A 757 -7.81 6.97 -38.95
C VAL A 757 -6.89 5.74 -38.89
N PHE A 758 -7.44 4.55 -38.63
CA PHE A 758 -6.69 3.30 -38.57
C PHE A 758 -6.60 2.56 -39.92
N ASP A 759 -7.21 3.10 -40.99
CA ASP A 759 -7.19 2.54 -42.34
C ASP A 759 -6.02 3.14 -43.14
N THR A 760 -5.16 2.25 -43.67
CA THR A 760 -3.96 2.66 -44.43
C THR A 760 -4.30 3.35 -45.76
N SER A 761 -5.50 3.14 -46.30
CA SER A 761 -5.95 3.64 -47.61
C SER A 761 -6.54 5.05 -47.59
N SER A 762 -6.80 5.62 -46.40
CA SER A 762 -7.44 6.93 -46.27
C SER A 762 -6.47 8.04 -45.88
N ILE A 763 -6.63 9.22 -46.50
CA ILE A 763 -5.89 10.43 -46.14
C ILE A 763 -6.86 11.27 -45.29
N GLU A 764 -6.58 11.38 -44.00
CA GLU A 764 -7.39 12.21 -43.09
C GLU A 764 -6.92 13.67 -43.09
N ASP A 765 -7.87 14.58 -42.86
CA ASP A 765 -7.60 16.02 -42.90
C ASP A 765 -6.93 16.48 -41.62
N PHE A 766 -5.59 16.63 -41.68
CA PHE A 766 -4.72 17.13 -40.61
C PHE A 766 -5.24 18.45 -39.99
N ARG A 767 -5.98 19.27 -40.75
CA ARG A 767 -6.54 20.55 -40.30
C ARG A 767 -7.62 20.43 -39.22
N ARG A 768 -8.19 19.24 -39.03
CA ARG A 768 -9.20 18.99 -37.99
C ARG A 768 -8.59 18.99 -36.58
N THR A 769 -7.32 18.60 -36.46
CA THR A 769 -6.61 18.61 -35.17
C THR A 769 -6.27 20.02 -34.68
N THR A 770 -6.02 20.18 -33.39
CA THR A 770 -5.74 21.48 -32.75
C THR A 770 -4.30 21.56 -32.21
N PRO A 771 -3.58 22.68 -32.35
CA PRO A 771 -2.25 22.85 -31.76
C PRO A 771 -2.30 22.84 -30.23
N VAL A 772 -1.41 22.08 -29.59
CA VAL A 772 -1.37 21.93 -28.13
C VAL A 772 0.07 21.88 -27.61
N LYS A 773 0.26 22.17 -26.32
CA LYS A 773 1.54 22.03 -25.60
C LYS A 773 1.67 20.70 -24.85
N ASP A 774 0.55 20.03 -24.61
CA ASP A 774 0.45 18.75 -23.90
C ASP A 774 -0.77 17.96 -24.42
N VAL A 775 -0.71 16.65 -24.31
CA VAL A 775 -1.78 15.72 -24.74
C VAL A 775 -2.22 14.86 -23.56
N ASP A 776 -3.52 14.61 -23.46
CA ASP A 776 -4.07 13.79 -22.38
C ASP A 776 -3.73 12.31 -22.60
N VAL A 777 -3.91 11.79 -23.82
CA VAL A 777 -3.64 10.38 -24.16
C VAL A 777 -2.82 10.25 -25.46
N PHE A 778 -1.65 9.63 -25.38
CA PHE A 778 -0.89 9.20 -26.56
C PHE A 778 -1.29 7.79 -26.96
N ILE A 779 -1.79 7.60 -28.18
CA ILE A 779 -2.24 6.29 -28.67
C ILE A 779 -1.10 5.64 -29.47
N SER A 780 -0.49 4.59 -28.92
CA SER A 780 0.49 3.77 -29.64
C SER A 780 -0.14 2.48 -30.14
N HIS A 781 0.08 2.14 -31.41
CA HIS A 781 -0.48 0.93 -32.03
C HIS A 781 0.39 0.37 -33.15
N SER A 782 0.25 -0.92 -33.44
CA SER A 782 0.81 -1.53 -34.66
C SER A 782 -0.07 -1.24 -35.89
N TRP A 783 0.49 -1.19 -37.09
CA TRP A 783 -0.31 -1.06 -38.32
C TRP A 783 -0.94 -2.36 -38.79
N SER A 784 -0.43 -3.50 -38.33
CA SER A 784 -0.82 -4.85 -38.73
C SER A 784 -2.17 -5.30 -38.16
N ALA A 785 -2.58 -4.73 -37.04
CA ALA A 785 -3.86 -5.06 -36.42
C ALA A 785 -5.07 -4.49 -37.19
N ASN A 786 -6.17 -5.25 -37.19
CA ASN A 786 -7.38 -4.93 -37.94
C ASN A 786 -8.01 -3.60 -37.49
N ARG A 787 -8.39 -2.74 -38.44
CA ARG A 787 -9.03 -1.45 -38.17
C ARG A 787 -10.25 -1.58 -37.26
N TRP A 788 -11.04 -2.65 -37.44
CA TRP A 788 -12.28 -2.84 -36.70
C TRP A 788 -12.02 -3.16 -35.24
N GLU A 789 -10.97 -3.92 -34.95
CA GLU A 789 -10.56 -4.25 -33.57
C GLU A 789 -10.07 -2.99 -32.85
N LYS A 790 -9.31 -2.14 -33.53
CA LYS A 790 -8.86 -0.84 -32.99
C LYS A 790 -10.03 0.12 -32.76
N TYR A 791 -10.95 0.22 -33.71
CA TYR A 791 -12.14 1.06 -33.59
C TYR A 791 -12.96 0.68 -32.36
N VAL A 792 -13.31 -0.60 -32.19
CA VAL A 792 -14.09 -1.01 -31.02
C VAL A 792 -13.28 -0.89 -29.73
N ALA A 793 -11.97 -1.11 -29.74
CA ALA A 793 -11.11 -0.84 -28.59
C ALA A 793 -11.12 0.64 -28.19
N MET A 794 -11.16 1.56 -29.17
CA MET A 794 -11.33 2.99 -28.90
C MET A 794 -12.72 3.34 -28.38
N CYS A 795 -13.79 2.71 -28.90
CA CYS A 795 -15.13 2.87 -28.30
C CYS A 795 -15.14 2.38 -26.84
N TYR A 796 -14.45 1.28 -26.53
CA TYR A 796 -14.31 0.82 -25.15
C TYR A 796 -13.57 1.84 -24.29
N PHE A 797 -12.45 2.38 -24.76
CA PHE A 797 -11.67 3.35 -24.00
C PHE A 797 -12.41 4.67 -23.77
N LEU A 798 -13.06 5.22 -24.81
CA LEU A 798 -13.68 6.55 -24.79
C LEU A 798 -15.14 6.55 -24.29
N ASN A 799 -15.91 5.51 -24.60
CA ASN A 799 -17.37 5.53 -24.43
C ASN A 799 -17.92 4.54 -23.41
N LEU A 800 -17.14 3.54 -22.94
CA LEU A 800 -17.68 2.51 -22.04
C LEU A 800 -18.24 3.10 -20.74
N GLY A 801 -17.55 4.08 -20.14
CA GLY A 801 -18.03 4.74 -18.93
C GLY A 801 -19.32 5.52 -19.15
N LEU A 802 -19.44 6.23 -20.28
CA LEU A 802 -20.67 6.93 -20.68
C LEU A 802 -21.82 5.94 -20.92
N ALA A 803 -21.54 4.84 -21.63
CA ALA A 803 -22.51 3.80 -21.94
C ALA A 803 -23.02 3.09 -20.68
N ALA A 804 -22.13 2.78 -19.73
CA ALA A 804 -22.52 2.19 -18.45
C ALA A 804 -23.41 3.13 -17.62
N LYS A 805 -23.07 4.42 -17.54
CA LYS A 805 -23.89 5.43 -16.83
C LYS A 805 -25.26 5.62 -17.48
N ALA A 806 -25.30 5.72 -18.80
CA ALA A 806 -26.55 5.84 -19.56
C ALA A 806 -27.44 4.59 -19.39
N LEU A 807 -26.83 3.40 -19.44
CA LEU A 807 -27.51 2.13 -19.17
C LEU A 807 -28.14 2.11 -17.77
N THR A 808 -27.37 2.42 -16.72
CA THR A 808 -27.91 2.46 -15.34
C THR A 808 -29.04 3.48 -15.20
N ALA A 809 -28.88 4.68 -15.76
CA ALA A 809 -29.92 5.71 -15.72
C ALA A 809 -31.21 5.25 -16.44
N SER A 810 -31.08 4.59 -17.59
CA SER A 810 -32.22 4.05 -18.34
C SER A 810 -32.95 2.93 -17.58
N VAL A 811 -32.23 2.04 -16.88
CA VAL A 811 -32.85 1.00 -16.05
C VAL A 811 -33.65 1.62 -14.91
N VAL A 812 -33.08 2.58 -14.18
CA VAL A 812 -33.78 3.26 -13.06
C VAL A 812 -35.02 4.00 -13.57
N LEU A 813 -34.92 4.65 -14.73
CA LEU A 813 -36.06 5.32 -15.35
C LEU A 813 -37.16 4.33 -15.77
N SER A 814 -36.78 3.21 -16.38
CA SER A 814 -37.72 2.16 -16.80
C SER A 814 -38.44 1.51 -15.61
N GLU A 815 -37.73 1.21 -14.53
CA GLU A 815 -38.31 0.71 -13.27
C GLU A 815 -39.26 1.74 -12.64
N GLY A 816 -38.87 3.02 -12.63
CA GLY A 816 -39.73 4.11 -12.15
C GLY A 816 -41.02 4.25 -12.97
N LEU A 817 -40.95 4.02 -14.28
CA LEU A 817 -42.12 4.09 -15.16
C LEU A 817 -43.11 2.93 -14.92
N MET A 818 -42.61 1.75 -14.57
CA MET A 818 -43.43 0.58 -14.22
C MET A 818 -44.32 0.81 -12.99
N LEU A 819 -43.88 1.65 -12.04
CA LEU A 819 -44.69 2.04 -10.88
C LEU A 819 -45.89 2.92 -11.29
N ILE A 820 -45.70 3.75 -12.31
CA ILE A 820 -46.67 4.78 -12.75
C ILE A 820 -47.71 4.21 -13.69
N ILE A 821 -47.33 3.34 -14.63
CA ILE A 821 -48.23 2.80 -15.65
C ILE A 821 -48.85 1.48 -15.16
N PRO A 822 -50.17 1.41 -14.90
CA PRO A 822 -50.83 0.16 -14.57
C PRO A 822 -51.03 -0.72 -15.81
N ASP A 823 -51.02 -2.05 -15.61
CA ASP A 823 -51.49 -3.07 -16.56
C ASP A 823 -50.81 -3.08 -17.95
N MET A 824 -49.48 -3.14 -17.95
CA MET A 824 -48.69 -3.35 -19.17
C MET A 824 -48.68 -4.81 -19.61
N SER A 825 -48.79 -5.04 -20.92
CA SER A 825 -48.56 -6.36 -21.52
C SER A 825 -47.08 -6.74 -21.38
N ILE A 826 -46.82 -8.05 -21.29
CA ILE A 826 -45.48 -8.59 -21.12
C ILE A 826 -44.49 -8.09 -22.19
N HIS A 827 -44.96 -7.89 -23.44
CA HIS A 827 -44.16 -7.33 -24.53
C HIS A 827 -43.62 -5.93 -24.21
N PHE A 828 -44.47 -5.06 -23.67
CA PHE A 828 -44.05 -3.72 -23.28
C PHE A 828 -43.11 -3.77 -22.07
N VAL A 829 -43.33 -4.69 -21.12
CA VAL A 829 -42.45 -4.87 -19.96
C VAL A 829 -41.03 -5.26 -20.40
N PHE A 830 -40.89 -6.23 -21.31
CA PHE A 830 -39.59 -6.56 -21.89
C PHE A 830 -38.98 -5.40 -22.66
N TRP A 831 -39.78 -4.62 -23.38
CA TRP A 831 -39.26 -3.46 -24.10
C TRP A 831 -38.66 -2.41 -23.17
N PHE A 832 -39.36 -2.03 -22.09
CA PHE A 832 -38.88 -1.01 -21.16
C PHE A 832 -37.74 -1.49 -20.27
N LEU A 833 -37.81 -2.72 -19.74
CA LEU A 833 -36.84 -3.21 -18.76
C LEU A 833 -35.61 -3.87 -19.38
N LEU A 834 -35.68 -4.33 -20.63
CA LEU A 834 -34.59 -4.99 -21.34
C LEU A 834 -34.20 -4.26 -22.64
N ASP A 835 -35.10 -4.17 -23.62
CA ASP A 835 -34.71 -3.73 -24.98
C ASP A 835 -34.22 -2.27 -25.00
N PHE A 836 -34.94 -1.37 -24.32
CA PHE A 836 -34.62 0.06 -24.26
C PHE A 836 -33.29 0.33 -23.55
N PRO A 837 -33.01 -0.20 -22.34
CA PRO A 837 -31.71 -0.04 -21.70
C PRO A 837 -30.54 -0.58 -22.52
N ILE A 838 -30.70 -1.76 -23.14
CA ILE A 838 -29.66 -2.33 -24.00
C ILE A 838 -29.43 -1.50 -25.25
N LEU A 839 -30.49 -0.97 -25.87
CA LEU A 839 -30.37 -0.04 -26.99
C LEU A 839 -29.62 1.24 -26.58
N VAL A 840 -29.96 1.82 -25.42
CA VAL A 840 -29.27 3.01 -24.87
C VAL A 840 -27.78 2.71 -24.69
N PHE A 841 -27.42 1.55 -24.13
CA PHE A 841 -26.02 1.16 -24.00
C PHE A 841 -25.28 1.15 -25.34
N PHE A 842 -25.80 0.48 -26.36
CA PHE A 842 -25.13 0.39 -27.66
C PHE A 842 -25.05 1.75 -28.38
N VAL A 843 -26.09 2.58 -28.26
CA VAL A 843 -26.09 3.94 -28.79
C VAL A 843 -24.98 4.76 -28.15
N PHE A 844 -24.88 4.79 -26.82
CA PHE A 844 -23.81 5.52 -26.14
C PHE A 844 -22.43 4.87 -26.31
N PHE A 845 -22.35 3.56 -26.48
CA PHE A 845 -21.08 2.85 -26.71
C PHE A 845 -20.46 3.24 -28.05
N PHE A 846 -21.26 3.28 -29.12
CA PHE A 846 -20.76 3.62 -30.45
C PHE A 846 -20.77 5.11 -30.76
N LEU A 847 -21.70 5.89 -30.19
CA LEU A 847 -21.91 7.30 -30.52
C LEU A 847 -21.72 8.24 -29.32
N GLY A 848 -21.10 7.78 -28.23
CA GLY A 848 -21.00 8.53 -26.98
C GLY A 848 -20.28 9.87 -27.14
N GLN A 849 -19.17 9.90 -27.87
CA GLN A 849 -18.44 11.13 -28.15
C GLN A 849 -19.26 12.07 -29.05
N GLU A 850 -19.94 11.54 -30.06
CA GLU A 850 -20.77 12.29 -30.99
C GLU A 850 -21.99 12.93 -30.29
N LEU A 851 -22.66 12.16 -29.43
CA LEU A 851 -23.81 12.61 -28.64
C LEU A 851 -23.42 13.68 -27.61
N THR A 852 -22.19 13.59 -27.09
CA THR A 852 -21.66 14.55 -26.11
C THR A 852 -20.86 15.68 -26.75
N CYS A 853 -20.79 15.73 -28.10
CA CYS A 853 -19.98 16.69 -28.85
C CYS A 853 -18.50 16.72 -28.41
N GLY A 854 -17.96 15.60 -27.92
CA GLY A 854 -16.58 15.47 -27.44
C GLY A 854 -16.27 16.24 -26.16
N VAL A 855 -17.27 16.83 -25.47
CA VAL A 855 -17.07 17.66 -24.27
C VAL A 855 -16.44 16.87 -23.12
N TRP A 856 -16.70 15.56 -23.06
CA TRP A 856 -16.24 14.67 -21.99
C TRP A 856 -15.11 13.71 -22.43
N GLY A 857 -14.56 13.91 -23.63
CA GLY A 857 -13.51 13.07 -24.20
C GLY A 857 -12.10 13.66 -24.00
N PRO A 858 -11.07 12.82 -23.80
CA PRO A 858 -9.68 13.29 -23.73
C PRO A 858 -9.19 13.82 -25.09
N ARG A 859 -8.19 14.70 -25.07
CA ARG A 859 -7.41 15.04 -26.27
C ARG A 859 -6.41 13.93 -26.53
N CYS A 860 -6.50 13.33 -27.70
CA CYS A 860 -5.71 12.17 -28.11
C CYS A 860 -4.67 12.57 -29.17
N TRP A 861 -3.50 11.94 -29.11
CA TRP A 861 -2.54 11.96 -30.21
C TRP A 861 -2.56 10.62 -30.94
N VAL A 862 -2.70 10.67 -32.27
CA VAL A 862 -2.65 9.51 -33.18
C VAL A 862 -1.82 9.92 -34.40
N ASP A 863 -0.87 9.08 -34.81
CA ASP A 863 0.13 9.37 -35.83
C ASP A 863 -0.47 9.81 -37.19
N ARG A 864 -1.47 9.11 -37.74
CA ARG A 864 -2.09 9.45 -39.05
C ARG A 864 -2.87 10.76 -39.06
N LEU A 865 -3.37 11.20 -37.91
CA LEU A 865 -4.26 12.36 -37.80
C LEU A 865 -3.51 13.60 -37.29
N CYS A 866 -2.55 13.40 -36.38
CA CYS A 866 -1.78 14.46 -35.73
C CYS A 866 -0.41 14.72 -36.39
N VAL A 867 -0.05 13.98 -37.44
CA VAL A 867 1.11 14.25 -38.32
C VAL A 867 0.60 14.45 -39.74
N ASP A 868 1.01 15.55 -40.38
CA ASP A 868 0.64 15.85 -41.76
C ASP A 868 1.12 14.73 -42.70
N GLN A 869 0.20 14.12 -43.44
CA GLN A 869 0.50 13.03 -44.37
C GLN A 869 0.70 13.53 -45.82
N THR A 870 0.42 14.80 -46.09
CA THR A 870 0.37 15.39 -47.43
C THR A 870 1.63 16.19 -47.76
N ASP A 871 2.21 16.87 -46.78
CA ASP A 871 3.46 17.62 -46.93
C ASP A 871 4.65 16.88 -46.30
N GLU A 872 5.63 16.50 -47.12
CA GLU A 872 6.82 15.77 -46.67
C GLU A 872 7.67 16.56 -45.68
N THR A 873 7.69 17.90 -45.77
CA THR A 873 8.49 18.74 -44.88
C THR A 873 7.91 18.77 -43.47
N THR A 874 6.63 19.15 -43.33
CA THR A 874 5.91 19.11 -42.05
C THR A 874 5.83 17.69 -41.46
N LYS A 875 5.72 16.65 -42.30
CA LYS A 875 5.75 15.25 -41.86
C LYS A 875 7.09 14.88 -41.21
N SER A 876 8.20 15.25 -41.84
CA SER A 876 9.54 15.01 -41.32
C SER A 876 9.76 15.71 -39.97
N GLU A 877 9.33 16.97 -39.85
CA GLU A 877 9.41 17.73 -38.60
C GLU A 877 8.50 17.13 -37.51
N GLY A 878 7.32 16.63 -37.86
CA GLY A 878 6.42 15.92 -36.95
C GLY A 878 7.02 14.62 -36.41
N ILE A 879 7.70 13.84 -37.25
CA ILE A 879 8.42 12.63 -36.84
C ILE A 879 9.59 12.99 -35.93
N ALA A 880 10.35 14.05 -36.26
CA ALA A 880 11.45 14.53 -35.43
C ALA A 880 10.97 15.07 -34.05
N GLY A 881 9.74 15.57 -33.98
CA GLY A 881 9.08 16.02 -32.75
C GLY A 881 8.50 14.91 -31.88
N LEU A 882 8.43 13.66 -32.37
CA LEU A 882 7.77 12.55 -31.69
C LEU A 882 8.25 12.31 -30.25
N PRO A 883 9.55 12.32 -29.92
CA PRO A 883 10.00 12.12 -28.54
C PRO A 883 9.49 13.20 -27.58
N THR A 884 9.40 14.44 -28.07
CA THR A 884 8.86 15.59 -27.31
C THR A 884 7.37 15.41 -27.06
N ILE A 885 6.62 14.96 -28.07
CA ILE A 885 5.18 14.71 -27.96
C ILE A 885 4.90 13.60 -26.94
N VAL A 886 5.62 12.48 -27.02
CA VAL A 886 5.49 11.34 -26.11
C VAL A 886 5.82 11.75 -24.67
N ALA A 887 6.90 12.49 -24.44
CA ALA A 887 7.27 12.97 -23.10
C ALA A 887 6.25 13.96 -22.50
N ASN A 888 5.56 14.75 -23.35
CA ASN A 888 4.52 15.70 -22.95
C ASN A 888 3.09 15.11 -22.97
N SER A 889 2.97 13.78 -23.07
CA SER A 889 1.70 13.08 -22.95
C SER A 889 1.46 12.64 -21.51
N ARG A 890 0.24 12.82 -20.98
CA ARG A 890 -0.09 12.47 -19.58
C ARG A 890 -0.22 10.96 -19.39
N GLU A 891 -0.87 10.29 -20.32
CA GLU A 891 -1.09 8.85 -20.36
C GLU A 891 -0.68 8.28 -21.74
N MET A 892 -0.20 7.03 -21.79
CA MET A 892 0.02 6.29 -23.03
C MET A 892 -0.94 5.10 -23.07
N LEU A 893 -1.79 5.07 -24.09
CA LEU A 893 -2.67 3.96 -24.40
C LEU A 893 -2.04 3.09 -25.49
N VAL A 894 -1.70 1.85 -25.14
CA VAL A 894 -1.16 0.85 -26.06
C VAL A 894 -2.29 -0.05 -26.55
N LEU A 895 -2.63 0.05 -27.83
CA LEU A 895 -3.55 -0.88 -28.49
C LEU A 895 -2.79 -2.16 -28.84
N TRP A 896 -2.84 -3.13 -27.92
CA TRP A 896 -1.95 -4.29 -27.95
C TRP A 896 -2.45 -5.40 -28.88
N ASP A 897 -1.58 -5.80 -29.79
CA ASP A 897 -1.68 -7.01 -30.60
C ASP A 897 -0.34 -7.78 -30.60
N LYS A 898 -0.33 -8.99 -31.17
CA LYS A 898 0.87 -9.85 -31.20
C LYS A 898 2.08 -9.24 -31.91
N SER A 899 1.87 -8.27 -32.80
CA SER A 899 2.95 -7.63 -33.57
C SER A 899 3.46 -6.31 -32.98
N TYR A 900 2.88 -5.83 -31.88
CA TYR A 900 3.24 -4.55 -31.28
C TYR A 900 4.74 -4.47 -30.91
N CYS A 901 5.23 -5.44 -30.11
CA CYS A 901 6.64 -5.52 -29.73
C CYS A 901 7.59 -5.86 -30.90
N GLU A 902 7.05 -6.34 -32.03
CA GLU A 902 7.84 -6.57 -33.23
C GLU A 902 8.18 -5.28 -33.97
N ARG A 903 7.64 -4.11 -33.58
CA ARG A 903 7.84 -2.86 -34.33
C ARG A 903 8.77 -1.90 -33.57
N LEU A 904 9.88 -1.53 -34.22
CA LEU A 904 10.92 -0.73 -33.59
C LEU A 904 10.44 0.65 -33.13
N TRP A 905 9.61 1.33 -33.94
CA TRP A 905 9.01 2.63 -33.58
C TRP A 905 8.08 2.56 -32.36
N CYS A 906 7.27 1.51 -32.22
CA CYS A 906 6.42 1.32 -31.04
C CYS A 906 7.26 1.09 -29.77
N ASN A 907 8.37 0.34 -29.91
CA ASN A 907 9.31 0.12 -28.81
C ASN A 907 10.04 1.41 -28.41
N PHE A 908 10.34 2.28 -29.39
CA PHE A 908 10.92 3.59 -29.14
C PHE A 908 9.96 4.52 -28.38
N GLU A 909 8.71 4.65 -28.83
CA GLU A 909 7.66 5.41 -28.14
C GLU A 909 7.50 4.94 -26.69
N LEU A 910 7.43 3.62 -26.51
CA LEU A 910 7.36 2.98 -25.19
C LEU A 910 8.57 3.35 -24.31
N SER A 911 9.79 3.32 -24.87
CA SER A 911 11.01 3.65 -24.15
C SER A 911 11.03 5.10 -23.65
N VAL A 912 10.60 6.06 -24.49
CA VAL A 912 10.51 7.48 -24.16
C VAL A 912 9.45 7.71 -23.09
N PHE A 913 8.28 7.12 -23.24
CA PHE A 913 7.16 7.32 -22.31
C PHE A 913 7.46 6.77 -20.91
N VAL A 914 7.97 5.54 -20.85
CA VAL A 914 8.27 4.87 -19.59
C VAL A 914 9.37 5.59 -18.82
N LYS A 915 10.38 6.14 -19.52
CA LYS A 915 11.44 6.93 -18.87
C LYS A 915 10.95 8.30 -18.41
N SER A 916 10.03 8.94 -19.15
CA SER A 916 9.53 10.29 -18.85
C SER A 916 8.41 10.33 -17.79
N ARG A 917 7.43 9.44 -17.88
CA ARG A 917 6.20 9.46 -17.06
C ARG A 917 6.06 8.26 -16.11
N GLY A 918 6.86 7.21 -16.33
CA GLY A 918 6.84 5.98 -15.55
C GLY A 918 5.68 5.04 -15.90
N LEU A 919 5.78 3.79 -15.44
CA LEU A 919 4.81 2.71 -15.73
C LEU A 919 3.40 2.97 -15.17
N GLN A 920 3.25 3.90 -14.23
CA GLN A 920 1.95 4.18 -13.62
C GLN A 920 0.94 4.84 -14.56
N ASN A 921 1.41 5.48 -15.64
CA ASN A 921 0.55 6.15 -16.62
C ASN A 921 0.52 5.41 -17.97
N LEU A 922 0.97 4.15 -18.00
CA LEU A 922 0.93 3.29 -19.17
C LEU A 922 -0.28 2.36 -19.06
N ARG A 923 -1.17 2.38 -20.06
CA ARG A 923 -2.37 1.54 -20.11
C ARG A 923 -2.34 0.64 -21.34
N LEU A 924 -2.36 -0.67 -21.11
CA LEU A 924 -2.42 -1.65 -22.20
C LEU A 924 -3.87 -2.08 -22.43
N MET A 925 -4.33 -1.96 -23.67
CA MET A 925 -5.66 -2.36 -24.09
C MET A 925 -5.55 -3.53 -25.08
N PRO A 926 -5.78 -4.78 -24.64
CA PRO A 926 -5.77 -5.93 -25.54
C PRO A 926 -6.93 -5.86 -26.54
N LEU A 927 -6.62 -5.96 -27.83
CA LEU A 927 -7.63 -5.83 -28.89
C LEU A 927 -8.72 -6.94 -28.89
N TRP A 928 -8.47 -8.07 -28.23
CA TRP A 928 -9.45 -9.16 -28.10
C TRP A 928 -10.56 -8.87 -27.08
N LEU A 929 -10.35 -7.93 -26.14
CA LEU A 929 -11.22 -7.71 -24.99
C LEU A 929 -12.60 -7.18 -25.38
N THR A 930 -12.64 -6.13 -26.22
CA THR A 930 -13.90 -5.50 -26.61
C THR A 930 -14.77 -6.38 -27.50
N PRO A 931 -14.24 -7.05 -28.54
CA PRO A 931 -15.02 -8.00 -29.32
C PRO A 931 -15.66 -9.09 -28.44
N TRP A 932 -14.94 -9.59 -27.44
CA TRP A 932 -15.49 -10.55 -26.49
C TRP A 932 -16.65 -9.96 -25.68
N LEU A 933 -16.49 -8.77 -25.11
CA LEU A 933 -17.55 -8.09 -24.35
C LEU A 933 -18.82 -7.92 -25.18
N LEU A 934 -18.71 -7.36 -26.39
CA LEU A 934 -19.87 -7.05 -27.24
C LEU A 934 -20.57 -8.32 -27.74
N THR A 935 -19.81 -9.34 -28.17
CA THR A 935 -20.39 -10.61 -28.63
C THR A 935 -21.07 -11.36 -27.49
N THR A 936 -20.46 -11.36 -26.31
CA THR A 936 -21.02 -12.00 -25.12
C THR A 936 -22.29 -11.28 -24.64
N MET A 937 -22.29 -9.95 -24.63
CA MET A 937 -23.45 -9.14 -24.28
C MET A 937 -24.60 -9.29 -25.30
N LEU A 938 -24.29 -9.33 -26.60
CA LEU A 938 -25.30 -9.57 -27.63
C LEU A 938 -25.97 -10.94 -27.46
N LEU A 939 -25.18 -11.96 -27.13
CA LEU A 939 -25.71 -13.32 -26.95
C LEU A 939 -26.47 -13.49 -25.64
N SER A 940 -26.06 -12.80 -24.58
CA SER A 940 -26.85 -12.76 -23.34
C SER A 940 -28.18 -12.04 -23.56
N TYR A 941 -28.22 -11.01 -24.41
CA TYR A 941 -29.45 -10.39 -24.88
C TYR A 941 -30.33 -11.36 -25.71
N VAL A 942 -29.74 -12.10 -26.65
CA VAL A 942 -30.48 -13.12 -27.42
C VAL A 942 -31.04 -14.20 -26.48
N SER A 943 -30.25 -14.70 -25.53
CA SER A 943 -30.68 -15.63 -24.49
C SER A 943 -31.87 -15.07 -23.69
N ALA A 944 -31.79 -13.83 -23.24
CA ALA A 944 -32.87 -13.13 -22.55
C ALA A 944 -34.15 -13.00 -23.39
N ARG A 945 -34.02 -12.68 -24.68
CA ARG A 945 -35.17 -12.58 -25.61
C ARG A 945 -35.80 -13.91 -25.95
N LEU A 946 -35.02 -15.00 -25.99
CA LEU A 946 -35.58 -16.35 -26.17
C LEU A 946 -36.47 -16.74 -24.99
N VAL A 947 -36.07 -16.36 -23.77
CA VAL A 947 -36.94 -16.51 -22.58
C VAL A 947 -38.22 -15.71 -22.76
N ALA A 948 -38.14 -14.45 -23.21
CA ALA A 948 -39.31 -13.61 -23.47
C ALA A 948 -40.30 -14.26 -24.44
N VAL A 949 -39.82 -14.72 -25.59
CA VAL A 949 -40.64 -15.38 -26.62
C VAL A 949 -41.27 -16.66 -26.09
N PHE A 950 -40.54 -17.43 -25.28
CA PHE A 950 -41.07 -18.64 -24.67
C PHE A 950 -42.19 -18.33 -23.67
N THR A 951 -41.96 -17.35 -22.78
CA THR A 951 -42.95 -16.88 -21.81
C THR A 951 -44.21 -16.32 -22.48
N GLU A 952 -44.07 -15.66 -23.62
CA GLU A 952 -45.20 -15.20 -24.44
C GLU A 952 -46.01 -16.36 -25.05
N SER A 953 -45.32 -17.44 -25.44
CA SER A 953 -45.95 -18.60 -26.08
C SER A 953 -46.70 -19.52 -25.12
N ASP A 954 -46.29 -19.57 -23.85
CA ASP A 954 -46.92 -20.36 -22.80
C ASP A 954 -47.02 -19.56 -21.48
N PRO A 955 -48.09 -18.75 -21.29
CA PRO A 955 -48.29 -17.99 -20.07
C PRO A 955 -48.47 -18.85 -18.81
N SER A 956 -48.83 -20.14 -18.96
CA SER A 956 -48.95 -21.08 -17.84
C SER A 956 -47.61 -21.45 -17.22
N PHE A 957 -46.52 -21.14 -17.92
CA PHE A 957 -45.14 -21.33 -17.47
C PHE A 957 -44.74 -20.41 -16.31
N VAL A 958 -45.30 -19.21 -16.22
CA VAL A 958 -45.04 -18.26 -15.11
C VAL A 958 -46.11 -18.39 -14.03
N VAL A 959 -47.34 -18.73 -14.43
CA VAL A 959 -48.48 -18.94 -13.54
C VAL A 959 -48.51 -20.39 -13.09
N SER A 960 -47.65 -20.78 -12.14
CA SER A 960 -47.88 -22.02 -11.40
C SER A 960 -49.15 -21.87 -10.56
N ASN A 961 -50.21 -22.63 -10.90
CA ASN A 961 -51.54 -22.63 -10.28
C ASN A 961 -51.55 -22.25 -8.79
N THR A 962 -51.82 -20.98 -8.49
CA THR A 962 -52.13 -20.47 -7.15
C THR A 962 -53.54 -20.88 -6.69
N SER A 963 -54.36 -21.44 -7.60
CA SER A 963 -55.73 -21.88 -7.32
C SER A 963 -55.84 -23.09 -6.37
N GLU A 964 -54.75 -23.77 -6.04
CA GLU A 964 -54.75 -24.83 -5.00
C GLU A 964 -54.45 -24.32 -3.58
N PHE A 965 -54.13 -23.04 -3.40
CA PHE A 965 -53.54 -22.55 -2.15
C PHE A 965 -54.46 -21.80 -1.19
N SER A 966 -55.77 -21.74 -1.44
CA SER A 966 -56.74 -21.19 -0.48
C SER A 966 -56.98 -22.09 0.76
N GLY A 967 -56.07 -23.02 1.08
CA GLY A 967 -56.34 -24.05 2.10
C GLY A 967 -55.14 -24.75 2.77
N VAL A 968 -53.89 -24.37 2.53
CA VAL A 968 -52.76 -25.03 3.24
C VAL A 968 -52.42 -24.28 4.52
N VAL A 969 -53.07 -24.70 5.61
CA VAL A 969 -52.49 -24.61 6.95
C VAL A 969 -51.25 -25.53 6.95
N GLY A 970 -50.09 -24.97 6.69
CA GLY A 970 -48.80 -25.67 6.65
C GLY A 970 -47.65 -24.75 7.08
N SER A 971 -46.54 -25.34 7.51
CA SER A 971 -45.38 -24.59 8.02
C SER A 971 -44.84 -23.64 6.95
N ALA A 972 -44.40 -22.44 7.35
CA ALA A 972 -43.79 -21.45 6.45
C ALA A 972 -42.65 -22.05 5.57
N LEU A 973 -42.01 -23.12 6.05
CA LEU A 973 -41.00 -23.91 5.34
C LEU A 973 -41.53 -24.63 4.10
N ALA A 974 -42.75 -25.18 4.14
CA ALA A 974 -43.35 -25.81 2.97
C ALA A 974 -43.66 -24.80 1.86
N PHE A 975 -44.08 -23.58 2.25
CA PHE A 975 -44.27 -22.46 1.32
C PHE A 975 -42.95 -22.08 0.64
N GLY A 976 -41.89 -21.86 1.42
CA GLY A 976 -40.58 -21.50 0.85
C GLY A 976 -39.93 -22.61 0.03
N PHE A 977 -40.11 -23.88 0.41
CA PHE A 977 -39.62 -25.01 -0.40
C PHE A 977 -40.36 -25.11 -1.74
N LYS A 978 -41.68 -24.85 -1.76
CA LYS A 978 -42.45 -24.80 -3.01
C LYS A 978 -41.96 -23.66 -3.93
N ARG A 979 -41.77 -22.45 -3.39
CA ARG A 979 -41.20 -21.31 -4.15
C ARG A 979 -39.83 -21.65 -4.72
N PHE A 980 -38.97 -22.32 -3.94
CA PHE A 980 -37.67 -22.78 -4.43
C PHE A 980 -37.79 -23.75 -5.60
N CYS A 981 -38.66 -24.77 -5.49
CA CYS A 981 -38.90 -25.70 -6.59
C CYS A 981 -39.44 -25.01 -7.85
N GLU A 982 -40.32 -24.02 -7.70
CA GLU A 982 -40.79 -23.20 -8.83
C GLU A 982 -39.61 -22.51 -9.50
N TYR A 983 -38.77 -21.76 -8.77
CA TYR A 983 -37.61 -21.11 -9.37
C TYR A 983 -36.51 -22.07 -9.87
N ALA A 984 -36.39 -23.28 -9.31
CA ALA A 984 -35.31 -24.23 -9.64
C ALA A 984 -35.63 -25.17 -10.81
N VAL A 985 -36.91 -25.45 -11.05
CA VAL A 985 -37.37 -26.37 -12.11
C VAL A 985 -37.52 -25.67 -13.47
N LEU A 986 -37.47 -24.33 -13.52
CA LEU A 986 -37.60 -23.62 -14.78
C LEU A 986 -36.42 -23.92 -15.75
N PRO A 987 -36.68 -24.23 -17.04
CA PRO A 987 -35.69 -24.52 -18.07
C PRO A 987 -34.81 -23.32 -18.49
N TYR A 988 -34.61 -22.31 -17.63
CA TYR A 988 -33.75 -21.14 -17.91
C TYR A 988 -32.35 -21.53 -18.40
N ASN A 989 -31.82 -22.64 -17.89
CA ASN A 989 -30.49 -23.14 -18.26
C ASN A 989 -30.39 -23.56 -19.75
N LEU A 990 -31.50 -23.94 -20.40
CA LEU A 990 -31.52 -24.26 -21.83
C LEU A 990 -31.42 -23.00 -22.70
N PHE A 991 -31.91 -21.86 -22.22
CA PHE A 991 -31.82 -20.59 -22.93
C PHE A 991 -30.44 -19.93 -22.79
N CYS A 992 -29.63 -20.36 -21.82
CA CYS A 992 -28.22 -19.95 -21.65
C CYS A 992 -27.25 -20.65 -22.61
N LEU A 993 -27.66 -21.70 -23.34
CA LEU A 993 -26.75 -22.49 -24.19
C LEU A 993 -25.99 -21.67 -25.24
N PRO A 994 -26.60 -20.68 -25.95
CA PRO A 994 -25.88 -19.81 -26.87
C PRO A 994 -24.76 -19.01 -26.18
N SER A 995 -25.04 -18.47 -24.99
CA SER A 995 -24.09 -17.71 -24.19
C SER A 995 -22.93 -18.57 -23.68
N ILE A 996 -23.20 -19.82 -23.28
CA ILE A 996 -22.19 -20.79 -22.83
C ILE A 996 -21.28 -21.21 -23.99
N MET A 997 -21.85 -21.54 -25.15
CA MET A 997 -21.09 -22.02 -26.32
C MET A 997 -20.05 -21.01 -26.79
N VAL A 998 -20.44 -19.73 -26.90
CA VAL A 998 -19.52 -18.66 -27.32
C VAL A 998 -18.59 -18.25 -26.19
N GLY A 999 -19.01 -18.34 -24.92
CA GLY A 999 -18.13 -18.17 -23.77
C GLY A 999 -16.94 -19.12 -23.80
N VAL A 1000 -17.17 -20.41 -24.12
CA VAL A 1000 -16.10 -21.42 -24.26
C VAL A 1000 -15.13 -21.06 -25.38
N VAL A 1001 -15.63 -20.76 -26.59
CA VAL A 1001 -14.79 -20.41 -27.75
C VAL A 1001 -14.01 -19.13 -27.51
N SER A 1002 -14.65 -18.12 -26.91
CA SER A 1002 -14.01 -16.83 -26.65
C SER A 1002 -12.97 -16.92 -25.55
N PHE A 1003 -13.18 -17.74 -24.53
CA PHE A 1003 -12.18 -17.94 -23.48
C PHE A 1003 -10.95 -18.70 -23.94
N GLN A 1004 -11.08 -19.62 -24.89
CA GLN A 1004 -9.91 -20.20 -25.55
C GLN A 1004 -9.08 -19.11 -26.24
N LYS A 1005 -9.72 -18.27 -27.06
CA LYS A 1005 -9.05 -17.14 -27.72
C LYS A 1005 -8.44 -16.14 -26.73
N LYS A 1006 -9.12 -15.87 -25.61
CA LYS A 1006 -8.61 -15.04 -24.52
C LYS A 1006 -7.33 -15.63 -23.92
N LEU A 1007 -7.37 -16.92 -23.55
CA LEU A 1007 -6.22 -17.59 -22.93
C LEU A 1007 -5.01 -17.53 -23.85
N ASP A 1008 -5.20 -17.78 -25.15
CA ASP A 1008 -4.14 -17.71 -26.15
C ASP A 1008 -3.61 -16.29 -26.34
N GLY A 1009 -4.50 -15.30 -26.50
CA GLY A 1009 -4.12 -13.89 -26.69
C GLY A 1009 -3.37 -13.30 -25.50
N HIS A 1010 -3.83 -13.58 -24.28
CA HIS A 1010 -3.21 -13.09 -23.05
C HIS A 1010 -1.89 -13.83 -22.76
N ARG A 1011 -1.81 -15.13 -23.04
CA ARG A 1011 -0.56 -15.91 -22.96
C ARG A 1011 0.49 -15.34 -23.92
N ASN A 1012 0.12 -15.13 -25.19
CA ASN A 1012 1.00 -14.56 -26.21
C ASN A 1012 1.53 -13.17 -25.82
N MET A 1013 0.68 -12.33 -25.23
CA MET A 1013 1.09 -11.01 -24.73
C MET A 1013 2.16 -11.11 -23.64
N LEU A 1014 1.92 -11.92 -22.60
CA LEU A 1014 2.87 -12.09 -21.50
C LEU A 1014 4.17 -12.76 -21.95
N GLU A 1015 4.10 -13.75 -22.85
CA GLU A 1015 5.27 -14.40 -23.45
C GLU A 1015 6.07 -13.46 -24.34
N SER A 1016 5.41 -12.62 -25.13
CA SER A 1016 6.06 -11.57 -25.95
C SER A 1016 6.80 -10.55 -25.09
N LEU A 1017 6.25 -10.13 -23.94
CA LEU A 1017 6.96 -9.24 -23.01
C LEU A 1017 8.15 -9.94 -22.33
N LYS A 1018 8.00 -11.21 -21.91
CA LYS A 1018 9.10 -11.97 -21.29
C LYS A 1018 10.25 -12.29 -22.24
N SER A 1019 9.94 -12.51 -23.52
CA SER A 1019 10.93 -12.81 -24.56
C SER A 1019 11.37 -11.55 -25.34
N PHE A 1020 10.97 -10.37 -24.88
CA PHE A 1020 11.18 -9.10 -25.57
C PHE A 1020 12.66 -8.82 -25.79
N ASN A 1021 13.03 -8.46 -27.02
CA ASN A 1021 14.35 -7.94 -27.33
C ASN A 1021 14.21 -6.87 -28.43
N VAL A 1022 14.60 -5.63 -28.12
CA VAL A 1022 14.46 -4.50 -29.04
C VAL A 1022 15.22 -4.73 -30.35
N ARG A 1023 16.32 -5.49 -30.33
CA ARG A 1023 17.13 -5.81 -31.52
C ARG A 1023 16.37 -6.67 -32.53
N ASN A 1024 15.45 -7.51 -32.04
CA ASN A 1024 14.63 -8.38 -32.89
C ASN A 1024 13.43 -7.63 -33.51
N ALA A 1025 13.18 -6.38 -33.12
CA ALA A 1025 12.10 -5.58 -33.67
C ALA A 1025 12.37 -5.28 -35.14
N ARG A 1026 11.36 -5.45 -36.00
CA ARG A 1026 11.36 -5.09 -37.41
C ARG A 1026 11.34 -3.58 -37.57
N CYS A 1027 12.11 -3.09 -38.54
CA CYS A 1027 12.09 -1.70 -38.97
C CYS A 1027 11.57 -1.61 -40.41
N ALA A 1028 10.85 -0.55 -40.74
CA ALA A 1028 10.35 -0.32 -42.10
C ALA A 1028 11.46 0.23 -43.01
N LEU A 1029 12.38 1.02 -42.45
CA LEU A 1029 13.59 1.53 -43.09
C LEU A 1029 14.78 1.13 -42.23
N ASP A 1030 15.71 0.35 -42.78
CA ASP A 1030 16.86 -0.14 -42.01
C ASP A 1030 17.78 0.99 -41.51
N ASN A 1031 17.75 2.15 -42.17
CA ASN A 1031 18.48 3.35 -41.74
C ASN A 1031 17.98 3.93 -40.40
N ASP A 1032 16.69 3.75 -40.05
CA ASP A 1032 16.13 4.26 -38.80
C ASP A 1032 16.64 3.48 -37.58
N ARG A 1033 17.08 2.23 -37.79
CA ARG A 1033 17.47 1.33 -36.71
C ARG A 1033 18.61 1.90 -35.87
N SER A 1034 19.69 2.33 -36.52
CA SER A 1034 20.87 2.83 -35.83
C SER A 1034 20.57 4.10 -35.03
N VAL A 1035 19.68 4.96 -35.55
CA VAL A 1035 19.24 6.19 -34.88
C VAL A 1035 18.38 5.88 -33.66
N ILE A 1036 17.39 5.00 -33.82
CA ILE A 1036 16.47 4.63 -32.73
C ILE A 1036 17.21 3.86 -31.63
N GLU A 1037 18.03 2.87 -31.98
CA GLU A 1037 18.80 2.09 -31.01
C GLU A 1037 19.76 3.00 -30.22
N ALA A 1038 20.41 3.96 -30.88
CA ALA A 1038 21.25 4.93 -30.20
C ALA A 1038 20.48 5.79 -29.19
N GLN A 1039 19.28 6.28 -29.56
CA GLN A 1039 18.43 7.08 -28.66
C GLN A 1039 17.86 6.26 -27.50
N VAL A 1040 17.48 5.00 -27.74
CA VAL A 1040 17.06 4.08 -26.66
C VAL A 1040 18.23 3.81 -25.72
N ALA A 1041 19.42 3.53 -26.25
CA ALA A 1041 20.62 3.32 -25.45
C ALA A 1041 20.96 4.57 -24.63
N GLU A 1042 20.79 5.75 -25.20
CA GLU A 1042 20.99 7.05 -24.54
C GLU A 1042 20.00 7.26 -23.37
N LEU A 1043 18.72 6.91 -23.53
CA LEU A 1043 17.72 7.01 -22.44
C LEU A 1043 17.98 6.05 -21.27
N PHE A 1044 18.71 4.97 -21.51
CA PHE A 1044 18.98 3.88 -20.57
C PHE A 1044 20.48 3.73 -20.24
N ASP A 1045 21.28 4.78 -20.41
CA ASP A 1045 22.73 4.72 -20.17
C ASP A 1045 23.18 4.86 -18.71
N GLY A 1046 22.23 5.15 -17.81
CA GLY A 1046 22.49 5.28 -16.37
C GLY A 1046 23.31 6.50 -15.96
N LEU A 1047 23.68 7.37 -16.90
CA LEU A 1047 24.28 8.68 -16.64
C LEU A 1047 23.16 9.72 -16.69
N ASP A 1048 23.10 10.62 -15.72
CA ASP A 1048 22.07 11.66 -15.67
C ASP A 1048 22.22 12.74 -16.76
N ASP A 1049 23.13 12.57 -17.74
CA ASP A 1049 23.31 13.47 -18.90
C ASP A 1049 23.67 12.70 -20.18
N PRO A 1050 22.80 12.82 -21.20
CA PRO A 1050 23.34 12.96 -22.56
C PRO A 1050 22.73 14.11 -23.39
N VAL A 1051 23.40 14.44 -24.50
CA VAL A 1051 23.14 15.64 -25.34
C VAL A 1051 22.34 15.22 -26.56
N ILE A 1052 21.08 15.66 -26.65
CA ILE A 1052 20.29 15.57 -27.89
C ILE A 1052 20.90 16.54 -28.91
N ALA A 1053 21.50 16.00 -29.97
CA ALA A 1053 21.67 16.72 -31.22
C ALA A 1053 21.04 15.90 -32.34
N VAL A 1054 19.98 16.43 -32.95
CA VAL A 1054 19.54 16.05 -34.29
C VAL A 1054 19.75 17.25 -35.20
N PRO A 1055 20.81 17.28 -36.01
CA PRO A 1055 20.78 17.94 -37.30
C PRO A 1055 20.42 16.89 -38.35
N ILE A 1056 19.21 16.99 -38.91
CA ILE A 1056 18.93 16.45 -40.24
C ILE A 1056 19.76 17.32 -41.20
N GLU A 1057 20.68 16.70 -41.94
CA GLU A 1057 21.53 17.40 -42.92
C GLU A 1057 20.66 18.14 -43.95
N VAL A 1058 20.60 19.47 -43.84
CA VAL A 1058 20.25 20.34 -44.96
C VAL A 1058 21.56 20.80 -45.58
N LYS A 1059 21.81 20.38 -46.82
CA LYS A 1059 22.92 20.86 -47.63
C LYS A 1059 22.74 22.35 -47.91
N SER A 1060 23.65 23.20 -47.43
CA SER A 1060 24.46 24.12 -48.26
C SER A 1060 25.05 25.29 -47.46
N GLY A 1061 26.34 25.58 -47.73
CA GLY A 1061 26.87 26.94 -47.83
C GLY A 1061 27.44 27.58 -46.55
N GLU A 1062 28.74 27.39 -46.35
CA GLU A 1062 29.77 28.39 -46.00
C GLU A 1062 29.37 29.57 -45.08
N GLU A 1063 29.91 29.61 -43.86
CA GLU A 1063 31.07 30.48 -43.53
C GLU A 1063 31.49 30.28 -42.06
N GLU A 1064 32.74 29.81 -41.90
CA GLU A 1064 33.49 29.62 -40.67
C GLU A 1064 33.67 30.95 -39.91
N TRP A 1065 33.35 31.00 -38.61
CA TRP A 1065 34.05 31.74 -37.52
C TRP A 1065 33.31 31.69 -36.15
N GLN A 1066 32.71 30.54 -35.79
CA GLN A 1066 32.29 30.24 -34.39
C GLN A 1066 32.85 28.91 -33.86
N GLU A 1067 33.92 28.42 -34.49
CA GLU A 1067 34.57 27.13 -34.27
C GLU A 1067 35.40 26.97 -32.97
N LEU A 1068 35.17 27.76 -31.92
CA LEU A 1068 35.99 27.68 -30.70
C LEU A 1068 35.24 27.61 -29.36
N ILE A 1069 33.91 27.55 -29.35
CA ILE A 1069 33.11 27.40 -28.11
C ILE A 1069 32.30 26.09 -28.06
N ASP A 1070 32.19 25.35 -29.18
CA ASP A 1070 31.18 24.28 -29.32
C ASP A 1070 31.77 22.87 -29.56
N SER A 1071 32.83 22.50 -28.83
CA SER A 1071 33.37 21.13 -28.92
C SER A 1071 32.49 20.13 -28.15
N SER A 1072 31.28 19.89 -28.63
CA SER A 1072 30.49 18.71 -28.28
C SER A 1072 31.10 17.48 -28.97
N LEU A 1073 31.53 16.48 -28.19
CA LEU A 1073 32.06 15.24 -28.75
C LEU A 1073 31.01 14.57 -29.64
N THR A 1074 31.38 14.24 -30.88
CA THR A 1074 30.54 13.45 -31.79
C THR A 1074 30.16 12.09 -31.17
N VAL A 1075 29.00 11.53 -31.55
CA VAL A 1075 28.52 10.23 -31.04
C VAL A 1075 29.59 9.14 -31.19
N SER A 1076 30.33 9.15 -32.30
CA SER A 1076 31.45 8.24 -32.56
C SER A 1076 32.66 8.45 -31.62
N ALA A 1077 32.99 9.70 -31.27
CA ALA A 1077 34.08 10.00 -30.33
C ALA A 1077 33.70 9.65 -28.88
N ARG A 1078 32.42 9.78 -28.50
CA ARG A 1078 31.91 9.30 -27.19
C ARG A 1078 31.86 7.78 -27.11
N LEU A 1079 31.48 7.07 -28.17
CA LEU A 1079 31.56 5.60 -28.24
C LEU A 1079 33.01 5.10 -28.14
N ALA A 1080 33.97 5.83 -28.69
CA ALA A 1080 35.39 5.53 -28.57
C ALA A 1080 35.94 5.81 -27.15
N LEU A 1081 35.44 6.83 -26.45
CA LEU A 1081 35.74 7.08 -25.03
C LEU A 1081 35.14 5.99 -24.12
N ARG A 1082 33.94 5.47 -24.44
CA ARG A 1082 33.23 4.43 -23.67
C ARG A 1082 33.99 3.10 -23.58
N SER A 1083 34.77 2.73 -24.60
CA SER A 1083 35.59 1.50 -24.55
C SER A 1083 36.79 1.61 -23.61
N VAL A 1084 37.10 2.82 -23.12
CA VAL A 1084 38.28 3.13 -22.31
C VAL A 1084 37.91 3.49 -20.86
N THR A 1085 36.72 4.02 -20.59
CA THR A 1085 36.34 4.60 -19.27
C THR A 1085 35.55 3.70 -18.31
N GLY A 1086 35.15 2.49 -18.72
CA GLY A 1086 34.40 1.56 -17.86
C GLY A 1086 32.92 1.90 -17.65
N LEU A 1087 32.36 2.82 -18.45
CA LEU A 1087 30.92 3.12 -18.52
C LEU A 1087 30.16 2.01 -19.27
N ALA A 1088 28.85 1.88 -19.02
CA ALA A 1088 27.99 0.92 -19.71
C ALA A 1088 28.13 1.05 -21.24
N THR A 1089 28.38 -0.07 -21.92
CA THR A 1089 28.50 -0.07 -23.38
C THR A 1089 27.13 0.17 -24.02
N HIS A 1090 27.10 0.57 -25.29
CA HIS A 1090 25.84 0.69 -26.05
C HIS A 1090 24.98 -0.58 -25.98
N GLU A 1091 25.62 -1.76 -25.97
CA GLU A 1091 24.95 -3.04 -25.82
C GLU A 1091 24.37 -3.25 -24.41
N ASP A 1092 25.06 -2.79 -23.38
CA ASP A 1092 24.59 -2.87 -21.99
C ASP A 1092 23.34 -2.00 -21.77
N CYS A 1093 23.28 -0.80 -22.37
CA CYS A 1093 22.13 0.10 -22.25
C CYS A 1093 20.88 -0.45 -22.95
N LEU A 1094 21.04 -1.01 -24.16
CA LEU A 1094 19.95 -1.70 -24.85
C LEU A 1094 19.47 -2.93 -24.06
N GLU A 1095 20.40 -3.62 -23.41
CA GLU A 1095 20.07 -4.75 -22.55
C GLU A 1095 19.35 -4.33 -21.26
N GLU A 1096 19.64 -3.13 -20.74
CA GLU A 1096 18.89 -2.54 -19.63
C GLU A 1096 17.44 -2.24 -20.02
N PHE A 1097 17.19 -1.68 -21.21
CA PHE A 1097 15.84 -1.50 -21.73
C PHE A 1097 15.11 -2.84 -21.92
N ASN A 1098 15.78 -3.87 -22.46
CA ASN A 1098 15.20 -5.20 -22.58
C ASN A 1098 14.79 -5.77 -21.22
N LYS A 1099 15.68 -5.70 -20.21
CA LYS A 1099 15.39 -6.14 -18.84
C LYS A 1099 14.25 -5.35 -18.22
N TYR A 1100 14.14 -4.06 -18.53
CA TYR A 1100 13.05 -3.22 -18.06
C TYR A 1100 11.69 -3.69 -18.59
N VAL A 1101 11.61 -4.03 -19.89
CA VAL A 1101 10.37 -4.56 -20.49
C VAL A 1101 10.06 -5.97 -19.98
N GLN A 1102 11.07 -6.83 -19.89
CA GLN A 1102 10.92 -8.23 -19.46
C GLN A 1102 10.54 -8.40 -17.98
N GLY A 1103 10.92 -7.45 -17.12
CA GLY A 1103 10.66 -7.49 -15.68
C GLY A 1103 9.64 -6.43 -15.24
N PRO A 1104 10.06 -5.19 -14.94
CA PRO A 1104 9.19 -4.13 -14.44
C PRO A 1104 7.90 -3.91 -15.23
N MET A 1105 7.96 -3.84 -16.56
CA MET A 1105 6.77 -3.65 -17.39
C MET A 1105 5.89 -4.89 -17.43
N HIS A 1106 6.48 -6.08 -17.61
CA HIS A 1106 5.75 -7.35 -17.52
C HIS A 1106 4.96 -7.45 -16.19
N ASP A 1107 5.61 -7.14 -15.07
CA ASP A 1107 4.99 -7.20 -13.75
C ASP A 1107 3.88 -6.15 -13.59
N ALA A 1108 4.07 -4.94 -14.12
CA ALA A 1108 3.03 -3.90 -14.15
C ALA A 1108 1.82 -4.33 -15.01
N VAL A 1109 2.04 -5.02 -16.13
CA VAL A 1109 0.97 -5.56 -16.99
C VAL A 1109 0.21 -6.69 -16.29
N VAL A 1110 0.92 -7.57 -15.56
CA VAL A 1110 0.29 -8.62 -14.74
C VAL A 1110 -0.48 -8.02 -13.57
N GLU A 1111 -0.01 -6.91 -12.99
CA GLU A 1111 -0.72 -6.18 -11.94
C GLU A 1111 -1.99 -5.49 -12.47
N ASP A 1112 -1.95 -4.92 -13.68
CA ASP A 1112 -3.09 -4.18 -14.24
C ASP A 1112 -4.16 -5.09 -14.89
N LEU A 1113 -3.75 -6.08 -15.70
CA LEU A 1113 -4.67 -6.98 -16.40
C LEU A 1113 -4.94 -8.30 -15.65
N GLY A 1114 -4.18 -8.57 -14.59
CA GLY A 1114 -4.26 -9.83 -13.86
C GLY A 1114 -3.59 -11.00 -14.57
N ASN A 1115 -3.70 -12.18 -13.96
CA ASN A 1115 -3.23 -13.43 -14.55
C ASN A 1115 -4.11 -13.86 -15.72
N VAL A 1116 -3.69 -14.85 -16.50
CA VAL A 1116 -4.41 -15.34 -17.69
C VAL A 1116 -5.86 -15.78 -17.36
N THR A 1117 -6.11 -16.20 -16.11
CA THR A 1117 -7.42 -16.62 -15.59
C THR A 1117 -8.28 -15.50 -15.02
N ASP A 1118 -7.78 -14.27 -14.97
CA ASP A 1118 -8.44 -13.17 -14.29
C ASP A 1118 -9.23 -12.34 -15.32
N ILE A 1119 -10.42 -11.90 -14.92
CA ILE A 1119 -11.29 -10.99 -15.67
C ILE A 1119 -11.90 -10.04 -14.65
N SER A 1120 -11.93 -8.75 -14.96
CA SER A 1120 -12.57 -7.76 -14.09
C SER A 1120 -14.07 -8.04 -13.93
N PHE A 1121 -14.55 -7.94 -12.68
CA PHE A 1121 -15.96 -8.07 -12.34
C PHE A 1121 -16.84 -7.14 -13.18
N MET A 1122 -16.42 -5.89 -13.41
CA MET A 1122 -17.21 -4.92 -14.17
C MET A 1122 -17.44 -5.36 -15.62
N VAL A 1123 -16.45 -5.98 -16.26
CA VAL A 1123 -16.59 -6.47 -17.63
C VAL A 1123 -17.49 -7.72 -17.66
N CYS A 1124 -17.36 -8.61 -16.67
CA CYS A 1124 -18.28 -9.74 -16.50
C CYS A 1124 -19.73 -9.29 -16.24
N LEU A 1125 -19.91 -8.24 -15.44
CA LEU A 1125 -21.21 -7.66 -15.13
C LEU A 1125 -21.86 -7.09 -16.38
N LEU A 1126 -21.17 -6.25 -17.15
CA LEU A 1126 -21.69 -5.70 -18.39
C LEU A 1126 -22.03 -6.79 -19.42
N ALA A 1127 -21.20 -7.84 -19.52
CA ALA A 1127 -21.46 -8.97 -20.39
C ALA A 1127 -22.73 -9.77 -20.00
N MET A 1128 -23.03 -9.90 -18.71
CA MET A 1128 -24.25 -10.57 -18.20
C MET A 1128 -25.44 -9.65 -17.98
N PHE A 1129 -25.27 -8.34 -18.15
CA PHE A 1129 -26.29 -7.36 -17.83
C PHE A 1129 -27.64 -7.62 -18.52
N PRO A 1130 -27.70 -7.93 -19.83
CA PRO A 1130 -28.97 -8.26 -20.49
C PRO A 1130 -29.66 -9.49 -19.88
N TRP A 1131 -28.89 -10.49 -19.46
CA TRP A 1131 -29.44 -11.67 -18.80
C TRP A 1131 -30.04 -11.31 -17.44
N SER A 1132 -29.33 -10.52 -16.63
CA SER A 1132 -29.83 -10.05 -15.34
C SER A 1132 -31.10 -9.19 -15.45
N LEU A 1133 -31.22 -8.35 -16.48
CA LEU A 1133 -32.41 -7.53 -16.73
C LEU A 1133 -33.62 -8.31 -17.26
N SER A 1134 -33.42 -9.54 -17.72
CA SER A 1134 -34.51 -10.36 -18.27
C SER A 1134 -35.42 -10.96 -17.21
N PHE A 1135 -34.99 -10.98 -15.95
CA PHE A 1135 -35.72 -11.63 -14.87
C PHE A 1135 -36.96 -10.87 -14.39
N PRO A 1136 -36.94 -9.54 -14.13
CA PRO A 1136 -38.15 -8.80 -13.74
C PRO A 1136 -39.31 -8.90 -14.73
N PRO A 1137 -39.09 -8.79 -16.05
CA PRO A 1137 -40.15 -9.03 -17.03
C PRO A 1137 -40.76 -10.42 -16.97
N VAL A 1138 -39.96 -11.46 -16.66
CA VAL A 1138 -40.45 -12.84 -16.56
C VAL A 1138 -41.24 -13.06 -15.27
N ALA A 1139 -40.88 -12.38 -14.19
CA ALA A 1139 -41.61 -12.44 -12.93
C ALA A 1139 -42.95 -11.65 -12.96
N TRP A 1140 -43.16 -10.82 -13.99
CA TRP A 1140 -44.35 -9.98 -14.13
C TRP A 1140 -45.60 -10.78 -14.52
N ASN A 1141 -46.63 -10.70 -13.69
CA ASN A 1141 -47.92 -11.39 -13.89
C ASN A 1141 -49.15 -10.46 -13.75
N GLY A 1142 -48.92 -9.14 -13.78
CA GLY A 1142 -49.95 -8.12 -13.57
C GLY A 1142 -50.28 -7.87 -12.10
N ARG A 1143 -50.81 -6.68 -11.79
CA ARG A 1143 -51.09 -6.22 -10.41
C ARG A 1143 -52.12 -7.07 -9.65
N PRO A 1144 -53.20 -7.60 -10.26
CA PRO A 1144 -54.16 -8.46 -9.55
C PRO A 1144 -53.54 -9.74 -8.97
N TYR A 1145 -52.49 -10.26 -9.61
CA TYR A 1145 -51.75 -11.44 -9.16
C TYR A 1145 -50.87 -11.15 -7.94
N LEU A 1146 -50.32 -9.94 -7.82
CA LEU A 1146 -49.47 -9.51 -6.70
C LEU A 1146 -50.20 -9.56 -5.36
N HIS A 1147 -51.43 -9.04 -5.34
CA HIS A 1147 -52.27 -9.07 -4.15
C HIS A 1147 -52.76 -10.49 -3.82
N ALA A 1148 -53.00 -11.33 -4.83
CA ALA A 1148 -53.38 -12.72 -4.64
C ALA A 1148 -52.23 -13.57 -4.05
N LEU A 1149 -50.97 -13.21 -4.34
CA LEU A 1149 -49.77 -13.82 -3.76
C LEU A 1149 -49.51 -13.44 -2.29
N GLY A 1150 -50.11 -12.34 -1.80
CA GLY A 1150 -49.96 -11.89 -0.41
C GLY A 1150 -49.02 -10.70 -0.20
N TYR A 1151 -48.63 -9.97 -1.26
CA TYR A 1151 -47.90 -8.70 -1.11
C TYR A 1151 -48.81 -7.58 -0.56
N GLY A 1152 -48.29 -6.77 0.36
CA GLY A 1152 -49.03 -5.71 1.03
C GLY A 1152 -49.20 -4.44 0.20
N SER A 1153 -48.34 -4.22 -0.81
CA SER A 1153 -48.43 -3.09 -1.75
C SER A 1153 -47.62 -3.36 -3.03
N ASP A 1154 -47.94 -2.64 -4.11
CA ASP A 1154 -47.15 -2.64 -5.35
C ASP A 1154 -45.68 -2.29 -5.09
N LEU A 1155 -45.43 -1.29 -4.22
CA LEU A 1155 -44.09 -0.83 -3.87
C LEU A 1155 -43.26 -1.94 -3.20
N GLU A 1156 -43.89 -2.78 -2.38
CA GLU A 1156 -43.23 -3.90 -1.71
C GLU A 1156 -42.79 -4.97 -2.71
N TYR A 1157 -43.62 -5.28 -3.71
CA TYR A 1157 -43.26 -6.21 -4.79
C TYR A 1157 -42.10 -5.66 -5.64
N PHE A 1158 -42.19 -4.41 -6.10
CA PHE A 1158 -41.12 -3.80 -6.90
C PHE A 1158 -39.82 -3.66 -6.11
N ALA A 1159 -39.88 -3.43 -4.79
CA ALA A 1159 -38.69 -3.42 -3.94
C ALA A 1159 -38.03 -4.81 -3.84
N VAL A 1160 -38.82 -5.88 -3.71
CA VAL A 1160 -38.30 -7.26 -3.74
C VAL A 1160 -37.67 -7.54 -5.10
N GLN A 1161 -38.36 -7.22 -6.20
CA GLN A 1161 -37.86 -7.44 -7.56
C GLN A 1161 -36.55 -6.69 -7.85
N PHE A 1162 -36.42 -5.46 -7.34
CA PHE A 1162 -35.20 -4.67 -7.43
C PHE A 1162 -34.05 -5.31 -6.66
N ILE A 1163 -34.31 -5.79 -5.43
CA ILE A 1163 -33.29 -6.50 -4.62
C ILE A 1163 -32.87 -7.79 -5.30
N GLU A 1164 -33.80 -8.54 -5.89
CA GLU A 1164 -33.50 -9.73 -6.67
C GLU A 1164 -32.57 -9.36 -7.84
N CYS A 1165 -32.89 -8.34 -8.65
CA CYS A 1165 -32.02 -7.88 -9.74
C CYS A 1165 -30.58 -7.60 -9.31
N LEU A 1166 -30.41 -6.91 -8.17
CA LEU A 1166 -29.08 -6.64 -7.62
C LEU A 1166 -28.36 -7.94 -7.26
N PHE A 1167 -29.08 -8.94 -6.76
CA PHE A 1167 -28.53 -10.26 -6.48
C PHE A 1167 -28.15 -11.02 -7.77
N PHE A 1168 -28.95 -10.93 -8.83
CA PHE A 1168 -28.58 -11.47 -10.15
C PHE A 1168 -27.31 -10.82 -10.70
N MET A 1169 -27.20 -9.50 -10.57
CA MET A 1169 -26.01 -8.73 -10.95
C MET A 1169 -24.79 -9.07 -10.08
N LEU A 1170 -25.01 -9.62 -8.88
CA LEU A 1170 -23.93 -10.18 -8.07
C LEU A 1170 -23.58 -11.58 -8.58
N VAL A 1171 -24.50 -12.56 -8.54
CA VAL A 1171 -24.16 -13.98 -8.71
C VAL A 1171 -23.72 -14.37 -10.13
N TYR A 1172 -24.41 -13.95 -11.19
CA TYR A 1172 -24.16 -14.45 -12.55
C TYR A 1172 -22.81 -14.05 -13.16
N PRO A 1173 -22.26 -12.85 -12.92
CA PRO A 1173 -20.91 -12.50 -13.38
C PRO A 1173 -19.81 -13.46 -12.92
N ALA A 1174 -20.02 -14.22 -11.83
CA ALA A 1174 -19.12 -15.27 -11.38
C ALA A 1174 -19.01 -16.45 -12.36
N ALA A 1175 -19.99 -16.65 -13.26
CA ALA A 1175 -19.98 -17.74 -14.24
C ALA A 1175 -18.75 -17.72 -15.14
N TYR A 1176 -18.31 -16.52 -15.55
CA TYR A 1176 -17.19 -16.33 -16.47
C TYR A 1176 -15.82 -16.70 -15.89
N PRO A 1177 -15.40 -16.23 -14.71
CA PRO A 1177 -14.13 -16.67 -14.11
C PRO A 1177 -14.15 -18.17 -13.77
N TYR A 1178 -15.29 -18.75 -13.38
CA TYR A 1178 -15.40 -20.21 -13.22
C TYR A 1178 -15.19 -20.94 -14.55
N LEU A 1179 -15.90 -20.52 -15.60
CA LEU A 1179 -15.80 -21.12 -16.93
C LEU A 1179 -14.38 -20.99 -17.49
N LEU A 1180 -13.74 -19.82 -17.34
CA LEU A 1180 -12.37 -19.59 -17.77
C LEU A 1180 -11.36 -20.50 -17.05
N ARG A 1181 -11.50 -20.67 -15.72
CA ARG A 1181 -10.66 -21.59 -14.94
C ARG A 1181 -10.88 -23.05 -15.34
N CYS A 1182 -12.13 -23.45 -15.61
CA CYS A 1182 -12.46 -24.77 -16.12
C CYS A 1182 -11.86 -25.02 -17.51
N VAL A 1183 -12.00 -24.07 -18.44
CA VAL A 1183 -11.41 -24.17 -19.79
C VAL A 1183 -9.88 -24.30 -19.71
N ARG A 1184 -9.21 -23.53 -18.83
CA ARG A 1184 -7.76 -23.66 -18.60
C ARG A 1184 -7.38 -25.03 -18.04
N CYS A 1185 -8.14 -25.55 -17.08
CA CYS A 1185 -7.91 -26.88 -16.50
C CYS A 1185 -8.01 -27.97 -17.57
N LEU A 1186 -9.08 -27.92 -18.39
CA LEU A 1186 -9.30 -28.84 -19.51
C LEU A 1186 -8.20 -28.73 -20.57
N ASP A 1187 -7.71 -27.52 -20.87
CA ASP A 1187 -6.59 -27.30 -21.79
C ASP A 1187 -5.30 -27.98 -21.32
N SER A 1188 -5.07 -28.02 -20.01
CA SER A 1188 -3.89 -28.68 -19.40
C SER A 1188 -4.00 -30.19 -19.21
N SER A 1189 -5.21 -30.75 -19.21
CA SER A 1189 -5.46 -32.15 -18.79
C SER A 1189 -5.92 -33.08 -19.93
N LEU A 1190 -6.40 -32.55 -21.04
CA LEU A 1190 -6.90 -33.34 -22.18
C LEU A 1190 -6.04 -33.11 -23.42
N ASP A 1191 -5.30 -34.12 -23.90
CA ASP A 1191 -4.48 -33.98 -25.11
C ASP A 1191 -5.30 -34.06 -26.42
N LEU A 1192 -6.47 -34.71 -26.42
CA LEU A 1192 -7.34 -34.81 -27.60
C LEU A 1192 -8.19 -33.54 -27.77
N GLY A 1193 -7.80 -32.68 -28.71
CA GLY A 1193 -8.51 -31.42 -29.02
C GLY A 1193 -10.00 -31.57 -29.34
N ILE A 1194 -10.44 -32.72 -29.88
CA ILE A 1194 -11.85 -32.98 -30.23
C ILE A 1194 -12.76 -33.09 -29.00
N LEU A 1195 -12.24 -33.56 -27.86
CA LEU A 1195 -13.01 -33.73 -26.62
C LEU A 1195 -13.02 -32.47 -25.73
N ARG A 1196 -12.14 -31.50 -25.98
CA ARG A 1196 -12.00 -30.29 -25.17
C ARG A 1196 -13.25 -29.40 -25.20
N ALA A 1197 -13.77 -29.10 -26.39
CA ALA A 1197 -14.93 -28.21 -26.55
C ALA A 1197 -16.24 -28.79 -25.98
N PRO A 1198 -16.59 -30.07 -26.23
CA PRO A 1198 -17.75 -30.69 -25.60
C PRO A 1198 -17.66 -30.76 -24.06
N ALA A 1199 -16.48 -31.07 -23.52
CA ALA A 1199 -16.25 -31.10 -22.07
C ALA A 1199 -16.39 -29.71 -21.43
N ALA A 1200 -15.80 -28.68 -22.07
CA ALA A 1200 -15.92 -27.29 -21.60
C ALA A 1200 -17.37 -26.78 -21.65
N PHE A 1201 -18.12 -27.18 -22.68
CA PHE A 1201 -19.55 -26.88 -22.77
C PHE A 1201 -20.35 -27.55 -21.65
N ALA A 1202 -20.11 -28.83 -21.35
CA ALA A 1202 -20.76 -29.53 -20.26
C ALA A 1202 -20.43 -28.91 -18.89
N CYS A 1203 -19.17 -28.51 -18.66
CA CYS A 1203 -18.78 -27.77 -17.46
C CYS A 1203 -19.47 -26.41 -17.37
N GLY A 1204 -19.55 -25.67 -18.49
CA GLY A 1204 -20.27 -24.40 -18.54
C GLY A 1204 -21.75 -24.55 -18.22
N PHE A 1205 -22.41 -25.57 -18.78
CA PHE A 1205 -23.80 -25.89 -18.44
C PHE A 1205 -23.99 -26.19 -16.95
N LEU A 1206 -23.08 -26.97 -16.34
CA LEU A 1206 -23.11 -27.27 -14.91
C LEU A 1206 -22.92 -26.00 -14.06
N ILE A 1207 -21.95 -25.14 -14.41
CA ILE A 1207 -21.68 -23.88 -13.69
C ILE A 1207 -22.91 -22.98 -13.68
N PHE A 1208 -23.49 -22.73 -14.86
CA PHE A 1208 -24.71 -21.91 -14.97
C PHE A 1208 -25.88 -22.53 -14.21
N THR A 1209 -26.02 -23.86 -14.23
CA THR A 1209 -27.05 -24.58 -13.47
C THR A 1209 -26.87 -24.39 -11.96
N LEU A 1210 -25.64 -24.47 -11.45
CA LEU A 1210 -25.37 -24.28 -10.02
C LEU A 1210 -25.64 -22.84 -9.58
N LEU A 1211 -25.22 -21.86 -10.38
CA LEU A 1211 -25.50 -20.43 -10.10
C LEU A 1211 -26.99 -20.12 -10.17
N GLN A 1212 -27.72 -20.75 -11.10
CA GLN A 1212 -29.17 -20.67 -11.15
C GLN A 1212 -29.80 -21.22 -9.87
N ILE A 1213 -29.36 -22.38 -9.37
CA ILE A 1213 -29.88 -22.97 -8.13
C ILE A 1213 -29.61 -22.05 -6.92
N GLU A 1214 -28.41 -21.50 -6.82
CA GLU A 1214 -28.04 -20.53 -5.77
C GLU A 1214 -28.98 -19.31 -5.81
N ASN A 1215 -29.20 -18.77 -7.00
CA ASN A 1215 -30.03 -17.60 -7.18
C ASN A 1215 -31.53 -17.89 -6.94
N SER A 1216 -32.05 -19.02 -7.42
CA SER A 1216 -33.40 -19.51 -7.17
C SER A 1216 -33.67 -19.71 -5.67
N PHE A 1217 -32.66 -20.11 -4.90
CA PHE A 1217 -32.75 -20.22 -3.44
C PHE A 1217 -32.91 -18.86 -2.75
N VAL A 1218 -32.21 -17.84 -3.23
CA VAL A 1218 -32.31 -16.48 -2.67
C VAL A 1218 -33.63 -15.81 -3.02
N CYS A 1219 -34.06 -15.88 -4.28
CA CYS A 1219 -35.35 -15.32 -4.71
C CYS A 1219 -36.50 -15.97 -3.91
N ALA A 1220 -36.53 -17.32 -3.85
CA ALA A 1220 -37.52 -18.05 -3.06
C ALA A 1220 -37.52 -17.65 -1.58
N SER A 1221 -36.34 -17.46 -0.98
CA SER A 1221 -36.22 -17.06 0.42
C SER A 1221 -36.68 -15.61 0.64
N LEU A 1222 -36.33 -14.68 -0.26
CA LEU A 1222 -36.66 -13.27 -0.12
C LEU A 1222 -38.17 -13.02 -0.26
N GLU A 1223 -38.80 -13.62 -1.25
CA GLU A 1223 -40.27 -13.58 -1.40
C GLU A 1223 -40.97 -14.24 -0.21
N SER A 1224 -40.49 -15.42 0.22
CA SER A 1224 -41.08 -16.14 1.36
C SER A 1224 -40.96 -15.36 2.66
N PHE A 1225 -39.85 -14.64 2.87
CA PHE A 1225 -39.73 -13.73 4.00
C PHE A 1225 -40.72 -12.58 3.91
N THR A 1226 -40.85 -11.96 2.74
CA THR A 1226 -41.73 -10.79 2.54
C THR A 1226 -43.19 -11.14 2.80
N ILE A 1227 -43.63 -12.31 2.31
CA ILE A 1227 -45.01 -12.79 2.42
C ILE A 1227 -45.30 -13.40 3.80
N THR A 1228 -44.43 -14.26 4.33
CA THR A 1228 -44.69 -15.00 5.58
C THR A 1228 -44.16 -14.32 6.84
N ARG A 1229 -43.26 -13.34 6.69
CA ARG A 1229 -42.53 -12.65 7.79
C ARG A 1229 -41.77 -13.58 8.73
N HIS A 1230 -41.47 -14.81 8.30
CA HIS A 1230 -40.79 -15.81 9.11
C HIS A 1230 -39.26 -15.61 9.11
N PRO A 1231 -38.60 -15.51 10.27
CA PRO A 1231 -37.20 -15.08 10.38
C PRO A 1231 -36.18 -16.05 9.73
N ILE A 1232 -36.53 -17.33 9.59
CA ILE A 1232 -35.63 -18.33 8.98
C ILE A 1232 -35.23 -17.97 7.54
N PHE A 1233 -36.15 -17.34 6.80
CA PHE A 1233 -35.93 -16.93 5.42
C PHE A 1233 -35.06 -15.67 5.33
N LEU A 1234 -35.16 -14.78 6.32
CA LEU A 1234 -34.21 -13.66 6.42
C LEU A 1234 -32.79 -14.16 6.70
N CYS A 1235 -32.65 -15.14 7.60
CA CYS A 1235 -31.37 -15.79 7.87
C CYS A 1235 -30.79 -16.50 6.63
N SER A 1236 -31.62 -17.15 5.82
CA SER A 1236 -31.16 -17.82 4.59
C SER A 1236 -30.70 -16.81 3.52
N VAL A 1237 -31.43 -15.70 3.32
CA VAL A 1237 -31.00 -14.60 2.44
C VAL A 1237 -29.68 -14.01 2.91
N MET A 1238 -29.52 -13.75 4.21
CA MET A 1238 -28.26 -13.22 4.76
C MET A 1238 -27.09 -14.19 4.55
N LEU A 1239 -27.29 -15.49 4.79
CA LEU A 1239 -26.26 -16.50 4.59
C LEU A 1239 -25.86 -16.62 3.12
N ALA A 1240 -26.83 -16.65 2.21
CA ALA A 1240 -26.57 -16.70 0.77
C ALA A 1240 -25.90 -15.42 0.26
N THR A 1241 -26.25 -14.26 0.81
CA THR A 1241 -25.58 -12.99 0.51
C THR A 1241 -24.12 -13.01 0.96
N VAL A 1242 -23.83 -13.53 2.16
CA VAL A 1242 -22.45 -13.70 2.64
C VAL A 1242 -21.69 -14.70 1.77
N ALA A 1243 -22.32 -15.80 1.34
CA ALA A 1243 -21.72 -16.78 0.45
C ALA A 1243 -21.41 -16.17 -0.93
N ALA A 1244 -22.35 -15.44 -1.54
CA ALA A 1244 -22.15 -14.74 -2.80
C ALA A 1244 -21.04 -13.68 -2.71
N ILE A 1245 -20.99 -12.89 -1.61
CA ILE A 1245 -19.91 -11.93 -1.34
C ILE A 1245 -18.57 -12.64 -1.17
N PHE A 1246 -18.54 -13.78 -0.47
CA PHE A 1246 -17.32 -14.56 -0.29
C PHE A 1246 -16.84 -15.16 -1.62
N GLN A 1247 -17.76 -15.68 -2.43
CA GLN A 1247 -17.50 -16.14 -3.79
C GLN A 1247 -16.93 -15.01 -4.66
N HIS A 1248 -17.50 -13.81 -4.58
CA HIS A 1248 -16.96 -12.62 -5.23
C HIS A 1248 -15.56 -12.29 -4.77
N TYR A 1249 -15.32 -12.32 -3.47
CA TYR A 1249 -14.00 -12.06 -2.90
C TYR A 1249 -12.97 -13.10 -3.34
N MET A 1250 -13.35 -14.37 -3.47
CA MET A 1250 -12.44 -15.44 -3.92
C MET A 1250 -12.15 -15.39 -5.43
N LEU A 1251 -13.09 -14.89 -6.23
CA LEU A 1251 -12.94 -14.80 -7.68
C LEU A 1251 -12.29 -13.48 -8.13
N PHE A 1252 -12.64 -12.37 -7.47
CA PHE A 1252 -12.25 -11.00 -7.86
C PHE A 1252 -11.47 -10.25 -6.77
N GLY A 1253 -11.49 -10.70 -5.51
CA GLY A 1253 -10.95 -9.96 -4.35
C GLY A 1253 -9.44 -10.05 -4.12
N ALA A 1254 -8.71 -10.82 -4.92
CA ALA A 1254 -7.25 -10.77 -4.93
C ALA A 1254 -6.70 -9.52 -5.66
N GLY A 1255 -7.56 -8.76 -6.35
CA GLY A 1255 -7.18 -7.60 -7.16
C GLY A 1255 -8.31 -6.59 -7.37
N TRP A 1256 -8.85 -6.00 -6.30
CA TRP A 1256 -9.68 -4.80 -6.48
C TRP A 1256 -9.11 -3.60 -5.71
N PRO A 1257 -8.78 -2.46 -6.39
CA PRO A 1257 -9.06 -2.14 -7.78
C PRO A 1257 -7.83 -2.15 -8.71
N HIS A 1258 -7.90 -2.94 -9.78
CA HIS A 1258 -7.21 -2.65 -11.05
C HIS A 1258 -7.57 -1.23 -11.53
N LYS A 1259 -6.62 -0.49 -12.13
CA LYS A 1259 -6.80 0.93 -12.47
C LYS A 1259 -8.01 1.18 -13.36
N SER A 1260 -8.24 0.30 -14.34
CA SER A 1260 -9.40 0.37 -15.25
C SER A 1260 -10.77 0.26 -14.56
N SER A 1261 -10.82 -0.30 -13.34
CA SER A 1261 -12.07 -0.49 -12.59
C SER A 1261 -12.39 0.69 -11.67
N ARG A 1262 -11.45 1.61 -11.39
CA ARG A 1262 -11.70 2.81 -10.56
C ARG A 1262 -12.56 3.85 -11.27
N GLU A 1263 -12.41 4.00 -12.59
CA GLU A 1263 -13.12 4.98 -13.39
C GLU A 1263 -14.58 4.61 -13.66
N ILE A 1264 -14.88 3.30 -13.70
CA ILE A 1264 -16.23 2.76 -13.95
C ILE A 1264 -17.01 2.58 -12.64
N ALA A 1265 -16.32 2.40 -11.49
CA ALA A 1265 -16.94 2.35 -10.17
C ALA A 1265 -17.35 3.72 -9.60
N MET A 1266 -16.94 4.83 -10.24
CA MET A 1266 -17.43 6.20 -10.01
C MET A 1266 -18.56 6.56 -10.95
#